data_AF-A0A846PLY2-F1
#
_entry.id   AF-A0A846PLY2-F1
#
_cell.length_a   1.000
_cell.length_b   1.000
_cell.length_c   1.000
_cell.angle_alpha   90.00
_cell.angle_beta   90.00
_cell.angle_gamma   90.00
#
_symmetry.space_group_name_H-M   'P 1'
#
loop_
_entity.id
_entity.type
_entity.pdbx_description
1 polymer ?
#
loop_
_entity_poly.entity_id
_entity_poly.type
_entity_poly.pdbx_seq_one_letter_code
_entity_poly.pdbx_strand_id
1 'polypeptide(L)'
;EEQNVGNYTELIRINSERNGFIQRHTIERKNDGTIYISFANIRRLPIVVLLKILGLEKDKDIVEGLKDEEIINDFYVNLYETDVQTQRDALEFIGKHLKIVQKEYRKERVEQIVNKYLLPHLGQESKNRKEKSIYLLKAITKIIKLALGKIPKDDLDHYGNKRIKLAGNLLELLFRSILVGRWGLIARIKYNYQKMAKRGKLPPVQTIVEANVVTNQLASAMATGAWIGGRTGVSQRLERKNYIDSLSHMRLVLSPLTSTQEHFEARELHPTHWQRFCPSETPEGPTIGLRKHLALFAEVTDGLTDNEIKRLISIIKLDKEGVDVYLDGVPIGHTTETKKFIDELRKKRRDGKISREVNFSFISVLNEVRINTDAGRVRRPLIILEEGKPKFTEEELKKLIDGEIGWYDLIKMNSIEFLDTEEEDNSLVALNEKDITPSHTHLELTPTGIFGIPASLLPFPEHNRGDRVNLGAKMVCQSIGLYQPNFFLRSDTKSNVLVYPQVPLVETETSDIVDIDKHPAGQNVIVAVACHKGYNMFDGVVFNKSSIERGLFRSMFYRIYSAEEKRYWGGQEDEIGAPDKDVRGYRSEEDYADLAEDGVLPPETLVSSDSVLVGRISPLRFLSANELMSGIANMRESSICLRHGEKGIVDRVFLTENSNGNKVIKVSVRDLRVPELGDKFASRHGQKSVIGLIAPQENLPFTASGVVPDVMLNPHSIPSRQTIGQLLEILTAKTSALNGKKIDASAFTGAKENDIRKILHELGFRSDGKEIFYNGITGEKFEFEIFTGIIYYQKLDHMVANKIQARSRGPVTLLTRQPTEGKAKEGGLRLGEMEKDCLIAHGAVLTLKERFNSDRVFVPFCRKCGIAAIWDRKLEKNVCPVCKESDVSEIEMSYAFKLLLDELKTLMIYPKIKISGKMIDSIEFYLLSPKIVKEMSSTEITRAELYDNDGFPLEGGVMDPKLGVIDPGLRCRTCGRGMGSCFGHFGYIELTKPVIHVLYSKLIYKILKMTCWSCGRVVSASSTTTIKKCPHCGEEQKQIKFNKPYTFFEVGEKEDIVELTPLDIRERLEKIPDEDLELLKIKGGRPEWLIITLLPVPPVTMRPSITLETGERSEDDLTHKLVDIIRINQRLRENIEIGAPDFIIGDLWELLQYHAATFFNNSLSGIPAARHRSGRPLKTLSDRLKSKEGRFRHNLTGKRVNFSARTVISPDPCISINEVGIPKIIARELTIPVTVTENNIKYIRELILRAPAWPSVNYVVRPDEKRKKVSE
;
A
#
# COMPACT_ATOMS: atom_id res chain seq x y z
N GLU A 1 16.74 3.96 -10.75
CA GLU A 1 16.61 4.82 -11.95
C GLU A 1 17.80 5.79 -12.11
N GLU A 2 18.99 5.45 -11.59
CA GLU A 2 20.17 6.33 -11.63
C GLU A 2 21.13 6.08 -12.82
N GLN A 3 20.82 5.14 -13.73
CA GLN A 3 21.74 4.76 -14.81
C GLN A 3 21.54 5.50 -16.15
N ASN A 4 20.92 6.68 -16.14
CA ASN A 4 20.80 7.54 -17.34
C ASN A 4 21.19 8.99 -17.03
N VAL A 5 22.30 9.19 -16.33
CA VAL A 5 22.91 10.53 -16.23
C VAL A 5 23.66 10.78 -17.54
N GLY A 6 23.01 11.52 -18.44
CA GLY A 6 23.73 12.19 -19.52
C GLY A 6 24.67 13.25 -18.95
N ASN A 7 25.73 13.56 -19.68
CA ASN A 7 26.71 14.61 -19.36
C ASN A 7 26.04 16.00 -19.22
N TYR A 8 25.60 16.35 -18.01
CA TYR A 8 25.11 17.69 -17.69
C TYR A 8 25.67 18.12 -16.33
N THR A 9 26.01 19.40 -16.21
CA THR A 9 26.61 19.99 -15.00
C THR A 9 25.55 20.63 -14.11
N GLU A 10 24.58 21.36 -14.68
CA GLU A 10 23.53 22.04 -13.91
C GLU A 10 22.11 21.79 -14.46
N LEU A 11 21.14 21.71 -13.55
CA LEU A 11 19.74 21.44 -13.87
C LEU A 11 18.81 22.33 -13.05
N ILE A 12 17.88 23.01 -13.72
CA ILE A 12 16.72 23.64 -13.09
C ILE A 12 15.46 22.84 -13.42
N ARG A 13 14.63 22.60 -12.40
CA ARG A 13 13.33 21.97 -12.55
C ARG A 13 12.22 22.89 -12.07
N ILE A 14 11.26 23.13 -12.94
CA ILE A 14 10.09 23.99 -12.67
C ILE A 14 8.84 23.12 -12.80
N ASN A 15 8.01 23.08 -11.77
CA ASN A 15 6.70 22.44 -11.84
C ASN A 15 5.65 23.55 -11.87
N SER A 16 5.09 23.84 -13.04
CA SER A 16 4.08 24.87 -13.21
C SER A 16 2.69 24.26 -13.09
N GLU A 17 1.90 24.75 -12.13
CA GLU A 17 0.53 24.30 -11.87
C GLU A 17 -0.49 25.38 -12.26
N ARG A 18 -1.57 24.98 -12.96
CA ARG A 18 -2.76 25.81 -13.15
C ARG A 18 -4.00 24.94 -13.27
N ASN A 19 -5.06 25.27 -12.54
CA ASN A 19 -6.33 24.53 -12.55
C ASN A 19 -6.15 23.01 -12.34
N GLY A 20 -5.16 22.60 -11.55
CA GLY A 20 -4.84 21.20 -11.27
C GLY A 20 -4.04 20.46 -12.34
N PHE A 21 -3.72 21.11 -13.47
CA PHE A 21 -2.77 20.58 -14.43
C PHE A 21 -1.35 21.00 -14.02
N ILE A 22 -0.48 20.02 -13.77
CA ILE A 22 0.92 20.23 -13.45
C ILE A 22 1.76 19.88 -14.68
N GLN A 23 2.43 20.88 -15.24
CA GLN A 23 3.43 20.67 -16.28
C GLN A 23 4.82 20.82 -15.68
N ARG A 24 5.66 19.80 -15.90
CA ARG A 24 7.09 19.86 -15.55
C ARG A 24 7.88 20.43 -16.73
N HIS A 25 8.80 21.32 -16.41
CA HIS A 25 9.81 21.89 -17.30
C HIS A 25 11.19 21.60 -16.71
N THR A 26 12.12 21.13 -17.53
CA THR A 26 13.52 20.94 -17.14
C THR A 26 14.39 21.81 -18.04
N ILE A 27 15.28 22.59 -17.44
CA ILE A 27 16.29 23.40 -18.12
C ILE A 27 17.65 22.82 -17.75
N GLU A 28 18.37 22.34 -18.76
CA GLU A 28 19.63 21.60 -18.63
C GLU A 28 20.75 22.46 -19.24
N ARG A 29 21.81 22.73 -18.48
CA ARG A 29 23.06 23.31 -18.98
C ARG A 29 24.10 22.20 -19.13
N LYS A 30 24.67 22.08 -20.32
CA LYS A 30 25.75 21.13 -20.63
C LYS A 30 27.12 21.74 -20.32
N ASN A 31 28.15 20.88 -20.31
CA ASN A 31 29.54 21.28 -20.07
C ASN A 31 30.08 22.31 -21.07
N ASP A 32 29.50 22.37 -22.27
CA ASP A 32 29.85 23.32 -23.33
C ASP A 32 29.16 24.69 -23.18
N GLY A 33 28.39 24.91 -22.11
CA GLY A 33 27.66 26.15 -21.85
C GLY A 33 26.31 26.25 -22.57
N THR A 34 25.94 25.23 -23.34
CA THR A 34 24.66 25.21 -24.07
C THR A 34 23.48 24.84 -23.17
N ILE A 35 22.35 25.52 -23.34
CA ILE A 35 21.17 25.46 -22.49
C ILE A 35 19.97 24.96 -23.28
N TYR A 36 19.39 23.86 -22.81
CA TYR A 36 18.21 23.24 -23.41
C TYR A 36 17.03 23.21 -22.45
N ILE A 37 15.82 23.27 -23.00
CA ILE A 37 14.57 23.10 -22.26
C ILE A 37 13.78 21.89 -22.75
N SER A 38 13.18 21.15 -21.81
CA SER A 38 12.24 20.07 -22.09
C SER A 38 10.92 20.28 -21.38
N PHE A 39 9.80 20.11 -22.10
CA PHE A 39 8.44 20.17 -21.55
C PHE A 39 7.42 19.49 -22.48
N ALA A 40 6.30 19.03 -21.94
CA ALA A 40 5.28 18.26 -22.64
C ALA A 40 5.89 17.10 -23.47
N ASN A 41 5.89 17.22 -24.80
CA ASN A 41 6.51 16.24 -25.72
C ASN A 41 7.82 16.75 -26.35
N ILE A 42 8.23 17.99 -26.05
CA ILE A 42 9.45 18.60 -26.54
C ILE A 42 10.59 18.19 -25.62
N ARG A 43 11.60 17.52 -26.19
CA ARG A 43 12.83 17.13 -25.48
C ARG A 43 13.99 17.92 -26.02
N ARG A 44 14.80 18.49 -25.10
CA ARG A 44 16.06 19.20 -25.38
C ARG A 44 15.95 20.19 -26.53
N LEU A 45 15.05 21.17 -26.40
CA LEU A 45 14.96 22.29 -27.34
C LEU A 45 15.97 23.36 -26.94
N PRO A 46 16.82 23.89 -27.83
CA PRO A 46 17.68 25.03 -27.52
C PRO A 46 16.86 26.22 -27.01
N ILE A 47 17.29 26.85 -25.92
CA ILE A 47 16.48 27.86 -25.23
C ILE A 47 16.23 29.11 -26.09
N VAL A 48 17.19 29.48 -26.95
CA VAL A 48 17.10 30.65 -27.86
C VAL A 48 15.94 30.53 -28.83
N VAL A 49 15.70 29.32 -29.37
CA VAL A 49 14.57 29.05 -30.27
C VAL A 49 13.24 29.33 -29.57
N LEU A 50 13.13 29.00 -28.29
CA LEU A 50 11.92 29.25 -27.51
C LEU A 50 11.73 30.75 -27.21
N LEU A 51 12.80 31.47 -26.87
CA LEU A 51 12.75 32.91 -26.59
C LEU A 51 12.30 33.72 -27.83
N LYS A 52 12.80 33.35 -29.02
CA LYS A 52 12.36 33.95 -30.29
C LYS A 52 10.86 33.73 -30.55
N ILE A 53 10.32 32.55 -30.24
CA ILE A 53 8.86 32.28 -30.37
C ILE A 53 8.03 33.13 -29.41
N LEU A 54 8.55 33.43 -28.22
CA LEU A 54 7.87 34.23 -27.21
C LEU A 54 7.85 35.74 -27.52
N GLY A 55 8.56 36.17 -28.57
CA GLY A 55 8.53 37.55 -29.06
C GLY A 55 9.82 38.34 -28.84
N LEU A 56 10.92 37.69 -28.45
CA LEU A 56 12.26 38.29 -28.41
C LEU A 56 13.00 37.96 -29.70
N GLU A 57 12.70 38.70 -30.78
CA GLU A 57 13.25 38.40 -32.12
C GLU A 57 14.71 38.82 -32.26
N LYS A 58 15.04 40.03 -31.75
CA LYS A 58 16.40 40.58 -31.80
C LYS A 58 17.24 39.97 -30.67
N ASP A 59 18.44 39.52 -31.00
CA ASP A 59 19.37 38.98 -30.01
C ASP A 59 19.73 40.03 -28.93
N LYS A 60 19.74 41.31 -29.32
CA LYS A 60 19.88 42.44 -28.40
C LYS A 60 18.84 42.44 -27.28
N ASP A 61 17.57 42.11 -27.58
CA ASP A 61 16.50 42.10 -26.58
C ASP A 61 16.67 40.94 -25.57
N ILE A 62 17.29 39.83 -26.01
CA ILE A 62 17.63 38.69 -25.14
C ILE A 62 18.79 39.06 -24.21
N VAL A 63 19.84 39.68 -24.77
CA VAL A 63 21.05 40.09 -24.03
C VAL A 63 20.73 41.18 -23.01
N GLU A 64 19.99 42.24 -23.41
CA GLU A 64 19.55 43.30 -22.48
C GLU A 64 18.66 42.75 -21.36
N GLY A 65 17.91 41.67 -21.63
CA GLY A 65 17.08 40.99 -20.64
C GLY A 65 17.84 40.27 -19.52
N LEU A 66 19.11 39.90 -19.73
CA LEU A 66 19.95 39.21 -18.73
C LEU A 66 20.63 40.19 -17.74
N LYS A 67 20.75 41.47 -18.11
CA LYS A 67 21.29 42.61 -17.32
C LYS A 67 22.76 42.54 -16.85
N ASP A 68 23.32 41.36 -16.59
CA ASP A 68 24.66 41.15 -16.00
C ASP A 68 25.71 40.75 -17.06
N GLU A 69 26.80 41.50 -17.20
CA GLU A 69 27.83 41.28 -18.23
C GLU A 69 28.50 39.91 -18.15
N GLU A 70 28.76 39.37 -16.96
CA GLU A 70 29.36 38.04 -16.83
C GLU A 70 28.40 36.93 -17.28
N ILE A 71 27.11 37.12 -17.03
CA ILE A 71 26.05 36.18 -17.45
C ILE A 71 25.85 36.24 -18.95
N ILE A 72 25.92 37.45 -19.52
CA ILE A 72 25.86 37.67 -20.96
C ILE A 72 27.03 36.95 -21.66
N ASN A 73 28.23 37.04 -21.10
CA ASN A 73 29.42 36.39 -21.65
C ASN A 73 29.29 34.86 -21.73
N ASP A 74 28.77 34.21 -20.67
CA ASP A 74 28.48 32.76 -20.70
C ASP A 74 27.36 32.42 -21.69
N PHE A 75 26.35 33.29 -21.83
CA PHE A 75 25.21 33.03 -22.68
C PHE A 75 25.51 33.14 -24.18
N TYR A 76 26.57 33.86 -24.62
CA TYR A 76 26.88 34.04 -26.05
C TYR A 76 26.98 32.74 -26.84
N VAL A 77 27.52 31.66 -26.24
CA VAL A 77 27.63 30.34 -26.89
C VAL A 77 26.27 29.84 -27.39
N ASN A 78 25.20 30.12 -26.65
CA ASN A 78 23.83 29.70 -26.99
C ASN A 78 23.27 30.44 -28.21
N LEU A 79 23.69 31.69 -28.45
CA LEU A 79 23.27 32.47 -29.62
C LEU A 79 23.93 31.94 -30.90
N TYR A 80 25.18 31.49 -30.81
CA TYR A 80 25.92 30.92 -31.95
C TYR A 80 25.53 29.48 -32.30
N GLU A 81 24.96 28.72 -31.36
CA GLU A 81 24.60 27.31 -31.58
C GLU A 81 23.41 27.12 -32.55
N THR A 82 22.57 28.15 -32.75
CA THR A 82 21.33 28.03 -33.53
C THR A 82 21.22 29.03 -34.68
N ASP A 83 21.04 28.55 -35.90
CA ASP A 83 20.86 29.38 -37.12
C ASP A 83 19.45 30.02 -37.24
N VAL A 84 18.65 30.02 -36.17
CA VAL A 84 17.25 30.48 -36.20
C VAL A 84 17.17 31.99 -35.97
N GLN A 85 16.83 32.77 -37.00
CA GLN A 85 16.77 34.23 -36.90
C GLN A 85 15.35 34.78 -36.67
N THR A 86 14.33 34.25 -37.36
CA THR A 86 12.95 34.79 -37.26
C THR A 86 12.02 33.92 -36.41
N GLN A 87 10.91 34.49 -35.94
CA GLN A 87 9.86 33.75 -35.23
C GLN A 87 9.26 32.63 -36.09
N ARG A 88 9.18 32.82 -37.42
CA ARG A 88 8.66 31.81 -38.35
C ARG A 88 9.59 30.62 -38.46
N ASP A 89 10.90 30.86 -38.54
CA ASP A 89 11.91 29.80 -38.59
C ASP A 89 11.89 28.97 -37.31
N ALA A 90 11.71 29.62 -36.16
CA ALA A 90 11.61 28.96 -34.87
C ALA A 90 10.37 28.04 -34.76
N LEU A 91 9.21 28.50 -35.24
CA LEU A 91 7.99 27.69 -35.29
C LEU A 91 8.17 26.47 -36.21
N GLU A 92 8.82 26.66 -37.36
CA GLU A 92 9.10 25.56 -38.29
C GLU A 92 10.09 24.56 -37.71
N PHE A 93 11.12 25.04 -37.00
CA PHE A 93 12.09 24.22 -36.29
C PHE A 93 11.42 23.30 -35.26
N ILE A 94 10.56 23.86 -34.39
CA ILE A 94 9.81 23.04 -33.41
C ILE A 94 8.85 22.07 -34.12
N GLY A 95 8.19 22.50 -35.18
CA GLY A 95 7.29 21.65 -35.96
C GLY A 95 7.99 20.43 -36.56
N LYS A 96 9.22 20.62 -37.08
CA LYS A 96 10.10 19.53 -37.55
C LYS A 96 10.58 18.65 -36.40
N HIS A 97 10.97 19.26 -35.27
CA HIS A 97 11.40 18.54 -34.06
C HIS A 97 10.31 17.63 -33.49
N LEU A 98 9.04 18.05 -33.60
CA LEU A 98 7.87 17.26 -33.19
C LEU A 98 7.41 16.22 -34.24
N LYS A 99 8.09 16.12 -35.39
CA LYS A 99 7.77 15.19 -36.50
C LYS A 99 6.32 15.30 -37.00
N ILE A 100 5.75 16.50 -37.03
CA ILE A 100 4.39 16.70 -37.54
C ILE A 100 4.40 16.63 -39.07
N VAL A 101 3.77 15.60 -39.65
CA VAL A 101 3.84 15.32 -41.10
C VAL A 101 3.24 16.45 -41.94
N GLN A 102 2.03 16.91 -41.60
CA GLN A 102 1.31 17.94 -42.37
C GLN A 102 1.85 19.36 -42.09
N LYS A 103 2.24 20.09 -43.15
CA LYS A 103 2.77 21.47 -43.06
C LYS A 103 1.71 22.49 -42.63
N GLU A 104 0.46 22.34 -43.07
CA GLU A 104 -0.63 23.30 -42.79
C GLU A 104 -0.96 23.39 -41.30
N TYR A 105 -1.05 22.25 -40.61
CA TYR A 105 -1.39 22.19 -39.18
C TYR A 105 -0.17 22.37 -38.25
N ARG A 106 1.05 22.43 -38.78
CA ARG A 106 2.28 22.52 -37.96
C ARG A 106 2.29 23.78 -37.11
N LYS A 107 2.00 24.93 -37.72
CA LYS A 107 2.04 26.23 -37.06
C LYS A 107 1.03 26.30 -35.91
N GLU A 108 -0.24 26.02 -36.20
CA GLU A 108 -1.31 26.05 -35.20
C GLU A 108 -1.02 25.10 -34.03
N ARG A 109 -0.51 23.91 -34.32
CA ARG A 109 -0.23 22.90 -33.30
C ARG A 109 0.94 23.29 -32.40
N VAL A 110 2.00 23.88 -32.95
CA VAL A 110 3.12 24.42 -32.16
C VAL A 110 2.66 25.57 -31.27
N GLU A 111 1.88 26.51 -31.81
CA GLU A 111 1.32 27.62 -31.03
C GLU A 111 0.40 27.12 -29.90
N GLN A 112 -0.43 26.11 -30.17
CA GLN A 112 -1.24 25.48 -29.14
C GLN A 112 -0.38 24.83 -28.05
N ILE A 113 0.73 24.18 -28.41
CA ILE A 113 1.62 23.54 -27.44
C ILE A 113 2.29 24.58 -26.55
N VAL A 114 2.88 25.61 -27.16
CA VAL A 114 3.56 26.69 -26.43
C VAL A 114 2.58 27.44 -25.53
N ASN A 115 1.40 27.80 -26.05
CA ASN A 115 0.43 28.55 -25.26
C ASN A 115 -0.13 27.72 -24.09
N LYS A 116 -0.53 26.45 -24.32
CA LYS A 116 -1.19 25.63 -23.29
C LYS A 116 -0.25 24.98 -22.29
N TYR A 117 0.95 24.56 -22.71
CA TYR A 117 1.86 23.75 -21.88
C TYR A 117 3.11 24.50 -21.39
N LEU A 118 3.58 25.55 -22.06
CA LEU A 118 4.71 26.31 -21.53
C LEU A 118 4.23 27.18 -20.36
N LEU A 119 4.78 26.96 -19.16
CA LEU A 119 4.54 27.74 -17.95
C LEU A 119 3.06 28.17 -17.77
N PRO A 120 2.10 27.22 -17.71
CA PRO A 120 0.66 27.53 -17.69
C PRO A 120 0.24 28.45 -16.54
N HIS A 121 0.95 28.45 -15.40
CA HIS A 121 0.69 29.35 -14.26
C HIS A 121 0.65 30.83 -14.66
N LEU A 122 1.52 31.29 -15.57
CA LEU A 122 1.54 32.67 -16.06
C LEU A 122 0.41 32.99 -17.04
N GLY A 123 -0.16 31.99 -17.72
CA GLY A 123 -1.11 32.25 -18.81
C GLY A 123 -1.21 31.12 -19.82
N GLN A 124 -2.36 31.00 -20.47
CA GLN A 124 -2.56 30.12 -21.62
C GLN A 124 -2.89 30.88 -22.91
N GLU A 125 -2.91 32.21 -22.88
CA GLU A 125 -3.20 33.08 -24.02
C GLU A 125 -1.90 33.62 -24.65
N SER A 126 -1.99 34.11 -25.89
CA SER A 126 -0.87 34.71 -26.61
C SER A 126 -0.32 35.97 -25.94
N LYS A 127 -1.18 36.75 -25.26
CA LYS A 127 -0.78 37.97 -24.52
C LYS A 127 0.24 37.68 -23.40
N ASN A 128 0.21 36.50 -22.81
CA ASN A 128 1.10 36.12 -21.71
C ASN A 128 2.49 35.65 -22.17
N ARG A 129 2.79 35.65 -23.48
CA ARG A 129 4.10 35.22 -23.99
C ARG A 129 5.24 36.10 -23.50
N LYS A 130 5.02 37.41 -23.38
CA LYS A 130 6.01 38.37 -22.87
C LYS A 130 6.35 38.12 -21.40
N GLU A 131 5.37 37.81 -20.57
CA GLU A 131 5.60 37.45 -19.16
C GLU A 131 6.40 36.13 -19.05
N LYS A 132 6.09 35.14 -19.92
CA LYS A 132 6.83 33.87 -20.00
C LYS A 132 8.28 34.08 -20.43
N SER A 133 8.56 35.00 -21.35
CA SER A 133 9.95 35.25 -21.77
C SER A 133 10.77 35.89 -20.65
N ILE A 134 10.21 36.86 -19.93
CA ILE A 134 10.86 37.48 -18.76
C ILE A 134 11.16 36.42 -17.69
N TYR A 135 10.20 35.56 -17.38
CA TYR A 135 10.38 34.49 -16.39
C TYR A 135 11.48 33.50 -16.81
N LEU A 136 11.52 33.11 -18.09
CA LEU A 136 12.57 32.22 -18.60
C LEU A 136 13.95 32.88 -18.58
N LEU A 137 14.06 34.18 -18.89
CA LEU A 137 15.31 34.91 -18.77
C LEU A 137 15.83 34.89 -17.33
N LYS A 138 14.97 35.12 -16.33
CA LYS A 138 15.35 35.01 -14.91
C LYS A 138 15.79 33.59 -14.54
N ALA A 139 15.13 32.55 -15.07
CA ALA A 139 15.56 31.16 -14.84
C ALA A 139 16.94 30.87 -15.47
N ILE A 140 17.23 31.43 -16.64
CA ILE A 140 18.55 31.35 -17.30
C ILE A 140 19.61 32.09 -16.47
N THR A 141 19.31 33.30 -15.98
CA THR A 141 20.19 34.02 -15.05
C THR A 141 20.52 33.17 -13.83
N LYS A 142 19.53 32.47 -13.26
CA LYS A 142 19.73 31.61 -12.09
C LYS A 142 20.62 30.40 -12.38
N ILE A 143 20.45 29.72 -13.52
CA ILE A 143 21.29 28.53 -13.86
C ILE A 143 22.75 28.92 -14.11
N ILE A 144 22.98 30.07 -14.74
CA ILE A 144 24.34 30.57 -15.01
C ILE A 144 25.01 31.03 -13.71
N LYS A 145 24.30 31.76 -12.83
CA LYS A 145 24.84 32.13 -11.51
C LYS A 145 25.19 30.91 -10.65
N LEU A 146 24.41 29.83 -10.74
CA LEU A 146 24.73 28.55 -10.08
C LEU A 146 25.99 27.92 -10.66
N ALA A 147 26.13 27.90 -11.99
CA ALA A 147 27.32 27.37 -12.67
C ALA A 147 28.60 28.17 -12.34
N LEU A 148 28.47 29.48 -12.15
CA LEU A 148 29.56 30.37 -11.71
C LEU A 148 29.85 30.30 -10.20
N GLY A 149 29.08 29.54 -9.42
CA GLY A 149 29.24 29.42 -7.97
C GLY A 149 28.82 30.67 -7.16
N LYS A 150 28.10 31.62 -7.78
CA LYS A 150 27.61 32.84 -7.10
C LYS A 150 26.42 32.57 -6.17
N ILE A 151 25.66 31.50 -6.42
CA ILE A 151 24.47 31.11 -5.65
C ILE A 151 24.63 29.64 -5.24
N PRO A 152 24.28 29.26 -4.00
CA PRO A 152 24.25 27.86 -3.60
C PRO A 152 23.14 27.08 -4.31
N LYS A 153 23.24 25.75 -4.32
CA LYS A 153 22.16 24.88 -4.78
C LYS A 153 20.91 25.10 -3.91
N ASP A 154 19.73 25.21 -4.55
CA ASP A 154 18.47 25.31 -3.82
C ASP A 154 18.25 24.06 -2.94
N ASP A 155 17.95 24.30 -1.67
CA ASP A 155 17.51 23.25 -0.75
C ASP A 155 16.03 22.92 -1.02
N LEU A 156 15.79 21.75 -1.60
CA LEU A 156 14.44 21.25 -1.90
C LEU A 156 13.66 20.88 -0.64
N ASP A 157 14.37 20.60 0.45
CA ASP A 157 13.79 20.14 1.70
C ASP A 157 13.46 21.26 2.67
N HIS A 158 14.07 22.44 2.49
CA HIS A 158 13.67 23.70 3.11
C HIS A 158 12.18 23.93 2.93
N TYR A 159 11.47 24.13 4.03
CA TYR A 159 10.01 24.09 4.00
C TYR A 159 9.39 25.31 3.31
N GLY A 160 10.13 26.39 3.11
CA GLY A 160 9.76 27.50 2.22
C GLY A 160 9.51 27.09 0.77
N ASN A 161 10.08 25.97 0.33
CA ASN A 161 9.87 25.41 -1.01
C ASN A 161 8.81 24.28 -1.05
N LYS A 162 8.16 24.01 0.09
CA LYS A 162 7.14 22.96 0.23
C LYS A 162 5.77 23.54 0.56
N ARG A 163 4.72 22.85 0.13
CA ARG A 163 3.32 23.20 0.40
C ARG A 163 2.52 21.97 0.77
N ILE A 164 1.61 22.10 1.74
CA ILE A 164 0.62 21.07 2.09
C ILE A 164 -0.61 21.27 1.22
N LYS A 165 -1.07 20.20 0.57
CA LYS A 165 -2.39 20.19 -0.06
C LYS A 165 -3.40 19.66 0.94
N LEU A 166 -4.31 20.53 1.39
CA LEU A 166 -5.38 20.16 2.31
C LEU A 166 -6.47 19.35 1.60
N ALA A 167 -7.39 18.79 2.38
CA ALA A 167 -8.51 18.01 1.87
C ALA A 167 -9.34 18.80 0.84
N GLY A 168 -9.56 20.09 1.07
CA GLY A 168 -10.27 20.98 0.14
C GLY A 168 -9.60 21.05 -1.23
N ASN A 169 -8.30 21.37 -1.28
CA ASN A 169 -7.56 21.45 -2.55
C ASN A 169 -7.54 20.10 -3.29
N LEU A 170 -7.38 19.00 -2.55
CA LEU A 170 -7.40 17.67 -3.14
C LEU A 170 -8.79 17.36 -3.72
N LEU A 171 -9.87 17.63 -2.98
CA LEU A 171 -11.24 17.39 -3.42
C LEU A 171 -11.58 18.22 -4.66
N GLU A 172 -11.12 19.46 -4.73
CA GLU A 172 -11.25 20.31 -5.91
C GLU A 172 -10.58 19.67 -7.14
N LEU A 173 -9.37 19.14 -7.00
CA LEU A 173 -8.66 18.43 -8.08
C LEU A 173 -9.43 17.19 -8.55
N LEU A 174 -9.95 16.41 -7.59
CA LEU A 174 -10.74 15.21 -7.87
C LEU A 174 -12.02 15.56 -8.62
N PHE A 175 -12.78 16.51 -8.09
CA PHE A 175 -14.05 16.96 -8.64
C PHE A 175 -13.88 17.57 -10.04
N ARG A 176 -12.87 18.43 -10.23
CA ARG A 176 -12.56 19.03 -11.53
C ARG A 176 -12.25 17.98 -12.59
N SER A 177 -11.48 16.94 -12.25
CA SER A 177 -11.18 15.86 -13.19
C SER A 177 -12.42 15.04 -13.53
N ILE A 178 -13.32 14.79 -12.58
CA ILE A 178 -14.57 14.07 -12.82
C ILE A 178 -15.51 14.87 -13.73
N LEU A 179 -15.55 16.20 -13.58
CA LEU A 179 -16.40 17.07 -14.41
C LEU A 179 -15.81 17.35 -15.80
N VAL A 180 -14.60 17.91 -15.84
CA VAL A 180 -13.98 18.53 -17.02
C VAL A 180 -12.95 17.61 -17.69
N GLY A 181 -12.59 16.50 -17.05
CA GLY A 181 -11.61 15.56 -17.59
C GLY A 181 -12.01 15.00 -18.96
N ARG A 182 -11.03 14.45 -19.70
CA ARG A 182 -11.21 13.90 -21.06
C ARG A 182 -12.34 12.86 -21.15
N TRP A 183 -12.57 12.13 -20.06
CA TRP A 183 -13.63 11.12 -19.90
C TRP A 183 -14.66 11.51 -18.83
N GLY A 184 -14.66 12.78 -18.42
CA GLY A 184 -15.52 13.33 -17.38
C GLY A 184 -16.95 13.53 -17.86
N LEU A 185 -17.78 14.08 -16.95
CA LEU A 185 -19.21 14.27 -17.18
C LEU A 185 -19.49 15.13 -18.42
N ILE A 186 -18.78 16.24 -18.62
CA ILE A 186 -19.01 17.15 -19.75
C ILE A 186 -18.70 16.45 -21.09
N ALA A 187 -17.62 15.68 -21.15
CA ALA A 187 -17.25 14.92 -22.35
C ALA A 187 -18.30 13.84 -22.68
N ARG A 188 -18.84 13.17 -21.66
CA ARG A 188 -19.93 12.19 -21.80
C ARG A 188 -21.24 12.83 -22.25
N ILE A 189 -21.62 13.95 -21.65
CA ILE A 189 -22.79 14.75 -22.07
C ILE A 189 -22.65 15.12 -23.54
N LYS A 190 -21.48 15.62 -23.95
CA LYS A 190 -21.21 15.97 -25.36
C LYS A 190 -21.33 14.74 -26.26
N TYR A 191 -20.79 13.60 -25.86
CA TYR A 191 -20.88 12.35 -26.62
C TYR A 191 -22.32 11.84 -26.74
N ASN A 192 -23.06 11.77 -25.63
CA ASN A 192 -24.47 11.34 -25.59
C ASN A 192 -25.35 12.28 -26.43
N TYR A 193 -25.15 13.58 -26.29
CA TYR A 193 -25.80 14.59 -27.12
C TYR A 193 -25.51 14.39 -28.60
N GLN A 194 -24.24 14.27 -29.01
CA GLN A 194 -23.87 14.04 -30.41
C GLN A 194 -24.47 12.74 -30.97
N LYS A 195 -24.48 11.66 -30.18
CA LYS A 195 -25.04 10.36 -30.56
C LYS A 195 -26.55 10.43 -30.78
N MET A 196 -27.27 11.15 -29.91
CA MET A 196 -28.73 11.30 -29.99
C MET A 196 -29.16 12.34 -31.02
N ALA A 197 -28.42 13.44 -31.17
CA ALA A 197 -28.68 14.46 -32.18
C ALA A 197 -28.60 13.88 -33.61
N LYS A 198 -27.68 12.95 -33.87
CA LYS A 198 -27.63 12.18 -35.13
C LYS A 198 -28.90 11.38 -35.43
N ARG A 199 -29.73 11.07 -34.43
CA ARG A 199 -31.03 10.37 -34.58
C ARG A 199 -32.21 11.32 -34.79
N GLY A 200 -31.97 12.62 -34.98
CA GLY A 200 -32.98 13.59 -35.44
C GLY A 200 -33.94 14.13 -34.38
N LYS A 201 -33.76 13.84 -33.09
CA LYS A 201 -34.55 14.43 -31.99
C LYS A 201 -33.65 15.11 -30.98
N LEU A 202 -34.05 16.30 -30.51
CA LEU A 202 -33.44 16.95 -29.35
C LEU A 202 -33.80 16.15 -28.08
N PRO A 203 -32.84 15.51 -27.41
CA PRO A 203 -33.13 14.73 -26.23
C PRO A 203 -33.30 15.63 -24.99
N PRO A 204 -34.20 15.28 -24.05
CA PRO A 204 -34.31 15.99 -22.79
C PRO A 204 -33.03 15.82 -21.97
N VAL A 205 -32.64 16.87 -21.23
CA VAL A 205 -31.36 16.94 -20.50
C VAL A 205 -31.17 15.77 -19.53
N GLN A 206 -32.23 15.31 -18.87
CA GLN A 206 -32.19 14.15 -17.96
C GLN A 206 -31.70 12.87 -18.64
N THR A 207 -31.98 12.67 -19.93
CA THR A 207 -31.52 11.49 -20.67
C THR A 207 -30.06 11.62 -21.13
N ILE A 208 -29.56 12.86 -21.25
CA ILE A 208 -28.17 13.13 -21.65
C ILE A 208 -27.22 12.98 -20.44
N VAL A 209 -27.66 13.42 -19.27
CA VAL A 209 -26.85 13.53 -18.06
C VAL A 209 -26.96 12.26 -17.20
N GLU A 210 -25.85 11.54 -17.06
CA GLU A 210 -25.75 10.39 -16.15
C GLU A 210 -25.37 10.85 -14.73
N ALA A 211 -26.37 11.17 -13.89
CA ALA A 211 -26.15 11.73 -12.55
C ALA A 211 -25.27 10.85 -11.63
N ASN A 212 -25.41 9.53 -11.70
CA ASN A 212 -24.70 8.59 -10.83
C ASN A 212 -23.18 8.51 -11.09
N VAL A 213 -22.68 9.02 -12.22
CA VAL A 213 -21.25 8.94 -12.57
C VAL A 213 -20.41 9.71 -11.57
N VAL A 214 -20.85 10.91 -11.18
CA VAL A 214 -20.11 11.76 -10.25
C VAL A 214 -20.05 11.11 -8.86
N THR A 215 -21.21 10.70 -8.34
CA THR A 215 -21.32 10.05 -7.04
C THR A 215 -20.50 8.77 -6.97
N ASN A 216 -20.61 7.90 -7.97
CA ASN A 216 -19.90 6.62 -7.99
C ASN A 216 -18.37 6.80 -8.09
N GLN A 217 -17.90 7.76 -8.89
CA GLN A 217 -16.46 8.03 -9.01
C GLN A 217 -15.89 8.68 -7.76
N LEU A 218 -16.61 9.62 -7.14
CA LEU A 218 -16.20 10.22 -5.86
C LEU A 218 -16.17 9.16 -4.76
N ALA A 219 -17.25 8.39 -4.60
CA ALA A 219 -17.34 7.34 -3.58
C ALA A 219 -16.23 6.29 -3.76
N SER A 220 -15.97 5.87 -5.00
CA SER A 220 -14.88 4.92 -5.30
C SER A 220 -13.49 5.49 -4.98
N ALA A 221 -13.21 6.74 -5.36
CA ALA A 221 -11.93 7.40 -5.05
C ALA A 221 -11.73 7.60 -3.53
N MET A 222 -12.79 7.96 -2.81
CA MET A 222 -12.78 8.11 -1.35
C MET A 222 -12.59 6.77 -0.63
N ALA A 223 -13.27 5.72 -1.09
CA ALA A 223 -13.22 4.38 -0.50
C ALA A 223 -11.88 3.66 -0.74
N THR A 224 -11.30 3.83 -1.93
CA THR A 224 -10.02 3.18 -2.30
C THR A 224 -8.80 4.00 -1.90
N GLY A 225 -8.94 5.32 -1.73
CA GLY A 225 -7.83 6.24 -1.50
C GLY A 225 -6.87 6.38 -2.70
N ALA A 226 -7.24 5.86 -3.87
CA ALA A 226 -6.51 6.02 -5.12
C ALA A 226 -7.10 7.20 -5.91
N TRP A 227 -6.35 8.30 -5.95
CA TRP A 227 -6.80 9.57 -6.52
C TRP A 227 -6.08 9.87 -7.84
N ILE A 228 -6.56 10.87 -8.56
CA ILE A 228 -6.03 11.26 -9.86
C ILE A 228 -4.55 11.68 -9.75
N GLY A 229 -3.80 11.46 -10.82
CA GLY A 229 -2.36 11.73 -10.87
C GLY A 229 -1.49 10.61 -10.29
N GLY A 230 -2.06 9.41 -10.09
CA GLY A 230 -1.32 8.24 -9.58
C GLY A 230 -1.06 8.29 -8.07
N ARG A 231 -1.71 9.20 -7.34
CA ARG A 231 -1.59 9.31 -5.89
C ARG A 231 -2.38 8.19 -5.22
N THR A 232 -1.74 7.51 -4.28
CA THR A 232 -2.36 6.42 -3.52
C THR A 232 -2.24 6.70 -2.03
N GLY A 233 -3.23 6.26 -1.24
CA GLY A 233 -3.24 6.45 0.21
C GLY A 233 -3.60 7.87 0.65
N VAL A 234 -4.28 8.64 -0.20
CA VAL A 234 -4.75 10.01 0.11
C VAL A 234 -5.90 9.97 1.14
N SER A 235 -6.87 9.08 0.92
CA SER A 235 -7.92 8.78 1.89
C SER A 235 -7.53 7.56 2.71
N GLN A 236 -7.68 7.64 4.02
CA GLN A 236 -7.38 6.57 4.98
C GLN A 236 -8.55 6.42 5.95
N ARG A 237 -8.73 5.21 6.50
CA ARG A 237 -9.70 5.01 7.59
C ARG A 237 -9.14 5.69 8.83
N LEU A 238 -9.98 6.49 9.50
CA LEU A 238 -9.61 7.13 10.75
C LEU A 238 -9.25 6.07 11.80
N GLU A 239 -8.04 6.15 12.34
CA GLU A 239 -7.61 5.26 13.44
C GLU A 239 -8.28 5.70 14.75
N ARG A 240 -8.89 4.73 15.45
CA ARG A 240 -9.75 4.96 16.63
C ARG A 240 -9.43 3.97 17.74
N LYS A 241 -8.16 3.89 18.15
CA LYS A 241 -7.78 3.06 19.31
C LYS A 241 -8.12 3.75 20.62
N ASN A 242 -7.81 5.05 20.68
CA ASN A 242 -8.18 5.96 21.74
C ASN A 242 -8.42 7.36 21.16
N TYR A 243 -8.78 8.31 22.02
CA TYR A 243 -9.09 9.68 21.61
C TYR A 243 -7.89 10.40 20.98
N ILE A 244 -6.70 10.24 21.57
CA ILE A 244 -5.45 10.88 21.13
C ILE A 244 -4.99 10.38 19.75
N ASP A 245 -5.14 9.08 19.47
CA ASP A 245 -4.82 8.45 18.19
C ASP A 245 -5.63 9.07 17.04
N SER A 246 -6.92 9.35 17.28
CA SER A 246 -7.76 10.04 16.29
C SER A 246 -7.33 11.49 16.06
N LEU A 247 -6.95 12.23 17.10
CA LEU A 247 -6.45 13.61 16.97
C LEU A 247 -5.10 13.64 16.22
N SER A 248 -4.16 12.76 16.60
CA SER A 248 -2.87 12.60 15.92
C SER A 248 -3.07 12.27 14.43
N HIS A 249 -3.97 11.33 14.10
CA HIS A 249 -4.24 10.94 12.72
C HIS A 249 -4.79 12.08 11.86
N MET A 250 -5.60 12.99 12.43
CA MET A 250 -6.09 14.17 11.71
C MET A 250 -4.99 15.21 11.44
N ARG A 251 -3.90 15.22 12.20
CA ARG A 251 -2.74 16.13 12.01
C ARG A 251 -1.59 15.50 11.22
N LEU A 252 -1.78 14.29 10.70
CA LEU A 252 -0.79 13.57 9.91
C LEU A 252 -0.61 14.20 8.53
N VAL A 253 0.64 14.49 8.18
CA VAL A 253 1.08 14.98 6.88
C VAL A 253 1.87 13.88 6.17
N LEU A 254 1.45 13.59 4.93
CA LEU A 254 2.00 12.50 4.11
C LEU A 254 2.87 13.05 2.98
N SER A 255 4.11 12.58 2.89
CA SER A 255 4.93 12.78 1.70
C SER A 255 4.50 11.84 0.56
N PRO A 256 4.43 12.32 -0.69
CA PRO A 256 4.09 11.48 -1.86
C PRO A 256 5.25 10.60 -2.36
N LEU A 257 6.42 10.66 -1.71
CA LEU A 257 7.60 9.88 -2.08
C LEU A 257 7.40 8.38 -1.78
N THR A 258 8.08 7.52 -2.54
CA THR A 258 8.01 6.07 -2.35
C THR A 258 8.82 5.64 -1.13
N SER A 259 8.21 4.90 -0.21
CA SER A 259 8.89 4.38 0.99
C SER A 259 9.97 3.33 0.70
N THR A 260 9.96 2.72 -0.49
CA THR A 260 10.94 1.70 -0.90
C THR A 260 12.29 2.29 -1.30
N GLN A 261 12.32 3.56 -1.71
CA GLN A 261 13.56 4.24 -2.04
C GLN A 261 14.09 4.95 -0.80
N GLU A 262 15.42 5.00 -0.69
CA GLU A 262 16.12 5.69 0.37
C GLU A 262 16.19 7.18 0.01
N HIS A 263 15.54 8.00 0.81
CA HIS A 263 15.51 9.45 0.65
C HIS A 263 16.10 10.08 1.91
N PHE A 264 17.42 10.11 2.04
CA PHE A 264 18.07 10.56 3.28
C PHE A 264 17.75 12.02 3.60
N GLU A 265 17.98 12.94 2.66
CA GLU A 265 17.71 14.39 2.81
C GLU A 265 16.24 14.66 3.19
N ALA A 266 15.29 14.04 2.49
CA ALA A 266 13.86 14.26 2.75
C ALA A 266 13.37 13.68 4.09
N ARG A 267 14.06 12.69 4.65
CA ARG A 267 13.71 12.03 5.93
C ARG A 267 14.35 12.72 7.14
N GLU A 268 15.43 13.46 6.93
CA GLU A 268 16.14 14.17 7.98
C GLU A 268 15.26 15.26 8.63
N LEU A 269 15.52 15.51 9.92
CA LEU A 269 14.87 16.59 10.64
C LEU A 269 15.52 17.92 10.22
N HIS A 270 14.89 18.58 9.26
CA HIS A 270 15.29 19.92 8.83
C HIS A 270 14.98 21.00 9.90
N PRO A 271 15.86 22.00 10.13
CA PRO A 271 15.65 23.07 11.13
C PRO A 271 14.34 23.86 10.97
N THR A 272 13.92 24.12 9.73
CA THR A 272 12.65 24.82 9.44
C THR A 272 11.39 24.09 9.92
N HIS A 273 11.51 22.83 10.33
CA HIS A 273 10.41 22.11 10.97
C HIS A 273 10.08 22.63 12.38
N TRP A 274 10.96 23.45 13.00
CA TRP A 274 10.75 24.03 14.32
C TRP A 274 9.34 24.62 14.47
N GLN A 275 8.56 24.09 15.43
CA GLN A 275 7.16 24.42 15.70
C GLN A 275 6.19 24.34 14.51
N ARG A 276 6.59 23.67 13.43
CA ARG A 276 5.73 23.35 12.27
C ARG A 276 5.41 21.87 12.25
N PHE A 277 6.43 21.04 12.50
CA PHE A 277 6.28 19.60 12.64
C PHE A 277 6.90 19.11 13.93
N CYS A 278 6.25 18.11 14.52
CA CYS A 278 6.80 17.44 15.69
C CYS A 278 8.09 16.69 15.32
N PRO A 279 9.20 16.90 16.04
CA PRO A 279 10.45 16.18 15.79
C PRO A 279 10.40 14.72 16.26
N SER A 280 9.58 14.42 17.26
CA SER A 280 9.53 13.09 17.91
C SER A 280 8.37 12.22 17.41
N GLU A 281 7.32 12.77 16.81
CA GLU A 281 6.15 12.00 16.37
C GLU A 281 6.32 11.52 14.92
N THR A 282 7.12 10.47 14.73
CA THR A 282 7.30 9.84 13.40
C THR A 282 7.22 8.31 13.50
N PRO A 283 6.54 7.64 12.55
CA PRO A 283 6.40 6.20 12.59
C PRO A 283 7.73 5.49 12.26
N GLU A 284 8.01 4.43 13.01
CA GLU A 284 9.12 3.51 12.73
C GLU A 284 8.91 2.74 11.41
N GLY A 285 10.03 2.30 10.81
CA GLY A 285 10.04 1.45 9.62
C GLY A 285 10.26 2.25 8.32
N PRO A 286 9.84 1.72 7.16
CA PRO A 286 10.15 2.32 5.86
C PRO A 286 9.58 3.73 5.63
N THR A 287 8.60 4.14 6.44
CA THR A 287 7.92 5.43 6.35
C THR A 287 8.48 6.51 7.26
N ILE A 288 9.54 6.21 8.02
CA ILE A 288 10.19 7.16 8.92
C ILE A 288 10.59 8.44 8.17
N GLY A 289 10.30 9.61 8.75
CA GLY A 289 10.57 10.91 8.14
C GLY A 289 9.67 11.29 6.95
N LEU A 290 9.00 10.34 6.27
CA LEU A 290 8.05 10.62 5.19
C LEU A 290 6.64 10.93 5.71
N ARG A 291 6.32 10.45 6.90
CA ARG A 291 5.10 10.75 7.64
C ARG A 291 5.47 11.62 8.83
N LYS A 292 4.92 12.83 8.87
CA LYS A 292 5.21 13.86 9.87
C LYS A 292 3.88 14.33 10.46
N HIS A 293 3.90 14.83 11.69
CA HIS A 293 2.71 15.40 12.34
C HIS A 293 2.93 16.88 12.58
N LEU A 294 1.87 17.67 12.46
CA LEU A 294 1.93 19.10 12.76
C LEU A 294 2.26 19.32 14.25
N ALA A 295 3.09 20.33 14.53
CA ALA A 295 3.37 20.79 15.90
C ALA A 295 2.17 21.56 16.48
N LEU A 296 2.05 21.73 17.80
CA LEU A 296 0.83 22.26 18.45
C LEU A 296 0.25 23.53 17.81
N PHE A 297 1.06 24.58 17.63
CA PHE A 297 0.61 25.89 17.12
C PHE A 297 0.72 26.08 15.60
N ALA A 298 1.07 25.01 14.85
CA ALA A 298 1.25 25.10 13.41
C ALA A 298 -0.09 25.39 12.70
N GLU A 299 -0.12 26.46 11.91
CA GLU A 299 -1.26 26.87 11.07
C GLU A 299 -0.94 26.63 9.60
N VAL A 300 -1.92 26.18 8.80
CA VAL A 300 -1.78 26.01 7.35
C VAL A 300 -2.60 27.08 6.62
N THR A 301 -2.02 27.78 5.66
CA THR A 301 -2.71 28.87 4.93
C THR A 301 -3.76 28.38 3.95
N ASP A 302 -4.87 29.12 3.81
CA ASP A 302 -5.92 28.86 2.82
C ASP A 302 -5.63 29.59 1.48
N GLY A 303 -4.86 30.68 1.52
CA GLY A 303 -4.43 31.45 0.35
C GLY A 303 -5.43 32.56 -0.02
N LEU A 304 -4.92 33.61 -0.65
CA LEU A 304 -5.75 34.75 -1.06
C LEU A 304 -6.51 34.48 -2.36
N THR A 305 -7.70 35.08 -2.49
CA THR A 305 -8.47 35.06 -3.74
C THR A 305 -7.88 36.02 -4.78
N ASP A 306 -8.11 35.75 -6.08
CA ASP A 306 -7.64 36.61 -7.19
C ASP A 306 -8.03 38.10 -7.02
N ASN A 307 -9.18 38.38 -6.42
CA ASN A 307 -9.64 39.75 -6.18
C ASN A 307 -8.82 40.45 -5.08
N GLU A 308 -8.44 39.71 -4.04
CA GLU A 308 -7.61 40.24 -2.95
C GLU A 308 -6.17 40.42 -3.41
N ILE A 309 -5.66 39.52 -4.24
CA ILE A 309 -4.34 39.66 -4.87
C ILE A 309 -4.28 40.93 -5.72
N LYS A 310 -5.32 41.22 -6.52
CA LYS A 310 -5.39 42.47 -7.30
C LYS A 310 -5.38 43.71 -6.41
N ARG A 311 -6.09 43.67 -5.27
CA ARG A 311 -6.06 44.75 -4.28
C ARG A 311 -4.67 44.90 -3.66
N LEU A 312 -4.00 43.80 -3.33
CA LEU A 312 -2.63 43.82 -2.82
C LEU A 312 -1.67 44.48 -3.82
N ILE A 313 -1.72 44.08 -5.09
CA ILE A 313 -0.89 44.66 -6.14
C ILE A 313 -1.13 46.17 -6.27
N SER A 314 -2.38 46.64 -6.15
CA SER A 314 -2.66 48.08 -6.18
C SER A 314 -2.10 48.89 -5.01
N ILE A 315 -1.84 48.23 -3.87
CA ILE A 315 -1.29 48.87 -2.65
C ILE A 315 0.24 48.91 -2.67
N ILE A 316 0.87 48.00 -3.42
CA ILE A 316 2.32 47.90 -3.55
C ILE A 316 2.82 48.97 -4.53
N LYS A 317 3.78 49.78 -4.08
CA LYS A 317 4.48 50.76 -4.92
C LYS A 317 5.78 50.14 -5.43
N LEU A 318 5.93 50.07 -6.75
CA LEU A 318 7.10 49.45 -7.40
C LEU A 318 7.92 50.53 -8.13
N ASP A 319 9.23 50.40 -8.06
CA ASP A 319 10.20 51.25 -8.76
C ASP A 319 10.53 50.67 -10.15
N LYS A 320 11.15 51.50 -11.00
CA LYS A 320 11.59 51.09 -12.34
C LYS A 320 12.87 50.25 -12.31
N GLU A 321 13.74 50.48 -11.34
CA GLU A 321 15.04 49.81 -11.18
C GLU A 321 15.27 49.46 -9.70
N GLY A 322 16.15 48.50 -9.45
CA GLY A 322 16.48 48.03 -8.10
C GLY A 322 16.35 46.51 -7.94
N VAL A 323 16.15 46.09 -6.70
CA VAL A 323 16.00 44.69 -6.25
C VAL A 323 14.71 44.11 -6.84
N ASP A 324 14.76 42.89 -7.37
CA ASP A 324 13.60 42.23 -7.96
C ASP A 324 12.55 41.89 -6.88
N VAL A 325 11.28 42.18 -7.17
CA VAL A 325 10.14 41.83 -6.32
C VAL A 325 9.29 40.75 -6.99
N TYR A 326 9.05 39.67 -6.26
CA TYR A 326 8.28 38.51 -6.69
C TYR A 326 7.00 38.35 -5.88
N LEU A 327 5.92 37.95 -6.54
CA LEU A 327 4.65 37.55 -5.93
C LEU A 327 4.38 36.08 -6.29
N ASP A 328 4.40 35.19 -5.30
CA ASP A 328 4.30 33.72 -5.48
C ASP A 328 5.22 33.19 -6.61
N GLY A 329 6.43 33.76 -6.69
CA GLY A 329 7.44 33.43 -7.70
C GLY A 329 7.29 34.14 -9.05
N VAL A 330 6.23 34.93 -9.27
CA VAL A 330 6.05 35.75 -10.48
C VAL A 330 6.72 37.11 -10.30
N PRO A 331 7.63 37.56 -11.19
CA PRO A 331 8.25 38.88 -11.08
C PRO A 331 7.22 39.97 -11.37
N ILE A 332 7.03 40.91 -10.43
CA ILE A 332 6.06 42.01 -10.56
C ILE A 332 6.71 43.39 -10.76
N GLY A 333 7.96 43.59 -10.32
CA GLY A 333 8.67 44.86 -10.48
C GLY A 333 9.95 44.93 -9.66
N HIS A 334 10.41 46.16 -9.35
CA HIS A 334 11.64 46.41 -8.61
C HIS A 334 11.42 47.31 -7.38
N THR A 335 12.38 47.33 -6.45
CA THR A 335 12.44 48.29 -5.35
C THR A 335 13.87 48.75 -5.07
N THR A 336 14.05 50.04 -4.83
CA THR A 336 15.36 50.64 -4.50
C THR A 336 15.70 50.55 -3.00
N GLU A 337 14.71 50.75 -2.12
CA GLU A 337 14.88 50.73 -0.66
C GLU A 337 14.21 49.50 -0.01
N THR A 338 14.87 48.34 -0.06
CA THR A 338 14.29 47.05 0.35
C THR A 338 13.79 46.99 1.80
N LYS A 339 14.59 47.48 2.76
CA LYS A 339 14.25 47.39 4.19
C LYS A 339 13.01 48.22 4.52
N LYS A 340 12.99 49.48 4.08
CA LYS A 340 11.85 50.39 4.27
C LYS A 340 10.60 49.89 3.57
N PHE A 341 10.74 49.34 2.36
CA PHE A 341 9.64 48.75 1.61
C PHE A 341 8.97 47.60 2.38
N ILE A 342 9.76 46.68 2.95
CA ILE A 342 9.23 45.57 3.76
C ILE A 342 8.59 46.06 5.04
N ASP A 343 9.22 46.99 5.75
CA ASP A 343 8.70 47.53 7.01
C ASP A 343 7.36 48.29 6.80
N GLU A 344 7.22 49.03 5.70
CA GLU A 344 5.94 49.65 5.32
C GLU A 344 4.84 48.62 5.03
N LEU A 345 5.16 47.52 4.35
CA LEU A 345 4.21 46.45 4.06
C LEU A 345 3.80 45.68 5.32
N ARG A 346 4.76 45.38 6.21
CA ARG A 346 4.49 44.79 7.54
C ARG A 346 3.60 45.69 8.37
N LYS A 347 3.87 47.00 8.39
CA LYS A 347 3.01 47.98 9.07
C LYS A 347 1.59 47.98 8.50
N LYS A 348 1.43 47.95 7.17
CA LYS A 348 0.09 47.84 6.53
C LYS A 348 -0.62 46.52 6.84
N ARG A 349 0.11 45.41 6.99
CA ARG A 349 -0.43 44.11 7.46
C ARG A 349 -0.93 44.21 8.90
N ARG A 350 -0.14 44.80 9.79
CA ARG A 350 -0.51 45.06 11.20
C ARG A 350 -1.70 46.02 11.31
N ASP A 351 -1.74 47.08 10.51
CA ASP A 351 -2.91 47.99 10.44
C ASP A 351 -4.19 47.31 9.89
N GLY A 352 -4.12 46.06 9.40
CA GLY A 352 -5.24 45.32 8.82
C GLY A 352 -5.64 45.79 7.41
N LYS A 353 -4.82 46.63 6.76
CA LYS A 353 -5.06 47.10 5.38
C LYS A 353 -4.74 46.03 4.34
N ILE A 354 -3.85 45.10 4.69
CA ILE A 354 -3.49 43.91 3.91
C ILE A 354 -3.91 42.68 4.73
N SER A 355 -4.27 41.59 4.05
CA SER A 355 -4.56 40.32 4.73
C SER A 355 -3.37 39.86 5.58
N ARG A 356 -3.68 39.33 6.77
CA ARG A 356 -2.67 38.74 7.67
C ARG A 356 -2.08 37.44 7.12
N GLU A 357 -2.61 36.89 6.03
CA GLU A 357 -2.04 35.74 5.31
C GLU A 357 -0.82 36.04 4.45
N VAL A 358 -0.57 37.32 4.15
CA VAL A 358 0.56 37.73 3.31
C VAL A 358 1.84 37.74 4.14
N ASN A 359 2.88 37.07 3.66
CA ASN A 359 4.22 37.07 4.26
C ASN A 359 5.24 37.71 3.31
N PHE A 360 6.22 38.41 3.90
CA PHE A 360 7.22 39.18 3.16
C PHE A 360 8.63 38.73 3.56
N SER A 361 9.46 38.38 2.59
CA SER A 361 10.85 37.96 2.82
C SER A 361 11.83 38.70 1.91
N PHE A 362 13.03 38.94 2.43
CA PHE A 362 14.18 39.41 1.67
C PHE A 362 15.28 38.35 1.69
N ILE A 363 15.60 37.82 0.52
CA ILE A 363 16.65 36.81 0.36
C ILE A 363 17.92 37.52 -0.10
N SER A 364 18.82 37.78 0.86
CA SER A 364 20.07 38.51 0.62
C SER A 364 20.97 37.87 -0.43
N VAL A 365 21.05 36.53 -0.45
CA VAL A 365 21.89 35.76 -1.39
C VAL A 365 21.44 35.94 -2.84
N LEU A 366 20.14 36.02 -3.07
CA LEU A 366 19.55 36.19 -4.40
C LEU A 366 19.33 37.68 -4.75
N ASN A 367 19.42 38.56 -3.75
CA ASN A 367 19.03 39.95 -3.80
C ASN A 367 17.62 40.11 -4.41
N GLU A 368 16.64 39.47 -3.77
CA GLU A 368 15.23 39.50 -4.18
C GLU A 368 14.29 39.62 -2.98
N VAL A 369 13.15 40.29 -3.19
CA VAL A 369 12.04 40.36 -2.24
C VAL A 369 10.94 39.42 -2.70
N ARG A 370 10.48 38.53 -1.83
CA ARG A 370 9.34 37.65 -2.11
C ARG A 370 8.14 38.04 -1.27
N ILE A 371 6.98 38.01 -1.92
CA ILE A 371 5.67 38.21 -1.32
C ILE A 371 4.90 36.91 -1.55
N ASN A 372 4.61 36.20 -0.47
CA ASN A 372 3.91 34.92 -0.52
C ASN A 372 2.44 35.11 -0.11
N THR A 373 1.55 34.70 -1.00
CA THR A 373 0.08 34.74 -0.84
C THR A 373 -0.59 33.39 -1.05
N ASP A 374 0.19 32.36 -1.37
CA ASP A 374 -0.31 31.04 -1.71
C ASP A 374 -0.78 30.19 -0.52
N ALA A 375 -1.64 29.22 -0.86
CA ALA A 375 -2.22 28.24 0.06
C ALA A 375 -1.23 27.10 0.38
N GLY A 376 -1.36 26.52 1.58
CA GLY A 376 -0.59 25.35 1.99
C GLY A 376 0.77 25.66 2.60
N ARG A 377 1.10 26.93 2.88
CA ARG A 377 2.26 27.30 3.70
C ARG A 377 1.96 26.96 5.15
N VAL A 378 3.00 26.59 5.90
CA VAL A 378 2.87 26.35 7.35
C VAL A 378 3.50 27.50 8.11
N ARG A 379 2.67 28.16 8.91
CA ARG A 379 3.05 29.32 9.70
C ARG A 379 3.02 28.99 11.18
N ARG A 380 3.77 29.77 11.95
CA ARG A 380 3.74 29.71 13.41
C ARG A 380 3.41 31.10 13.98
N PRO A 381 2.54 31.19 14.99
CA PRO A 381 2.25 32.44 15.68
C PRO A 381 3.38 32.81 16.65
N LEU A 382 3.79 34.07 16.64
CA LEU A 382 4.80 34.62 17.55
C LEU A 382 4.33 35.95 18.15
N ILE A 383 4.84 36.30 19.33
CA ILE A 383 4.59 37.59 19.96
C ILE A 383 5.51 38.63 19.33
N ILE A 384 4.95 39.79 18.96
CA ILE A 384 5.75 40.91 18.41
C ILE A 384 6.49 41.61 19.54
N LEU A 385 7.79 41.88 19.33
CA LEU A 385 8.61 42.74 20.18
C LEU A 385 8.81 44.10 19.52
N GLU A 386 8.63 45.18 20.29
CA GLU A 386 9.01 46.54 19.90
C GLU A 386 10.07 47.04 20.88
N GLU A 387 11.28 47.35 20.39
CA GLU A 387 12.44 47.81 21.19
C GLU A 387 12.79 46.91 22.39
N GLY A 388 12.61 45.58 22.25
CA GLY A 388 12.90 44.61 23.31
C GLY A 388 11.80 44.48 24.37
N LYS A 389 10.59 45.01 24.11
CA LYS A 389 9.41 44.77 24.96
C LYS A 389 8.30 44.06 24.18
N PRO A 390 7.61 43.08 24.78
CA PRO A 390 6.43 42.50 24.17
C PRO A 390 5.35 43.56 24.01
N LYS A 391 4.65 43.51 22.88
CA LYS A 391 3.62 44.48 22.55
C LYS A 391 2.35 44.36 23.40
N PHE A 392 2.13 43.20 24.02
CA PHE A 392 1.00 43.01 24.92
C PHE A 392 1.29 43.68 26.28
N THR A 393 0.28 44.34 26.84
CA THR A 393 0.35 44.96 28.18
C THR A 393 -0.11 43.98 29.27
N GLU A 394 0.37 44.16 30.50
CA GLU A 394 -0.10 43.35 31.64
C GLU A 394 -1.62 43.47 31.88
N GLU A 395 -2.21 44.62 31.55
CA GLU A 395 -3.67 44.82 31.61
C GLU A 395 -4.41 43.98 30.57
N GLU A 396 -3.91 43.90 29.34
CA GLU A 396 -4.48 43.02 28.31
C GLU A 396 -4.34 41.55 28.68
N LEU A 397 -3.23 41.16 29.33
CA LEU A 397 -3.07 39.79 29.83
C LEU A 397 -4.12 39.46 30.89
N LYS A 398 -4.41 40.38 31.82
CA LYS A 398 -5.50 40.20 32.79
C LYS A 398 -6.85 40.05 32.09
N LYS A 399 -7.16 40.93 31.12
CA LYS A 399 -8.38 40.83 30.31
C LYS A 399 -8.49 39.52 29.55
N LEU A 400 -7.37 38.94 29.10
CA LEU A 400 -7.33 37.63 28.45
C LEU A 400 -7.66 36.51 29.44
N ILE A 401 -7.09 36.57 30.65
CA ILE A 401 -7.34 35.60 31.73
C ILE A 401 -8.79 35.68 32.20
N ASP A 402 -9.35 36.88 32.32
CA ASP A 402 -10.74 37.13 32.71
C ASP A 402 -11.73 36.81 31.58
N GLY A 403 -11.23 36.56 30.36
CA GLY A 403 -12.02 36.19 29.18
C GLY A 403 -12.73 37.36 28.48
N GLU A 404 -12.35 38.60 28.77
CA GLU A 404 -12.88 39.81 28.12
C GLU A 404 -12.39 39.97 26.67
N ILE A 405 -11.17 39.49 26.39
CA ILE A 405 -10.57 39.49 25.05
C ILE A 405 -10.22 38.06 24.63
N GLY A 406 -10.38 37.76 23.33
CA GLY A 406 -10.04 36.44 22.78
C GLY A 406 -8.76 36.43 21.96
N TRP A 407 -8.35 35.24 21.49
CA TRP A 407 -7.20 35.05 20.60
C TRP A 407 -7.25 35.93 19.34
N TYR A 408 -8.44 36.04 18.73
CA TYR A 408 -8.64 36.88 17.55
C TYR A 408 -8.49 38.37 17.83
N ASP A 409 -8.75 38.81 19.06
CA ASP A 409 -8.59 40.21 19.43
C ASP A 409 -7.11 40.55 19.63
N LEU A 410 -6.30 39.64 20.17
CA LEU A 410 -4.84 39.80 20.22
C LEU A 410 -4.22 39.92 18.82
N ILE A 411 -4.75 39.17 17.84
CA ILE A 411 -4.34 39.28 16.43
C ILE A 411 -4.76 40.64 15.84
N LYS A 412 -5.92 41.17 16.23
CA LYS A 412 -6.40 42.51 15.81
C LYS A 412 -5.60 43.64 16.46
N MET A 413 -5.20 43.48 17.72
CA MET A 413 -4.39 44.41 18.51
C MET A 413 -2.91 44.42 18.07
N ASN A 414 -2.54 43.52 17.16
CA ASN A 414 -1.17 43.36 16.65
C ASN A 414 -0.17 42.89 17.70
N SER A 415 -0.62 42.11 18.68
CA SER A 415 0.26 41.48 19.66
C SER A 415 0.89 40.18 19.11
N ILE A 416 0.21 39.54 18.16
CA ILE A 416 0.61 38.25 17.57
C ILE A 416 0.77 38.38 16.05
N GLU A 417 1.83 37.78 15.51
CA GLU A 417 2.14 37.75 14.07
C GLU A 417 2.46 36.32 13.61
N PHE A 418 1.95 35.93 12.43
CA PHE A 418 2.15 34.60 11.86
C PHE A 418 3.27 34.63 10.84
N LEU A 419 4.38 33.94 11.13
CA LEU A 419 5.52 33.87 10.24
C LEU A 419 5.54 32.55 9.45
N ASP A 420 5.63 32.65 8.13
CA ASP A 420 6.05 31.51 7.31
C ASP A 420 7.57 31.32 7.41
N THR A 421 8.09 30.27 6.78
CA THR A 421 9.52 29.94 6.89
C THR A 421 10.42 30.95 6.20
N GLU A 422 9.95 31.62 5.14
CA GLU A 422 10.81 32.56 4.41
C GLU A 422 10.88 33.92 5.12
N GLU A 423 9.77 34.39 5.70
CA GLU A 423 9.79 35.60 6.53
C GLU A 423 10.56 35.37 7.85
N GLU A 424 10.53 34.15 8.38
CA GLU A 424 11.29 33.77 9.57
C GLU A 424 12.81 33.93 9.39
N ASP A 425 13.35 33.71 8.19
CA ASP A 425 14.78 33.90 7.88
C ASP A 425 15.23 35.36 8.09
N ASN A 426 14.29 36.32 8.14
CA ASN A 426 14.56 37.72 8.43
C ASN A 426 14.24 38.14 9.86
N SER A 427 13.90 37.18 10.73
CA SER A 427 13.50 37.42 12.11
C SER A 427 14.49 36.81 13.09
N LEU A 428 14.69 37.48 14.23
CA LEU A 428 15.41 36.93 15.38
C LEU A 428 14.38 36.72 16.50
N VAL A 429 14.16 35.45 16.88
CA VAL A 429 13.12 35.04 17.84
C VAL A 429 13.76 34.69 19.18
N ALA A 430 13.30 35.32 20.26
CA ALA A 430 13.71 34.97 21.62
C ALA A 430 12.93 33.73 22.09
N LEU A 431 13.60 32.79 22.76
CA LEU A 431 12.95 31.57 23.28
C LEU A 431 12.21 31.81 24.60
N ASN A 432 12.82 32.60 25.49
CA ASN A 432 12.24 32.98 26.78
C ASN A 432 12.33 34.49 26.97
N GLU A 433 11.48 35.03 27.85
CA GLU A 433 11.49 36.45 28.19
C GLU A 433 12.83 36.93 28.76
N LYS A 434 13.58 36.04 29.42
CA LYS A 434 14.90 36.34 30.01
C LYS A 434 15.99 36.58 28.98
N ASP A 435 15.81 36.05 27.77
CA ASP A 435 16.81 36.08 26.70
C ASP A 435 16.58 37.27 25.74
N ILE A 436 15.57 38.11 26.01
CA ILE A 436 15.21 39.24 25.16
C ILE A 436 16.33 40.29 25.14
N THR A 437 16.69 40.70 23.94
CA THR A 437 17.60 41.83 23.68
C THR A 437 16.92 42.80 22.70
N PRO A 438 17.39 44.05 22.59
CA PRO A 438 16.82 45.02 21.63
C PRO A 438 16.92 44.60 20.16
N SER A 439 17.76 43.61 19.81
CA SER A 439 17.87 43.07 18.45
C SER A 439 16.81 42.00 18.13
N HIS A 440 16.12 41.47 19.14
CA HIS A 440 15.07 40.48 18.92
C HIS A 440 13.82 41.13 18.33
N THR A 441 13.24 40.44 17.36
CA THR A 441 12.06 40.90 16.62
C THR A 441 10.76 40.31 17.17
N HIS A 442 10.84 39.08 17.68
CA HIS A 442 9.69 38.30 18.15
C HIS A 442 10.08 37.48 19.38
N LEU A 443 9.07 37.04 20.12
CA LEU A 443 9.18 36.15 21.27
C LEU A 443 8.31 34.89 21.03
N GLU A 444 8.85 33.73 21.39
CA GLU A 444 8.15 32.45 21.35
C GLU A 444 6.99 32.41 22.36
N LEU A 445 5.84 31.82 21.98
CA LEU A 445 4.70 31.70 22.90
C LEU A 445 5.01 30.75 24.07
N THR A 446 5.50 29.56 23.74
CA THR A 446 6.01 28.57 24.70
C THR A 446 6.93 27.59 23.97
N PRO A 447 8.08 27.23 24.54
CA PRO A 447 8.98 26.22 23.97
C PRO A 447 8.31 24.85 23.78
N THR A 448 7.29 24.51 24.58
CA THR A 448 6.50 23.26 24.48
C THR A 448 5.81 23.10 23.12
N GLY A 449 5.57 24.21 22.41
CA GLY A 449 4.93 24.27 21.10
C GLY A 449 5.65 23.48 20.00
N ILE A 450 6.90 23.07 20.21
CA ILE A 450 7.67 22.23 19.28
C ILE A 450 7.07 20.83 19.08
N PHE A 451 6.43 20.28 20.11
CA PHE A 451 5.90 18.93 20.06
C PHE A 451 4.55 18.87 19.35
N GLY A 452 4.19 17.66 18.90
CA GLY A 452 2.83 17.30 18.50
C GLY A 452 2.00 16.93 19.72
N ILE A 453 0.73 16.58 19.50
CA ILE A 453 -0.22 16.28 20.60
C ILE A 453 0.26 15.10 21.46
N PRO A 454 0.63 13.92 20.92
CA PRO A 454 1.01 12.79 21.78
C PRO A 454 2.35 12.98 22.48
N ALA A 455 3.29 13.73 21.86
CA ALA A 455 4.60 13.99 22.44
C ALA A 455 4.56 15.02 23.57
N SER A 456 3.64 15.98 23.53
CA SER A 456 3.43 16.98 24.59
C SER A 456 2.67 16.46 25.81
N LEU A 457 2.00 15.30 25.71
CA LEU A 457 1.39 14.58 26.84
C LEU A 457 2.41 13.79 27.67
N LEU A 458 3.66 13.69 27.20
CA LEU A 458 4.73 13.02 27.94
C LEU A 458 5.25 13.98 29.02
N PRO A 459 5.37 13.54 30.28
CA PRO A 459 5.93 14.36 31.34
C PRO A 459 7.46 14.39 31.20
N PHE A 460 8.09 15.53 31.47
CA PHE A 460 9.56 15.68 31.46
C PHE A 460 10.26 15.08 30.22
N PRO A 461 9.80 15.35 28.98
CA PRO A 461 10.37 14.74 27.77
C PRO A 461 11.83 15.13 27.53
N GLU A 462 12.27 16.31 27.97
CA GLU A 462 13.64 16.84 27.89
C GLU A 462 14.65 16.03 28.71
N HIS A 463 14.19 15.30 29.73
CA HIS A 463 15.01 14.42 30.56
C HIS A 463 15.16 13.00 29.97
N ASN A 464 14.59 12.74 28.79
CA ASN A 464 14.68 11.46 28.10
C ASN A 464 15.44 11.61 26.79
N ARG A 465 15.98 10.49 26.29
CA ARG A 465 16.55 10.45 24.93
C ARG A 465 15.45 10.64 23.88
N GLY A 466 15.78 11.31 22.76
CA GLY A 466 14.82 11.59 21.69
C GLY A 466 14.15 10.35 21.08
N ASP A 467 14.85 9.21 21.00
CA ASP A 467 14.26 7.95 20.53
C ASP A 467 13.19 7.42 21.49
N ARG A 468 13.35 7.64 22.80
CA ARG A 468 12.38 7.24 23.82
C ARG A 468 11.15 8.15 23.84
N VAL A 469 11.33 9.44 23.59
CA VAL A 469 10.21 10.39 23.42
C VAL A 469 9.35 9.99 22.23
N ASN A 470 9.96 9.62 21.10
CA ASN A 470 9.23 9.10 19.94
C ASN A 470 8.44 7.83 20.28
N LEU A 471 9.10 6.85 20.90
CA LEU A 471 8.46 5.61 21.34
C LEU A 471 7.29 5.88 22.31
N GLY A 472 7.48 6.79 23.26
CA GLY A 472 6.44 7.22 24.20
C GLY A 472 5.23 7.80 23.50
N ALA A 473 5.43 8.78 22.62
CA ALA A 473 4.37 9.41 21.84
C ALA A 473 3.55 8.38 21.04
N LYS A 474 4.23 7.41 20.41
CA LYS A 474 3.58 6.30 19.70
C LYS A 474 2.82 5.36 20.63
N MET A 475 3.34 5.09 21.83
CA MET A 475 2.68 4.23 22.81
C MET A 475 1.41 4.87 23.36
N VAL A 476 1.40 6.20 23.54
CA VAL A 476 0.18 6.95 23.87
C VAL A 476 -0.90 6.74 22.81
N CYS A 477 -0.58 6.75 21.51
CA CYS A 477 -1.58 6.44 20.46
C CYS A 477 -1.98 4.94 20.42
N GLN A 478 -1.15 4.03 20.92
CA GLN A 478 -1.42 2.59 20.94
C GLN A 478 -2.16 2.12 22.20
N SER A 479 -2.32 2.98 23.18
CA SER A 479 -2.94 2.63 24.45
C SER A 479 -4.45 2.43 24.30
N ILE A 480 -5.00 1.60 25.18
CA ILE A 480 -6.43 1.34 25.25
C ILE A 480 -7.04 2.33 26.25
N GLY A 481 -8.02 3.08 25.81
CA GLY A 481 -8.73 4.06 26.62
C GLY A 481 -10.17 4.22 26.18
N LEU A 482 -10.85 5.22 26.73
CA LEU A 482 -12.13 5.65 26.19
C LEU A 482 -11.86 6.44 24.91
N TYR A 483 -12.25 5.90 23.76
CA TYR A 483 -12.04 6.58 22.47
C TYR A 483 -13.15 7.58 22.14
N GLN A 484 -14.40 7.27 22.50
CA GLN A 484 -15.57 8.13 22.31
C GLN A 484 -16.68 7.73 23.30
N PRO A 485 -17.41 8.69 23.89
CA PRO A 485 -18.50 8.38 24.82
C PRO A 485 -19.65 7.57 24.20
N ASN A 486 -19.94 7.77 22.91
CA ASN A 486 -21.05 7.11 22.22
C ASN A 486 -20.73 5.70 21.68
N PHE A 487 -19.67 5.03 22.15
CA PHE A 487 -19.26 3.72 21.64
C PHE A 487 -20.36 2.64 21.74
N PHE A 488 -21.31 2.77 22.68
CA PHE A 488 -22.51 1.92 22.80
C PHE A 488 -23.51 2.05 21.65
N LEU A 489 -23.42 3.07 20.80
CA LEU A 489 -24.28 3.25 19.63
C LEU A 489 -23.53 3.03 18.31
N ARG A 490 -22.20 2.92 18.37
CA ARG A 490 -21.35 2.82 17.19
C ARG A 490 -21.21 1.40 16.69
N SER A 491 -21.00 1.29 15.37
CA SER A 491 -20.69 0.03 14.68
C SER A 491 -19.26 -0.02 14.11
N ASP A 492 -18.25 0.30 14.92
CA ASP A 492 -16.84 0.18 14.52
C ASP A 492 -16.42 -1.30 14.38
N THR A 493 -15.57 -1.65 13.41
CA THR A 493 -15.22 -3.06 13.10
C THR A 493 -14.55 -3.79 14.27
N LYS A 494 -13.69 -3.08 15.00
CA LYS A 494 -13.06 -3.52 16.24
C LYS A 494 -12.89 -2.29 17.13
N SER A 495 -13.12 -2.45 18.42
CA SER A 495 -12.78 -1.44 19.42
C SER A 495 -12.37 -2.11 20.72
N ASN A 496 -11.61 -1.40 21.54
CA ASN A 496 -11.21 -1.86 22.86
C ASN A 496 -11.36 -0.70 23.82
N VAL A 497 -12.06 -0.91 24.92
CA VAL A 497 -12.37 0.13 25.89
C VAL A 497 -11.89 -0.32 27.26
N LEU A 498 -11.15 0.53 27.95
CA LEU A 498 -10.70 0.25 29.32
C LEU A 498 -11.88 0.37 30.29
N VAL A 499 -12.02 -0.57 31.23
CA VAL A 499 -13.17 -0.58 32.15
C VAL A 499 -13.08 0.55 33.18
N TYR A 500 -11.88 0.81 33.71
CA TYR A 500 -11.64 1.81 34.75
C TYR A 500 -10.48 2.76 34.36
N PRO A 501 -10.65 3.61 33.34
CA PRO A 501 -9.60 4.58 32.99
C PRO A 501 -9.46 5.62 34.11
N GLN A 502 -8.23 6.08 34.37
CA GLN A 502 -7.95 7.09 35.41
C GLN A 502 -7.22 8.29 34.82
N VAL A 503 -7.47 9.45 35.40
CA VAL A 503 -6.72 10.68 35.09
C VAL A 503 -5.28 10.55 35.59
N PRO A 504 -4.25 10.90 34.81
CA PRO A 504 -2.87 10.88 35.28
C PRO A 504 -2.65 11.88 36.43
N LEU A 505 -1.88 11.49 37.46
CA LEU A 505 -1.56 12.38 38.59
C LEU A 505 -0.58 13.51 38.24
N VAL A 506 0.20 13.30 37.18
CA VAL A 506 1.19 14.22 36.64
C VAL A 506 0.76 14.58 35.23
N GLU A 507 0.37 15.84 35.07
CA GLU A 507 -0.20 16.38 33.83
C GLU A 507 0.76 17.38 33.19
N THR A 508 0.49 17.72 31.94
CA THR A 508 1.14 18.81 31.23
C THR A 508 0.08 19.84 30.87
N GLU A 509 0.47 21.06 30.51
CA GLU A 509 -0.47 22.09 30.02
C GLU A 509 -1.33 21.58 28.85
N THR A 510 -0.77 20.68 28.03
CA THR A 510 -1.50 20.08 26.90
C THR A 510 -2.55 19.06 27.35
N SER A 511 -2.40 18.46 28.53
CA SER A 511 -3.43 17.58 29.12
C SER A 511 -4.77 18.31 29.26
N ASP A 512 -4.73 19.55 29.72
CA ASP A 512 -5.92 20.38 29.93
C ASP A 512 -6.51 20.84 28.59
N ILE A 513 -5.67 21.23 27.64
CA ILE A 513 -6.10 21.65 26.28
C ILE A 513 -6.84 20.52 25.55
N VAL A 514 -6.42 19.27 25.75
CA VAL A 514 -6.98 18.09 25.08
C VAL A 514 -8.09 17.42 25.90
N ASP A 515 -8.46 17.97 27.06
CA ASP A 515 -9.43 17.38 27.99
C ASP A 515 -9.12 15.90 28.29
N ILE A 516 -7.88 15.60 28.68
CA ILE A 516 -7.46 14.22 28.98
C ILE A 516 -8.20 13.64 30.19
N ASP A 517 -8.68 14.50 31.08
CA ASP A 517 -9.52 14.19 32.23
C ASP A 517 -10.83 13.50 31.83
N LYS A 518 -11.42 13.92 30.69
CA LYS A 518 -12.64 13.33 30.11
C LYS A 518 -12.35 12.06 29.32
N HIS A 519 -11.14 11.90 28.77
CA HIS A 519 -10.77 10.78 27.89
C HIS A 519 -9.45 10.06 28.27
N PRO A 520 -9.29 9.57 29.51
CA PRO A 520 -8.07 8.90 29.92
C PRO A 520 -7.87 7.54 29.23
N ALA A 521 -6.59 7.15 29.08
CA ALA A 521 -6.16 5.97 28.33
C ALA A 521 -5.14 5.09 29.09
N GLY A 522 -5.24 5.06 30.41
CA GLY A 522 -4.33 4.35 31.31
C GLY A 522 -4.82 4.37 32.76
N GLN A 523 -3.96 3.90 33.67
CA GLN A 523 -4.20 3.90 35.11
C GLN A 523 -2.93 4.28 35.87
N ASN A 524 -3.09 4.92 37.01
CA ASN A 524 -2.00 5.16 37.94
C ASN A 524 -1.73 3.86 38.71
N VAL A 525 -0.48 3.41 38.72
CA VAL A 525 -0.07 2.17 39.38
C VAL A 525 1.11 2.41 40.31
N ILE A 526 1.12 1.69 41.42
CA ILE A 526 2.24 1.72 42.36
C ILE A 526 3.35 0.82 41.81
N VAL A 527 4.53 1.41 41.61
CA VAL A 527 5.70 0.70 41.09
C VAL A 527 6.78 0.54 42.15
N ALA A 528 7.44 -0.62 42.12
CA ALA A 528 8.68 -0.87 42.84
C ALA A 528 9.78 -1.24 41.84
N VAL A 529 10.93 -0.57 41.93
CA VAL A 529 12.09 -0.83 41.06
C VAL A 529 13.02 -1.83 41.74
N ALA A 530 12.78 -3.12 41.52
CA ALA A 530 13.56 -4.22 42.09
C ALA A 530 13.45 -5.49 41.23
N CYS A 531 14.49 -6.32 41.24
CA CYS A 531 14.46 -7.63 40.60
C CYS A 531 13.55 -8.59 41.41
N HIS A 532 12.66 -9.33 40.73
CA HIS A 532 11.81 -10.32 41.39
C HIS A 532 11.89 -11.67 40.67
N LYS A 533 12.55 -12.65 41.31
CA LYS A 533 12.67 -14.05 40.84
C LYS A 533 13.13 -14.22 39.38
N GLY A 534 13.77 -13.21 38.78
CA GLY A 534 14.18 -13.21 37.37
C GLY A 534 13.06 -12.97 36.34
N TYR A 535 11.78 -12.98 36.73
CA TYR A 535 10.64 -12.85 35.80
C TYR A 535 10.42 -11.43 35.24
N ASN A 536 11.09 -10.43 35.80
CA ASN A 536 11.14 -9.08 35.24
C ASN A 536 12.45 -8.77 34.46
N MET A 537 13.24 -9.76 34.09
CA MET A 537 14.38 -9.56 33.19
C MET A 537 13.94 -9.38 31.73
N PHE A 538 14.81 -8.79 30.90
CA PHE A 538 14.58 -8.60 29.46
C PHE A 538 13.22 -7.99 29.09
N ASP A 539 12.84 -6.88 29.74
CA ASP A 539 11.54 -6.20 29.59
C ASP A 539 10.31 -6.99 30.04
N GLY A 540 10.53 -8.04 30.84
CA GLY A 540 9.49 -8.62 31.66
C GLY A 540 9.06 -7.66 32.77
N VAL A 541 7.79 -7.72 33.14
CA VAL A 541 7.25 -7.06 34.35
C VAL A 541 6.43 -8.06 35.16
N VAL A 542 6.50 -7.93 36.49
CA VAL A 542 5.67 -8.72 37.40
C VAL A 542 4.47 -7.89 37.81
N PHE A 543 3.28 -8.45 37.70
CA PHE A 543 2.02 -7.82 38.10
C PHE A 543 1.47 -8.46 39.37
N ASN A 544 0.80 -7.65 40.19
CA ASN A 544 0.03 -8.11 41.34
C ASN A 544 -1.29 -8.74 40.88
N LYS A 545 -1.46 -10.03 41.20
CA LYS A 545 -2.66 -10.81 40.89
C LYS A 545 -3.92 -10.20 41.52
N SER A 546 -3.86 -9.80 42.79
CA SER A 546 -5.02 -9.26 43.50
C SER A 546 -5.45 -7.92 42.92
N SER A 547 -4.52 -7.08 42.45
CA SER A 547 -4.86 -5.84 41.74
C SER A 547 -5.60 -6.10 40.42
N ILE A 548 -5.16 -7.09 39.63
CA ILE A 548 -5.85 -7.52 38.40
C ILE A 548 -7.26 -8.08 38.71
N GLU A 549 -7.38 -8.87 39.77
CA GLU A 549 -8.66 -9.45 40.22
C GLU A 549 -9.65 -8.37 40.71
N ARG A 550 -9.15 -7.26 41.24
CA ARG A 550 -9.95 -6.08 41.62
C ARG A 550 -10.34 -5.17 40.46
N GLY A 551 -9.72 -5.33 39.28
CA GLY A 551 -10.11 -4.59 38.07
C GLY A 551 -8.98 -3.86 37.34
N LEU A 552 -7.73 -3.95 37.83
CA LEU A 552 -6.59 -3.30 37.18
C LEU A 552 -6.44 -3.77 35.73
N PHE A 553 -6.43 -2.82 34.80
CA PHE A 553 -6.29 -2.95 33.35
C PHE A 553 -7.25 -3.93 32.65
N ARG A 554 -8.42 -4.20 33.23
CA ARG A 554 -9.48 -4.92 32.51
C ARG A 554 -9.99 -4.08 31.36
N SER A 555 -10.16 -4.70 30.18
CA SER A 555 -10.67 -4.00 29.00
C SER A 555 -11.75 -4.84 28.30
N MET A 556 -12.70 -4.17 27.66
CA MET A 556 -13.77 -4.77 26.86
C MET A 556 -13.41 -4.67 25.38
N PHE A 557 -13.24 -5.82 24.74
CA PHE A 557 -12.98 -5.90 23.31
C PHE A 557 -14.29 -6.13 22.55
N TYR A 558 -14.60 -5.26 21.59
CA TYR A 558 -15.78 -5.38 20.74
C TYR A 558 -15.39 -5.73 19.32
N ARG A 559 -16.20 -6.57 18.69
CA ARG A 559 -16.09 -6.90 17.27
C ARG A 559 -17.47 -7.02 16.64
N ILE A 560 -17.59 -6.53 15.41
CA ILE A 560 -18.84 -6.57 14.67
C ILE A 560 -18.74 -7.51 13.49
N TYR A 561 -19.78 -8.32 13.35
CA TYR A 561 -20.04 -9.23 12.25
C TYR A 561 -21.25 -8.71 11.48
N SER A 562 -21.20 -8.73 10.15
CA SER A 562 -22.28 -8.22 9.30
C SER A 562 -22.74 -9.28 8.32
N ALA A 563 -24.05 -9.50 8.26
CA ALA A 563 -24.74 -10.27 7.24
C ALA A 563 -25.60 -9.32 6.40
N GLU A 564 -25.72 -9.61 5.11
CA GLU A 564 -26.62 -8.90 4.19
C GLU A 564 -27.44 -9.94 3.44
N GLU A 565 -28.74 -9.68 3.33
CA GLU A 565 -29.70 -10.42 2.55
C GLU A 565 -29.63 -9.94 1.10
N LYS A 566 -29.05 -10.76 0.21
CA LYS A 566 -28.73 -10.32 -1.15
C LYS A 566 -29.76 -10.77 -2.13
N ARG A 567 -30.20 -9.83 -2.96
CA ARG A 567 -30.97 -10.12 -4.17
C ARG A 567 -30.04 -10.33 -5.36
N TYR A 568 -30.13 -11.50 -5.97
CA TYR A 568 -29.36 -11.85 -7.16
C TYR A 568 -30.10 -11.42 -8.43
N TRP A 569 -29.35 -11.22 -9.52
CA TRP A 569 -29.91 -10.79 -10.82
C TRP A 569 -30.97 -11.73 -11.41
N GLY A 570 -31.01 -13.00 -10.98
CA GLY A 570 -32.01 -13.99 -11.39
C GLY A 570 -33.32 -13.95 -10.59
N GLY A 571 -33.52 -12.95 -9.73
CA GLY A 571 -34.72 -12.82 -8.89
C GLY A 571 -34.70 -13.69 -7.63
N GLN A 572 -33.74 -14.60 -7.48
CA GLN A 572 -33.49 -15.32 -6.23
C GLN A 572 -32.90 -14.39 -5.18
N GLU A 573 -33.19 -14.64 -3.90
CA GLU A 573 -32.65 -13.91 -2.77
C GLU A 573 -32.05 -14.85 -1.72
N ASP A 574 -31.08 -14.34 -0.95
CA ASP A 574 -30.67 -15.01 0.28
C ASP A 574 -31.81 -14.94 1.30
N GLU A 575 -32.01 -15.98 2.10
CA GLU A 575 -32.97 -15.98 3.20
C GLU A 575 -32.20 -15.93 4.53
N ILE A 576 -32.62 -15.05 5.43
CA ILE A 576 -32.10 -15.01 6.80
C ILE A 576 -33.09 -15.79 7.67
N GLY A 577 -32.60 -16.87 8.27
CA GLY A 577 -33.39 -17.81 9.04
C GLY A 577 -32.53 -18.98 9.52
N ALA A 578 -33.08 -19.77 10.44
CA ALA A 578 -32.45 -21.02 10.86
C ALA A 578 -32.40 -22.01 9.67
N PRO A 579 -31.24 -22.54 9.27
CA PRO A 579 -31.16 -23.52 8.19
C PRO A 579 -31.91 -24.82 8.51
N ASP A 580 -32.67 -25.35 7.55
CA ASP A 580 -33.30 -26.67 7.68
C ASP A 580 -32.31 -27.82 7.46
N LYS A 581 -32.64 -29.01 7.97
CA LYS A 581 -31.82 -30.24 7.82
C LYS A 581 -31.60 -30.66 6.37
N ASP A 582 -32.51 -30.25 5.47
CA ASP A 582 -32.45 -30.55 4.04
C ASP A 582 -31.49 -29.60 3.28
N VAL A 583 -31.00 -28.54 3.92
CA VAL A 583 -30.09 -27.56 3.31
C VAL A 583 -28.70 -28.17 3.11
N ARG A 584 -28.13 -27.97 1.92
CA ARG A 584 -26.80 -28.50 1.62
C ARG A 584 -25.72 -27.79 2.44
N GLY A 585 -24.96 -28.58 3.20
CA GLY A 585 -23.93 -28.06 4.10
C GLY A 585 -24.45 -27.70 5.49
N TYR A 586 -25.65 -28.16 5.85
CA TYR A 586 -26.18 -28.13 7.21
C TYR A 586 -25.16 -28.64 8.23
N ARG A 587 -25.03 -27.92 9.35
CA ARG A 587 -24.15 -28.27 10.47
C ARG A 587 -24.85 -29.18 11.47
N SER A 588 -24.40 -29.24 12.72
CA SER A 588 -25.13 -29.97 13.75
C SER A 588 -26.35 -29.17 14.21
N GLU A 589 -27.37 -29.85 14.72
CA GLU A 589 -28.57 -29.21 15.27
C GLU A 589 -28.24 -28.33 16.49
N GLU A 590 -27.21 -28.69 17.24
CA GLU A 590 -26.69 -27.93 18.39
C GLU A 590 -26.10 -26.57 17.97
N ASP A 591 -25.50 -26.46 16.78
CA ASP A 591 -24.88 -25.21 16.30
C ASP A 591 -25.90 -24.10 16.01
N TYR A 592 -27.17 -24.47 15.83
CA TYR A 592 -28.27 -23.56 15.52
C TYR A 592 -29.22 -23.37 16.70
N ALA A 593 -29.05 -24.11 17.79
CA ALA A 593 -29.98 -24.13 18.93
C ALA A 593 -30.17 -22.76 19.60
N ASP A 594 -29.13 -21.92 19.57
CA ASP A 594 -29.15 -20.59 20.18
C ASP A 594 -29.79 -19.51 19.27
N LEU A 595 -30.09 -19.82 18.00
CA LEU A 595 -30.71 -18.87 17.07
C LEU A 595 -32.18 -18.64 17.43
N ALA A 596 -32.62 -17.37 17.38
CA ALA A 596 -34.04 -17.05 17.49
C ALA A 596 -34.80 -17.38 16.20
N GLU A 597 -36.12 -17.25 16.22
CA GLU A 597 -37.01 -17.54 15.07
C GLU A 597 -36.66 -16.73 13.81
N ASP A 598 -36.10 -15.53 13.98
CA ASP A 598 -35.64 -14.67 12.89
C ASP A 598 -34.25 -15.04 12.34
N GLY A 599 -33.65 -16.12 12.86
CA GLY A 599 -32.33 -16.63 12.46
C GLY A 599 -31.16 -15.81 13.00
N VAL A 600 -31.36 -14.98 14.04
CA VAL A 600 -30.30 -14.15 14.64
C VAL A 600 -30.12 -14.50 16.11
N LEU A 601 -28.88 -14.47 16.61
CA LEU A 601 -28.65 -14.64 18.04
C LEU A 601 -29.18 -13.44 18.85
N PRO A 602 -29.91 -13.68 19.95
CA PRO A 602 -30.31 -12.61 20.86
C PRO A 602 -29.10 -12.02 21.61
N PRO A 603 -29.18 -10.76 22.07
CA PRO A 603 -28.21 -10.18 22.99
C PRO A 603 -28.06 -11.02 24.28
N GLU A 604 -26.88 -10.91 24.91
CA GLU A 604 -26.45 -11.62 26.11
C GLU A 604 -26.23 -13.14 25.96
N THR A 605 -26.27 -13.68 24.74
CA THR A 605 -25.90 -15.08 24.47
C THR A 605 -24.38 -15.27 24.49
N LEU A 606 -23.91 -16.32 25.19
CA LEU A 606 -22.51 -16.73 25.21
C LEU A 606 -22.17 -17.44 23.89
N VAL A 607 -21.16 -16.94 23.18
CA VAL A 607 -20.71 -17.51 21.91
C VAL A 607 -19.25 -17.94 21.97
N SER A 608 -18.96 -19.05 21.32
CA SER A 608 -17.62 -19.61 21.21
C SER A 608 -17.18 -19.68 19.75
N SER A 609 -15.98 -20.19 19.50
CA SER A 609 -15.45 -20.31 18.15
C SER A 609 -16.40 -21.14 17.27
N ASP A 610 -16.63 -20.67 16.04
CA ASP A 610 -17.49 -21.31 15.04
C ASP A 610 -19.01 -21.32 15.33
N SER A 611 -19.45 -20.80 16.49
CA SER A 611 -20.87 -20.55 16.79
C SER A 611 -21.52 -19.65 15.73
N VAL A 612 -22.73 -20.01 15.30
CA VAL A 612 -23.49 -19.30 14.27
C VAL A 612 -24.11 -18.04 14.87
N LEU A 613 -23.77 -16.86 14.33
CA LEU A 613 -24.30 -15.57 14.80
C LEU A 613 -25.57 -15.15 14.04
N VAL A 614 -25.59 -15.42 12.73
CA VAL A 614 -26.71 -15.15 11.85
C VAL A 614 -26.85 -16.33 10.90
N GLY A 615 -27.98 -17.04 11.00
CA GLY A 615 -28.40 -18.06 10.06
C GLY A 615 -28.67 -17.43 8.70
N ARG A 616 -27.97 -17.91 7.67
CA ARG A 616 -28.16 -17.43 6.31
C ARG A 616 -28.19 -18.61 5.36
N ILE A 617 -29.20 -18.62 4.52
CA ILE A 617 -29.44 -19.63 3.51
C ILE A 617 -29.31 -18.92 2.16
N SER A 618 -28.47 -19.46 1.28
CA SER A 618 -28.30 -18.91 -0.06
C SER A 618 -28.78 -19.91 -1.10
N PRO A 619 -29.40 -19.46 -2.20
CA PRO A 619 -29.77 -20.34 -3.30
C PRO A 619 -28.52 -20.99 -3.92
N LEU A 620 -28.66 -22.25 -4.32
CA LEU A 620 -27.67 -22.94 -5.13
C LEU A 620 -27.72 -22.38 -6.55
N ARG A 621 -26.55 -22.03 -7.08
CA ARG A 621 -26.42 -21.42 -8.41
C ARG A 621 -26.46 -22.43 -9.56
N PHE A 622 -26.25 -23.73 -9.28
CA PHE A 622 -26.24 -24.81 -10.28
C PHE A 622 -27.07 -25.99 -9.78
N LEU A 623 -28.01 -26.46 -10.59
CA LEU A 623 -28.88 -27.60 -10.32
C LEU A 623 -28.70 -28.68 -11.37
N SER A 624 -28.03 -29.78 -11.04
CA SER A 624 -27.83 -30.82 -12.06
C SER A 624 -29.20 -31.40 -12.46
N ALA A 625 -29.33 -31.88 -13.70
CA ALA A 625 -30.59 -32.47 -14.18
C ALA A 625 -31.13 -33.59 -13.27
N ASN A 626 -30.24 -34.31 -12.56
CA ASN A 626 -30.63 -35.33 -11.57
C ASN A 626 -31.06 -34.72 -10.21
N GLU A 627 -30.46 -33.60 -9.79
CA GLU A 627 -30.81 -32.91 -8.54
C GLU A 627 -32.16 -32.18 -8.67
N LEU A 628 -32.49 -31.65 -9.86
CA LEU A 628 -33.80 -31.04 -10.16
C LEU A 628 -34.96 -32.02 -9.96
N MET A 629 -34.72 -33.33 -10.20
CA MET A 629 -35.72 -34.40 -10.09
C MET A 629 -35.88 -34.95 -8.67
N SER A 630 -34.99 -34.60 -7.74
CA SER A 630 -34.87 -35.27 -6.43
C SER A 630 -35.65 -34.59 -5.29
N GLY A 631 -36.27 -33.43 -5.53
CA GLY A 631 -37.12 -32.73 -4.54
C GLY A 631 -36.40 -32.17 -3.30
N ILE A 632 -35.07 -32.33 -3.20
CA ILE A 632 -34.25 -31.78 -2.10
C ILE A 632 -34.12 -30.26 -2.28
N ALA A 633 -34.23 -29.50 -1.20
CA ALA A 633 -34.16 -28.04 -1.22
C ALA A 633 -32.88 -27.54 -1.92
N ASN A 634 -33.06 -26.68 -2.93
CA ASN A 634 -32.03 -26.12 -3.79
C ASN A 634 -31.21 -25.00 -3.11
N MET A 635 -30.90 -25.18 -1.83
CA MET A 635 -30.34 -24.16 -0.96
C MET A 635 -29.03 -24.65 -0.33
N ARG A 636 -28.11 -23.71 -0.07
CA ARG A 636 -26.88 -23.95 0.68
C ARG A 636 -26.84 -23.13 1.95
N GLU A 637 -26.21 -23.68 2.97
CA GLU A 637 -25.92 -22.94 4.19
C GLU A 637 -24.77 -21.95 3.95
N SER A 638 -24.97 -20.70 4.34
CA SER A 638 -24.01 -19.60 4.16
C SER A 638 -23.92 -18.68 5.37
N SER A 639 -24.26 -19.21 6.55
CA SER A 639 -24.40 -18.49 7.82
C SER A 639 -23.11 -17.77 8.24
N ILE A 640 -23.27 -16.65 8.96
CA ILE A 640 -22.14 -15.87 9.50
C ILE A 640 -21.81 -16.39 10.90
N CYS A 641 -20.54 -16.77 11.10
CA CYS A 641 -20.06 -17.39 12.33
C CYS A 641 -19.01 -16.52 13.03
N LEU A 642 -18.83 -16.75 14.33
CA LEU A 642 -17.73 -16.18 15.08
C LEU A 642 -16.40 -16.71 14.54
N ARG A 643 -15.38 -15.86 14.47
CA ARG A 643 -14.04 -16.26 13.98
C ARG A 643 -13.41 -17.32 14.88
N HIS A 644 -12.65 -18.20 14.24
CA HIS A 644 -11.87 -19.23 14.92
C HIS A 644 -10.92 -18.65 15.98
N GLY A 645 -10.94 -19.23 17.19
CA GLY A 645 -10.12 -18.83 18.33
C GLY A 645 -10.61 -17.57 19.05
N GLU A 646 -11.81 -17.06 18.73
CA GLU A 646 -12.49 -15.99 19.46
C GLU A 646 -13.63 -16.57 20.31
N LYS A 647 -13.99 -15.82 21.33
CA LYS A 647 -15.11 -16.08 22.25
C LYS A 647 -15.68 -14.74 22.70
N GLY A 648 -16.90 -14.75 23.21
CA GLY A 648 -17.50 -13.54 23.77
C GLY A 648 -18.97 -13.72 24.08
N ILE A 649 -19.62 -12.59 24.32
CA ILE A 649 -21.06 -12.48 24.57
C ILE A 649 -21.62 -11.55 23.50
N VAL A 650 -22.77 -11.90 22.92
CA VAL A 650 -23.47 -11.01 22.00
C VAL A 650 -23.93 -9.77 22.78
N ASP A 651 -23.50 -8.59 22.36
CA ASP A 651 -23.78 -7.32 23.04
C ASP A 651 -25.00 -6.64 22.43
N ARG A 652 -24.99 -6.48 21.10
CA ARG A 652 -26.01 -5.72 20.37
C ARG A 652 -26.23 -6.32 18.99
N VAL A 653 -27.48 -6.27 18.52
CA VAL A 653 -27.86 -6.63 17.15
C VAL A 653 -28.50 -5.41 16.50
N PHE A 654 -27.96 -5.00 15.35
CA PHE A 654 -28.50 -3.90 14.53
C PHE A 654 -29.17 -4.50 13.30
N LEU A 655 -30.44 -4.17 13.11
CA LEU A 655 -31.20 -4.49 11.90
C LEU A 655 -31.44 -3.18 11.15
N THR A 656 -31.04 -3.13 9.88
CA THR A 656 -31.21 -1.96 9.03
C THR A 656 -31.39 -2.40 7.58
N GLU A 657 -31.80 -1.50 6.70
CA GLU A 657 -31.80 -1.73 5.27
C GLU A 657 -30.70 -0.90 4.59
N ASN A 658 -30.09 -1.45 3.55
CA ASN A 658 -29.19 -0.72 2.67
C ASN A 658 -29.98 0.19 1.72
N SER A 659 -29.27 1.09 1.01
CA SER A 659 -29.86 1.93 -0.05
C SER A 659 -30.58 1.17 -1.16
N ASN A 660 -30.29 -0.12 -1.31
CA ASN A 660 -30.88 -1.02 -2.30
C ASN A 660 -32.14 -1.74 -1.78
N GLY A 661 -32.55 -1.48 -0.53
CA GLY A 661 -33.65 -2.20 0.14
C GLY A 661 -33.30 -3.60 0.63
N ASN A 662 -32.01 -3.95 0.66
CA ASN A 662 -31.53 -5.23 1.21
C ASN A 662 -31.46 -5.15 2.74
N LYS A 663 -31.97 -6.16 3.45
CA LYS A 663 -31.82 -6.27 4.90
C LYS A 663 -30.36 -6.51 5.27
N VAL A 664 -29.85 -5.74 6.23
CA VAL A 664 -28.50 -5.84 6.78
C VAL A 664 -28.59 -6.03 8.28
N ILE A 665 -27.91 -7.08 8.74
CA ILE A 665 -27.84 -7.46 10.15
C ILE A 665 -26.40 -7.28 10.60
N LYS A 666 -26.18 -6.52 11.67
CA LYS A 666 -24.86 -6.39 12.30
C LYS A 666 -24.94 -6.89 13.74
N VAL A 667 -24.15 -7.91 14.06
CA VAL A 667 -24.06 -8.48 15.40
C VAL A 667 -22.74 -8.03 16.04
N SER A 668 -22.84 -7.30 17.15
CA SER A 668 -21.71 -6.89 17.99
C SER A 668 -21.47 -7.94 19.07
N VAL A 669 -20.26 -8.45 19.15
CA VAL A 669 -19.82 -9.41 20.17
C VAL A 669 -18.76 -8.74 21.05
N ARG A 670 -18.96 -8.78 22.37
CA ARG A 670 -18.03 -8.25 23.38
C ARG A 670 -17.28 -9.37 24.10
N ASP A 671 -16.02 -9.14 24.42
CA ASP A 671 -15.16 -10.07 25.15
C ASP A 671 -14.39 -9.35 26.25
N LEU A 672 -14.46 -9.87 27.48
CA LEU A 672 -13.75 -9.32 28.62
C LEU A 672 -12.29 -9.77 28.59
N ARG A 673 -11.39 -8.81 28.37
CA ARG A 673 -9.94 -9.03 28.32
C ARG A 673 -9.30 -8.67 29.65
N VAL A 674 -9.16 -9.66 30.50
CA VAL A 674 -8.34 -9.59 31.72
C VAL A 674 -6.86 -9.67 31.32
N PRO A 675 -5.97 -8.83 31.90
CA PRO A 675 -4.53 -8.94 31.67
C PRO A 675 -3.99 -10.35 31.92
N GLU A 676 -3.27 -10.90 30.95
CA GLU A 676 -2.69 -12.23 31.01
C GLU A 676 -1.19 -12.23 30.63
N LEU A 677 -0.50 -13.36 30.90
CA LEU A 677 0.92 -13.51 30.56
C LEU A 677 1.14 -13.29 29.06
N GLY A 678 2.10 -12.44 28.69
CA GLY A 678 2.36 -12.10 27.29
C GLY A 678 1.67 -10.82 26.79
N ASP A 679 0.72 -10.26 27.55
CA ASP A 679 0.15 -8.94 27.25
C ASP A 679 1.18 -7.83 27.39
N LYS A 680 1.01 -6.79 26.58
CA LYS A 680 1.96 -5.69 26.45
C LYS A 680 1.45 -4.42 27.12
N PHE A 681 2.33 -3.82 27.90
CA PHE A 681 2.11 -2.57 28.60
C PHE A 681 3.25 -1.60 28.34
N ALA A 682 3.03 -0.32 28.60
CA ALA A 682 4.06 0.68 28.49
C ALA A 682 3.88 1.83 29.48
N SER A 683 4.99 2.46 29.86
CA SER A 683 4.94 3.81 30.45
C SER A 683 4.91 4.87 29.35
N ARG A 684 4.64 6.12 29.73
CA ARG A 684 4.75 7.28 28.84
C ARG A 684 6.17 7.51 28.31
N HIS A 685 7.20 6.91 28.92
CA HIS A 685 8.61 7.16 28.60
C HIS A 685 9.23 6.18 27.58
N GLY A 686 8.40 5.53 26.74
CA GLY A 686 8.91 4.58 25.74
C GLY A 686 9.44 3.27 26.34
N GLN A 687 9.02 2.94 27.56
CA GLN A 687 9.37 1.71 28.28
C GLN A 687 8.28 0.66 28.04
N LYS A 688 8.46 -0.16 27.01
CA LYS A 688 7.53 -1.25 26.70
C LYS A 688 7.90 -2.52 27.43
N SER A 689 6.91 -3.16 28.02
CA SER A 689 7.10 -4.37 28.80
C SER A 689 6.05 -5.43 28.48
N VAL A 690 6.39 -6.69 28.74
CA VAL A 690 5.49 -7.85 28.64
C VAL A 690 5.28 -8.41 30.03
N ILE A 691 4.05 -8.82 30.38
CA ILE A 691 3.81 -9.50 31.66
C ILE A 691 4.56 -10.84 31.64
N GLY A 692 5.58 -10.96 32.49
CA GLY A 692 6.39 -12.17 32.66
C GLY A 692 5.85 -13.08 33.77
N LEU A 693 5.32 -12.50 34.85
CA LEU A 693 4.70 -13.22 35.96
C LEU A 693 3.53 -12.42 36.53
N ILE A 694 2.48 -13.14 36.94
CA ILE A 694 1.40 -12.60 37.76
C ILE A 694 1.55 -13.24 39.15
N ALA A 695 2.01 -12.45 40.12
CA ALA A 695 2.34 -12.91 41.46
C ALA A 695 1.18 -12.64 42.44
N PRO A 696 0.82 -13.58 43.33
CA PRO A 696 -0.13 -13.33 44.41
C PRO A 696 0.35 -12.20 45.33
N GLN A 697 -0.58 -11.39 45.87
CA GLN A 697 -0.27 -10.20 46.68
C GLN A 697 0.56 -10.58 47.91
N GLU A 698 0.24 -11.71 48.54
CA GLU A 698 0.93 -12.26 49.71
C GLU A 698 2.41 -12.57 49.45
N ASN A 699 2.80 -12.84 48.21
CA ASN A 699 4.18 -13.19 47.85
C ASN A 699 5.00 -11.97 47.38
N LEU A 700 4.37 -10.80 47.25
CA LEU A 700 5.03 -9.59 46.80
C LEU A 700 5.68 -8.85 47.98
N PRO A 701 6.79 -8.15 47.74
CA PRO A 701 7.41 -7.35 48.78
C PRO A 701 6.51 -6.14 49.12
N PHE A 702 6.46 -5.76 50.39
CA PHE A 702 5.60 -4.68 50.88
C PHE A 702 6.38 -3.68 51.74
N THR A 703 5.95 -2.42 51.79
CA THR A 703 6.62 -1.38 52.60
C THR A 703 6.26 -1.48 54.08
N ALA A 704 7.03 -0.82 54.95
CA ALA A 704 6.69 -0.70 56.38
C ALA A 704 5.29 -0.10 56.61
N SER A 705 4.81 0.75 55.69
CA SER A 705 3.48 1.36 55.71
C SER A 705 2.37 0.44 55.18
N GLY A 706 2.70 -0.80 54.78
CA GLY A 706 1.75 -1.77 54.23
C GLY A 706 1.44 -1.61 52.75
N VAL A 707 2.19 -0.78 52.01
CA VAL A 707 1.98 -0.59 50.56
C VAL A 707 2.58 -1.77 49.80
N VAL A 708 1.77 -2.40 48.95
CA VAL A 708 2.19 -3.48 48.05
C VAL A 708 2.23 -2.93 46.62
N PRO A 709 3.30 -3.14 45.84
CA PRO A 709 3.38 -2.64 44.47
C PRO A 709 2.41 -3.39 43.56
N ASP A 710 1.81 -2.66 42.61
CA ASP A 710 1.00 -3.25 41.54
C ASP A 710 1.88 -3.85 40.45
N VAL A 711 2.99 -3.18 40.14
CA VAL A 711 3.93 -3.57 39.08
C VAL A 711 5.37 -3.49 39.59
N MET A 712 6.14 -4.56 39.40
CA MET A 712 7.57 -4.55 39.68
C MET A 712 8.38 -4.36 38.39
N LEU A 713 9.15 -3.28 38.35
CA LEU A 713 10.05 -2.94 37.25
C LEU A 713 11.48 -3.38 37.56
N ASN A 714 12.20 -3.79 36.54
CA ASN A 714 13.60 -4.18 36.71
C ASN A 714 14.53 -2.96 36.69
N PRO A 715 15.43 -2.81 37.68
CA PRO A 715 16.38 -1.70 37.75
C PRO A 715 17.30 -1.58 36.53
N HIS A 716 17.70 -2.70 35.90
CA HIS A 716 18.64 -2.70 34.75
C HIS A 716 18.08 -1.98 33.52
N SER A 717 16.76 -1.83 33.45
CA SER A 717 16.09 -1.18 32.32
C SER A 717 16.26 0.34 32.30
N ILE A 718 16.65 0.96 33.42
CA ILE A 718 16.72 2.43 33.52
C ILE A 718 18.07 2.98 33.05
N PRO A 719 19.24 2.49 33.51
CA PRO A 719 20.54 3.02 33.08
C PRO A 719 20.81 2.85 31.59
N SER A 720 20.44 1.69 31.03
CA SER A 720 20.62 1.38 29.61
C SER A 720 19.79 2.26 28.68
N ARG A 721 18.64 2.76 29.17
CA ARG A 721 17.68 3.54 28.38
C ARG A 721 17.74 5.04 28.66
N GLN A 722 18.38 5.44 29.76
CA GLN A 722 18.52 6.83 30.17
C GLN A 722 17.17 7.55 30.24
N THR A 723 16.14 6.87 30.79
CA THR A 723 14.78 7.39 30.96
C THR A 723 14.62 8.05 32.32
N ILE A 724 15.37 9.12 32.56
CA ILE A 724 15.36 9.84 33.85
C ILE A 724 13.99 10.48 34.11
N GLY A 725 13.32 10.95 33.05
CA GLY A 725 11.95 11.48 33.15
C GLY A 725 10.98 10.50 33.81
N GLN A 726 11.18 9.18 33.64
CA GLN A 726 10.36 8.16 34.29
C GLN A 726 10.53 8.16 35.82
N LEU A 727 11.75 8.34 36.31
CA LEU A 727 12.02 8.43 37.75
C LEU A 727 11.44 9.72 38.33
N LEU A 728 11.53 10.82 37.59
CA LEU A 728 10.91 12.10 37.96
C LEU A 728 9.39 11.97 38.01
N GLU A 729 8.74 11.37 37.00
CA GLU A 729 7.30 11.10 37.02
C GLU A 729 6.91 10.30 38.27
N ILE A 730 7.69 9.26 38.62
CA ILE A 730 7.42 8.42 39.80
C ILE A 730 7.43 9.22 41.11
N LEU A 731 8.42 10.11 41.28
CA LEU A 731 8.53 10.98 42.46
C LEU A 731 7.44 12.04 42.49
N THR A 732 7.22 12.71 41.36
CA THR A 732 6.22 13.78 41.23
C THR A 732 4.82 13.25 41.48
N ALA A 733 4.47 12.09 40.92
CA ALA A 733 3.17 11.47 41.12
C ALA A 733 2.95 11.03 42.57
N LYS A 734 3.99 10.51 43.24
CA LYS A 734 3.94 10.20 44.68
C LYS A 734 3.68 11.45 45.51
N THR A 735 4.39 12.54 45.21
CA THR A 735 4.22 13.83 45.88
C THR A 735 2.81 14.40 45.64
N SER A 736 2.31 14.30 44.40
CA SER A 736 0.96 14.69 43.99
C SER A 736 -0.12 13.91 44.76
N ALA A 737 0.03 12.58 44.87
CA ALA A 737 -0.90 11.73 45.61
C ALA A 737 -0.95 12.07 47.11
N LEU A 738 0.20 12.38 47.72
CA LEU A 738 0.29 12.70 49.15
C LEU A 738 -0.21 14.13 49.46
N ASN A 739 0.08 15.09 48.59
CA ASN A 739 -0.32 16.49 48.76
C ASN A 739 -1.77 16.77 48.29
N GLY A 740 -2.37 15.83 47.55
CA GLY A 740 -3.71 15.98 46.97
C GLY A 740 -3.81 17.04 45.86
N LYS A 741 -2.67 17.42 45.25
CA LYS A 741 -2.60 18.43 44.18
C LYS A 741 -1.90 17.82 42.98
N LYS A 742 -2.51 17.98 41.80
CA LYS A 742 -1.85 17.67 40.54
C LYS A 742 -0.63 18.58 40.35
N ILE A 743 0.43 18.02 39.78
CA ILE A 743 1.68 18.75 39.54
C ILE A 743 1.93 18.78 38.03
N ASP A 744 2.28 19.96 37.53
CA ASP A 744 2.65 20.18 36.14
C ASP A 744 4.08 19.68 35.85
N ALA A 745 4.19 18.91 34.77
CA ALA A 745 5.43 18.33 34.25
C ALA A 745 5.62 18.64 32.76
N SER A 746 5.10 19.78 32.30
CA SER A 746 5.28 20.28 30.95
C SER A 746 6.76 20.40 30.58
N ALA A 747 7.05 20.19 29.30
CA ALA A 747 8.41 20.26 28.78
C ALA A 747 9.01 21.65 29.04
N PHE A 748 10.21 21.71 29.63
CA PHE A 748 10.96 22.94 29.89
C PHE A 748 10.38 23.90 30.95
N THR A 749 9.05 23.93 31.15
CA THR A 749 8.35 24.81 32.10
C THR A 749 7.90 24.12 33.39
N GLY A 750 7.89 22.79 33.44
CA GLY A 750 7.36 22.00 34.54
C GLY A 750 8.12 22.11 35.87
N ALA A 751 7.60 21.44 36.89
CA ALA A 751 8.14 21.46 38.25
C ALA A 751 9.59 20.98 38.33
N LYS A 752 10.43 21.69 39.08
CA LYS A 752 11.85 21.34 39.26
C LYS A 752 12.02 20.20 40.26
N GLU A 753 13.00 19.34 40.00
CA GLU A 753 13.35 18.20 40.85
C GLU A 753 13.57 18.60 42.33
N ASN A 754 14.32 19.67 42.57
CA ASN A 754 14.64 20.11 43.93
C ASN A 754 13.40 20.48 44.75
N ASP A 755 12.38 21.05 44.11
CA ASP A 755 11.16 21.47 44.79
C ASP A 755 10.29 20.25 45.12
N ILE A 756 10.20 19.28 44.19
CA ILE A 756 9.53 17.99 44.42
C ILE A 756 10.16 17.25 45.61
N ARG A 757 11.48 17.18 45.67
CA ARG A 757 12.21 16.50 46.76
C ARG A 757 12.01 17.17 48.11
N LYS A 758 11.93 18.51 48.16
CA LYS A 758 11.64 19.26 49.38
C LYS A 758 10.23 18.97 49.89
N ILE A 759 9.23 19.03 49.01
CA ILE A 759 7.84 18.74 49.37
C ILE A 759 7.72 17.29 49.89
N LEU A 760 8.37 16.33 49.24
CA LEU A 760 8.36 14.94 49.68
C LEU A 760 8.97 14.75 51.08
N HIS A 761 10.05 15.49 51.39
CA HIS A 761 10.67 15.50 52.72
C HIS A 761 9.77 16.14 53.78
N GLU A 762 9.10 17.26 53.45
CA GLU A 762 8.12 17.91 54.32
C GLU A 762 6.92 17.00 54.65
N LEU A 763 6.53 16.13 53.71
CA LEU A 763 5.48 15.13 53.89
C LEU A 763 5.92 13.89 54.69
N GLY A 764 7.15 13.87 55.23
CA GLY A 764 7.64 12.79 56.09
C GLY A 764 8.19 11.57 55.34
N PHE A 765 8.39 11.68 54.01
CA PHE A 765 9.04 10.64 53.20
C PHE A 765 10.49 11.00 52.92
N ARG A 766 11.29 10.02 52.53
CA ARG A 766 12.67 10.29 52.11
C ARG A 766 12.69 11.10 50.81
N SER A 767 13.58 12.08 50.73
CA SER A 767 13.77 12.95 49.56
C SER A 767 14.31 12.22 48.32
N ASP A 768 14.79 10.98 48.47
CA ASP A 768 15.24 10.11 47.37
C ASP A 768 14.15 9.13 46.89
N GLY A 769 12.96 9.15 47.49
CA GLY A 769 11.82 8.29 47.13
C GLY A 769 11.99 6.82 47.45
N LYS A 770 13.07 6.43 48.15
CA LYS A 770 13.29 5.06 48.57
C LYS A 770 12.54 4.75 49.87
N GLU A 771 12.12 3.50 50.02
CA GLU A 771 11.45 3.02 51.22
C GLU A 771 12.01 1.67 51.67
N ILE A 772 11.78 1.34 52.93
CA ILE A 772 12.09 0.03 53.51
C ILE A 772 11.00 -0.96 53.09
N PHE A 773 11.42 -2.09 52.52
CA PHE A 773 10.55 -3.20 52.15
C PHE A 773 10.82 -4.45 52.99
N TYR A 774 9.80 -5.30 53.08
CA TYR A 774 9.83 -6.62 53.67
C TYR A 774 9.52 -7.67 52.60
N ASN A 775 10.12 -8.85 52.72
CA ASN A 775 9.86 -9.98 51.84
C ASN A 775 8.49 -10.59 52.18
N GLY A 776 7.57 -10.65 51.22
CA GLY A 776 6.24 -11.24 51.42
C GLY A 776 6.25 -12.74 51.75
N ILE A 777 7.33 -13.46 51.40
CA ILE A 777 7.44 -14.90 51.63
C ILE A 777 8.05 -15.21 53.00
N THR A 778 9.16 -14.56 53.35
CA THR A 778 9.89 -14.84 54.61
C THR A 778 9.51 -13.90 55.75
N GLY A 779 8.94 -12.73 55.46
CA GLY A 779 8.67 -11.67 56.41
C GLY A 779 9.90 -10.84 56.80
N GLU A 780 11.08 -11.19 56.30
CA GLU A 780 12.34 -10.50 56.64
C GLU A 780 12.44 -9.15 55.94
N LYS A 781 13.06 -8.18 56.62
CA LYS A 781 13.37 -6.86 56.07
C LYS A 781 14.49 -6.99 55.02
N PHE A 782 14.34 -6.32 53.86
CA PHE A 782 15.43 -6.23 52.89
C PHE A 782 16.61 -5.40 53.44
N GLU A 783 17.84 -5.82 53.14
CA GLU A 783 19.06 -5.09 53.54
C GLU A 783 19.20 -3.73 52.85
N PHE A 784 18.54 -3.56 51.71
CA PHE A 784 18.56 -2.33 50.90
C PHE A 784 17.16 -1.72 50.79
N GLU A 785 17.14 -0.41 50.57
CA GLU A 785 15.92 0.34 50.32
C GLU A 785 15.54 0.28 48.84
N ILE A 786 14.25 0.18 48.55
CA ILE A 786 13.73 0.06 47.18
C ILE A 786 13.08 1.38 46.78
N PHE A 787 13.39 1.85 45.56
CA PHE A 787 12.75 3.02 44.98
C PHE A 787 11.30 2.69 44.61
N THR A 788 10.36 3.44 45.16
CA THR A 788 8.92 3.22 44.96
C THR A 788 8.13 4.52 44.88
N GLY A 789 7.10 4.49 44.04
CA GLY A 789 6.18 5.60 43.85
C GLY A 789 5.08 5.22 42.85
N ILE A 790 4.46 6.21 42.24
CA ILE A 790 3.29 6.01 41.38
C ILE A 790 3.66 6.39 39.95
N ILE A 791 3.24 5.62 38.94
CA ILE A 791 3.43 6.01 37.53
C ILE A 791 2.12 5.83 36.77
N TYR A 792 1.91 6.66 35.74
CA TYR A 792 0.81 6.44 34.82
C TYR A 792 1.21 5.41 33.76
N TYR A 793 0.55 4.24 33.81
CA TYR A 793 0.87 3.08 32.98
C TYR A 793 -0.27 2.75 32.03
N GLN A 794 0.08 2.23 30.85
CA GLN A 794 -0.83 2.10 29.72
C GLN A 794 -0.86 0.66 29.22
N LYS A 795 -2.07 0.11 29.04
CA LYS A 795 -2.29 -1.17 28.36
C LYS A 795 -2.30 -0.92 26.86
N LEU A 796 -1.50 -1.68 26.10
CA LEU A 796 -1.43 -1.53 24.64
C LEU A 796 -2.42 -2.47 23.94
N ASP A 797 -2.82 -2.15 22.70
CA ASP A 797 -3.70 -2.98 21.86
C ASP A 797 -3.16 -4.40 21.54
N HIS A 798 -1.91 -4.66 21.90
CA HIS A 798 -1.15 -5.86 21.56
C HIS A 798 -1.35 -7.00 22.56
N MET A 799 -2.54 -7.58 22.60
CA MET A 799 -2.87 -8.71 23.48
C MET A 799 -2.39 -10.06 22.93
N VAL A 800 -2.01 -11.00 23.82
CA VAL A 800 -1.51 -12.33 23.43
C VAL A 800 -2.61 -13.21 22.82
N ALA A 801 -3.84 -13.12 23.33
CA ALA A 801 -4.98 -13.87 22.78
C ALA A 801 -5.23 -13.63 21.28
N ASN A 802 -4.89 -12.44 20.78
CA ASN A 802 -5.02 -12.10 19.36
C ASN A 802 -3.89 -12.69 18.50
N LYS A 803 -2.79 -13.13 19.11
CA LYS A 803 -1.56 -13.57 18.42
C LYS A 803 -1.35 -15.07 18.46
N ILE A 804 -1.77 -15.72 19.54
CA ILE A 804 -1.62 -17.16 19.69
C ILE A 804 -2.42 -17.87 18.59
N GLN A 805 -1.75 -18.77 17.88
CA GLN A 805 -2.35 -19.63 16.87
C GLN A 805 -1.56 -20.92 16.82
N ALA A 806 -2.26 -22.05 16.75
CA ALA A 806 -1.66 -23.32 16.37
C ALA A 806 -2.53 -23.98 15.30
N ARG A 807 -1.88 -24.76 14.44
CA ARG A 807 -2.50 -25.46 13.32
C ARG A 807 -1.86 -26.83 13.22
N SER A 808 -2.64 -27.88 13.46
CA SER A 808 -2.26 -29.25 13.10
C SER A 808 -2.49 -29.45 11.60
N ARG A 809 -3.76 -29.53 11.18
CA ARG A 809 -4.22 -29.52 9.78
C ARG A 809 -5.44 -28.62 9.67
N GLY A 810 -5.62 -28.00 8.51
CA GLY A 810 -6.73 -27.07 8.28
C GLY A 810 -7.02 -26.90 6.78
N PRO A 811 -7.88 -25.93 6.42
CA PRO A 811 -8.26 -25.68 5.04
C PRO A 811 -7.05 -25.30 4.17
N VAL A 812 -7.16 -25.61 2.89
CA VAL A 812 -6.15 -25.34 1.86
C VAL A 812 -6.76 -24.50 0.74
N THR A 813 -5.92 -23.72 0.07
CA THR A 813 -6.34 -22.94 -1.10
C THR A 813 -6.60 -23.86 -2.29
N LEU A 814 -7.63 -23.60 -3.08
CA LEU A 814 -7.99 -24.45 -4.23
C LEU A 814 -6.89 -24.52 -5.29
N LEU A 815 -6.27 -23.37 -5.60
CA LEU A 815 -5.28 -23.24 -6.67
C LEU A 815 -3.96 -23.95 -6.39
N THR A 816 -3.47 -23.90 -5.14
CA THR A 816 -2.13 -24.43 -4.81
C THR A 816 -2.17 -25.62 -3.87
N ARG A 817 -3.32 -25.92 -3.28
CA ARG A 817 -3.51 -26.92 -2.22
C ARG A 817 -2.60 -26.70 -1.01
N GLN A 818 -2.00 -25.52 -0.89
CA GLN A 818 -1.25 -25.09 0.28
C GLN A 818 -2.22 -24.53 1.34
N PRO A 819 -1.89 -24.62 2.63
CA PRO A 819 -2.65 -24.00 3.72
C PRO A 819 -3.09 -22.57 3.44
N THR A 820 -4.25 -22.16 3.95
CA THR A 820 -4.73 -20.77 3.95
C THR A 820 -3.81 -19.83 4.73
N GLU A 821 -3.94 -18.50 4.57
CA GLU A 821 -3.27 -17.49 5.41
C GLU A 821 -4.20 -16.91 6.46
N GLY A 822 -3.62 -16.58 7.60
CA GLY A 822 -4.26 -15.80 8.66
C GLY A 822 -5.03 -16.65 9.67
N LYS A 823 -4.94 -16.27 10.95
CA LYS A 823 -5.57 -16.96 12.08
C LYS A 823 -7.08 -17.19 11.87
N ALA A 824 -7.80 -16.18 11.39
CA ALA A 824 -9.25 -16.24 11.19
C ALA A 824 -9.71 -17.25 10.12
N LYS A 825 -8.80 -17.70 9.23
CA LYS A 825 -9.06 -18.73 8.20
C LYS A 825 -8.35 -20.04 8.53
N GLU A 826 -8.01 -20.23 9.81
CA GLU A 826 -7.20 -21.35 10.32
C GLU A 826 -5.87 -21.50 9.59
N GLY A 827 -5.29 -20.41 9.09
CA GLY A 827 -4.14 -20.41 8.19
C GLY A 827 -2.86 -20.95 8.80
N GLY A 828 -1.98 -21.50 7.95
CA GLY A 828 -0.68 -22.01 8.36
C GLY A 828 0.40 -20.93 8.44
N LEU A 829 1.50 -21.23 9.13
CA LEU A 829 2.72 -20.41 9.09
C LEU A 829 3.48 -20.62 7.80
N ARG A 830 4.16 -19.59 7.31
CA ARG A 830 5.04 -19.67 6.14
C ARG A 830 6.47 -20.00 6.57
N LEU A 831 7.04 -21.04 5.97
CA LEU A 831 8.48 -21.29 5.98
C LEU A 831 9.06 -20.59 4.75
N GLY A 832 9.78 -19.49 4.95
CA GLY A 832 10.40 -18.72 3.88
C GLY A 832 11.77 -19.26 3.48
N GLU A 833 12.45 -18.49 2.62
CA GLU A 833 13.78 -18.84 2.14
C GLU A 833 14.82 -18.77 3.27
N MET A 834 14.72 -17.74 4.13
CA MET A 834 15.61 -17.58 5.28
C MET A 834 15.47 -18.73 6.28
N GLU A 835 14.25 -19.13 6.64
CA GLU A 835 14.03 -20.24 7.57
C GLU A 835 14.50 -21.58 6.98
N LYS A 836 14.32 -21.78 5.67
CA LYS A 836 14.88 -22.92 4.93
C LYS A 836 16.41 -22.92 5.02
N ASP A 837 17.06 -21.78 4.76
CA ASP A 837 18.52 -21.67 4.84
C ASP A 837 19.03 -21.92 6.26
N CYS A 838 18.31 -21.47 7.31
CA CYS A 838 18.62 -21.81 8.70
C CYS A 838 18.57 -23.32 8.95
N LEU A 839 17.52 -24.01 8.49
CA LEU A 839 17.40 -25.47 8.65
C LEU A 839 18.50 -26.22 7.87
N ILE A 840 18.89 -25.72 6.69
CA ILE A 840 20.00 -26.27 5.90
C ILE A 840 21.32 -26.07 6.65
N ALA A 841 21.56 -24.87 7.21
CA ALA A 841 22.76 -24.57 7.98
C ALA A 841 22.90 -25.46 9.22
N HIS A 842 21.79 -25.79 9.89
CA HIS A 842 21.76 -26.78 10.98
C HIS A 842 21.87 -28.24 10.51
N GLY A 843 21.88 -28.52 9.19
CA GLY A 843 21.89 -29.88 8.65
C GLY A 843 20.56 -30.64 8.81
N ALA A 844 19.46 -29.96 9.15
CA ALA A 844 18.16 -30.55 9.45
C ALA A 844 17.36 -30.89 8.17
N VAL A 845 17.96 -31.61 7.23
CA VAL A 845 17.40 -31.89 5.89
C VAL A 845 16.11 -32.73 5.96
N LEU A 846 16.03 -33.70 6.88
CA LEU A 846 14.83 -34.52 7.06
C LEU A 846 13.65 -33.69 7.57
N THR A 847 13.89 -32.84 8.57
CA THR A 847 12.89 -31.88 9.06
C THR A 847 12.44 -30.96 7.94
N LEU A 848 13.37 -30.48 7.12
CA LEU A 848 13.05 -29.63 5.98
C LEU A 848 12.16 -30.35 4.96
N LYS A 849 12.45 -31.60 4.62
CA LYS A 849 11.62 -32.43 3.72
C LYS A 849 10.22 -32.64 4.30
N GLU A 850 10.11 -32.96 5.59
CA GLU A 850 8.83 -33.13 6.26
C GLU A 850 7.98 -31.85 6.22
N ARG A 851 8.60 -30.69 6.51
CA ARG A 851 7.92 -29.39 6.48
C ARG A 851 7.50 -29.02 5.06
N PHE A 852 8.29 -29.36 4.05
CA PHE A 852 7.93 -29.13 2.66
C PHE A 852 6.85 -30.07 2.10
N ASN A 853 6.40 -31.08 2.83
CA ASN A 853 5.34 -32.00 2.37
C ASN A 853 3.91 -31.46 2.58
N SER A 854 3.73 -30.15 2.70
CA SER A 854 2.42 -29.51 2.90
C SER A 854 1.43 -29.76 1.77
N ASP A 855 1.92 -29.85 0.53
CA ASP A 855 1.14 -29.93 -0.72
C ASP A 855 1.50 -31.18 -1.54
N ARG A 856 1.84 -32.27 -0.86
CA ARG A 856 2.28 -33.54 -1.48
C ARG A 856 1.20 -34.13 -2.41
N VAL A 857 1.61 -34.55 -3.60
CA VAL A 857 0.78 -35.28 -4.58
C VAL A 857 1.59 -36.35 -5.32
N PHE A 858 0.90 -37.41 -5.75
CA PHE A 858 1.45 -38.43 -6.63
C PHE A 858 0.88 -38.23 -8.04
N VAL A 859 1.75 -38.04 -9.03
CA VAL A 859 1.34 -37.76 -10.41
C VAL A 859 1.94 -38.83 -11.31
N PRO A 860 1.14 -39.52 -12.15
CA PRO A 860 1.66 -40.49 -13.10
C PRO A 860 2.28 -39.77 -14.30
N PHE A 861 3.56 -40.02 -14.58
CA PHE A 861 4.27 -39.52 -15.76
C PHE A 861 4.63 -40.66 -16.71
N CYS A 862 4.51 -40.43 -18.00
CA CYS A 862 4.97 -41.36 -19.04
C CYS A 862 6.51 -41.37 -19.10
N ARG A 863 7.13 -42.56 -19.12
CA ARG A 863 8.60 -42.71 -19.17
C ARG A 863 9.22 -42.22 -20.48
N LYS A 864 8.49 -42.32 -21.59
CA LYS A 864 8.97 -41.98 -22.94
C LYS A 864 8.92 -40.48 -23.22
N CYS A 865 7.76 -39.85 -23.02
CA CYS A 865 7.58 -38.44 -23.33
C CYS A 865 7.69 -37.51 -22.11
N GLY A 866 7.51 -37.99 -20.88
CA GLY A 866 7.56 -37.14 -19.68
C GLY A 866 6.32 -36.26 -19.47
N ILE A 867 5.21 -36.54 -20.16
CA ILE A 867 3.91 -35.88 -19.94
C ILE A 867 3.11 -36.64 -18.88
N ALA A 868 2.34 -35.91 -18.08
CA ALA A 868 1.44 -36.49 -17.09
C ALA A 868 0.36 -37.33 -17.79
N ALA A 869 0.24 -38.59 -17.38
CA ALA A 869 -0.76 -39.52 -17.87
C ALA A 869 -2.14 -39.20 -17.27
N ILE A 870 -3.18 -39.59 -18.00
CA ILE A 870 -4.57 -39.39 -17.62
C ILE A 870 -5.17 -40.75 -17.26
N TRP A 871 -5.96 -40.78 -16.19
CA TRP A 871 -6.76 -41.96 -15.85
C TRP A 871 -7.91 -42.11 -16.85
N ASP A 872 -7.88 -43.18 -17.64
CA ASP A 872 -8.99 -43.53 -18.53
C ASP A 872 -9.99 -44.41 -17.77
N ARG A 873 -11.23 -43.93 -17.63
CA ARG A 873 -12.30 -44.65 -16.92
C ARG A 873 -12.72 -45.92 -17.64
N LYS A 874 -12.68 -45.97 -18.97
CA LYS A 874 -13.15 -47.13 -19.74
C LYS A 874 -12.15 -48.29 -19.68
N LEU A 875 -10.87 -47.96 -19.60
CA LEU A 875 -9.78 -48.93 -19.59
C LEU A 875 -9.23 -49.20 -18.18
N GLU A 876 -9.73 -48.50 -17.17
CA GLU A 876 -9.30 -48.54 -15.76
C GLU A 876 -7.77 -48.50 -15.58
N LYS A 877 -7.09 -47.70 -16.41
CA LYS A 877 -5.63 -47.54 -16.38
C LYS A 877 -5.20 -46.13 -16.73
N ASN A 878 -3.99 -45.77 -16.27
CA ASN A 878 -3.35 -44.52 -16.66
C ASN A 878 -2.78 -44.63 -18.08
N VAL A 879 -3.19 -43.73 -18.97
CA VAL A 879 -2.76 -43.68 -20.37
C VAL A 879 -2.13 -42.32 -20.67
N CYS A 880 -1.00 -42.32 -21.36
CA CYS A 880 -0.37 -41.08 -21.82
C CYS A 880 -1.20 -40.47 -22.97
N PRO A 881 -1.57 -39.17 -22.92
CA PRO A 881 -2.37 -38.56 -24.00
C PRO A 881 -1.62 -38.47 -25.34
N VAL A 882 -0.28 -38.33 -25.30
CA VAL A 882 0.57 -38.19 -26.49
C VAL A 882 0.99 -39.57 -27.02
N CYS A 883 1.61 -40.40 -26.19
CA CYS A 883 2.11 -41.71 -26.64
C CYS A 883 1.01 -42.76 -26.78
N LYS A 884 -0.15 -42.59 -26.12
CA LYS A 884 -1.24 -43.58 -26.01
C LYS A 884 -0.83 -44.92 -25.39
N GLU A 885 0.38 -45.02 -24.85
CA GLU A 885 0.92 -46.15 -24.11
C GLU A 885 0.62 -46.01 -22.60
N SER A 886 0.60 -47.13 -21.89
CA SER A 886 0.39 -47.20 -20.42
C SER A 886 1.68 -47.41 -19.62
N ASP A 887 2.86 -47.19 -20.21
CA ASP A 887 4.14 -47.22 -19.47
C ASP A 887 4.33 -45.91 -18.69
N VAL A 888 3.84 -45.92 -17.45
CA VAL A 888 3.78 -44.76 -16.56
C VAL A 888 4.38 -45.09 -15.19
N SER A 889 4.98 -44.08 -14.56
CA SER A 889 5.50 -44.16 -13.20
C SER A 889 4.89 -43.05 -12.35
N GLU A 890 4.41 -43.40 -11.16
CA GLU A 890 3.94 -42.43 -10.18
C GLU A 890 5.12 -41.77 -9.47
N ILE A 891 5.19 -40.44 -9.57
CA ILE A 891 6.24 -39.62 -8.96
C ILE A 891 5.64 -38.79 -7.84
N GLU A 892 6.28 -38.83 -6.67
CA GLU A 892 5.97 -37.95 -5.54
C GLU A 892 6.56 -36.55 -5.81
N MET A 893 5.71 -35.52 -5.75
CA MET A 893 6.14 -34.12 -5.86
C MET A 893 5.20 -33.17 -5.12
N SER A 894 5.55 -31.89 -5.08
CA SER A 894 4.64 -30.86 -4.60
C SER A 894 3.65 -30.42 -5.68
N TYR A 895 2.41 -30.16 -5.29
CA TYR A 895 1.38 -29.69 -6.23
C TYR A 895 1.76 -28.34 -6.85
N ALA A 896 2.42 -27.45 -6.09
CA ALA A 896 2.94 -26.20 -6.64
C ALA A 896 3.96 -26.41 -7.77
N PHE A 897 4.76 -27.48 -7.72
CA PHE A 897 5.69 -27.82 -8.79
C PHE A 897 4.96 -28.37 -10.03
N LYS A 898 3.96 -29.23 -9.82
CA LYS A 898 3.06 -29.66 -10.90
C LYS A 898 2.39 -28.47 -11.58
N LEU A 899 1.89 -27.51 -10.79
CA LEU A 899 1.27 -26.29 -11.30
C LEU A 899 2.25 -25.51 -12.17
N LEU A 900 3.49 -25.30 -11.70
CA LEU A 900 4.55 -24.66 -12.49
C LEU A 900 4.76 -25.33 -13.85
N LEU A 901 4.83 -26.67 -13.88
CA LEU A 901 5.00 -27.42 -15.13
C LEU A 901 3.86 -27.16 -16.11
N ASP A 902 2.63 -27.01 -15.61
CA ASP A 902 1.48 -26.67 -16.44
C ASP A 902 1.51 -25.21 -16.91
N GLU A 903 1.93 -24.25 -16.05
CA GLU A 903 2.08 -22.84 -16.46
C GLU A 903 3.18 -22.71 -17.56
N LEU A 904 4.25 -23.51 -17.48
CA LEU A 904 5.29 -23.56 -18.52
C LEU A 904 4.76 -24.11 -19.86
N LYS A 905 3.92 -25.15 -19.84
CA LYS A 905 3.24 -25.64 -21.05
C LYS A 905 2.34 -24.57 -21.67
N THR A 906 1.64 -23.79 -20.84
CA THR A 906 0.83 -22.66 -21.34
C THR A 906 1.71 -21.55 -21.96
N LEU A 907 2.95 -21.38 -21.50
CA LEU A 907 3.96 -20.50 -22.12
C LEU A 907 4.61 -21.08 -23.38
N MET A 908 4.08 -22.17 -23.95
CA MET A 908 4.63 -22.87 -25.11
C MET A 908 6.03 -23.47 -24.85
N ILE A 909 6.35 -23.77 -23.59
CA ILE A 909 7.58 -24.47 -23.18
C ILE A 909 7.22 -25.91 -22.85
N TYR A 910 7.93 -26.87 -23.42
CA TYR A 910 7.76 -28.28 -23.15
C TYR A 910 8.77 -28.77 -22.10
N PRO A 911 8.37 -28.98 -20.83
CA PRO A 911 9.23 -29.55 -19.80
C PRO A 911 9.23 -31.08 -19.91
N LYS A 912 10.18 -31.66 -20.64
CA LYS A 912 10.35 -33.11 -20.73
C LYS A 912 11.04 -33.64 -19.47
N ILE A 913 10.31 -34.43 -18.68
CA ILE A 913 10.84 -35.06 -17.46
C ILE A 913 11.47 -36.40 -17.81
N LYS A 914 12.77 -36.55 -17.50
CA LYS A 914 13.47 -37.84 -17.54
C LYS A 914 13.36 -38.53 -16.19
N ILE A 915 12.91 -39.78 -16.22
CA ILE A 915 12.55 -40.54 -15.01
C ILE A 915 13.52 -41.70 -14.85
N SER A 916 14.12 -41.82 -13.66
CA SER A 916 14.94 -42.97 -13.27
C SER A 916 14.29 -43.64 -12.04
N GLY A 917 13.72 -44.83 -12.23
CA GLY A 917 12.96 -45.52 -11.19
C GLY A 917 11.67 -44.78 -10.79
N LYS A 918 11.62 -44.31 -9.52
CA LYS A 918 10.51 -43.50 -8.96
C LYS A 918 10.90 -42.04 -8.71
N MET A 919 12.06 -41.60 -9.22
CA MET A 919 12.57 -40.24 -9.04
C MET A 919 12.75 -39.53 -10.39
N ILE A 920 12.71 -38.20 -10.34
CA ILE A 920 13.08 -37.36 -11.48
C ILE A 920 14.61 -37.31 -11.54
N ASP A 921 15.18 -37.69 -12.67
CA ASP A 921 16.61 -37.61 -12.93
C ASP A 921 16.99 -36.21 -13.44
N SER A 922 16.31 -35.75 -14.49
CA SER A 922 16.51 -34.41 -15.05
C SER A 922 15.26 -33.89 -15.76
N ILE A 923 15.23 -32.58 -16.02
CA ILE A 923 14.18 -31.91 -16.77
C ILE A 923 14.82 -31.13 -17.91
N GLU A 924 14.37 -31.39 -19.13
CA GLU A 924 14.83 -30.72 -20.35
C GLU A 924 13.72 -29.82 -20.88
N PHE A 925 14.06 -28.60 -21.31
CA PHE A 925 13.09 -27.62 -21.80
C PHE A 925 13.21 -27.47 -23.32
N TYR A 926 12.09 -27.69 -24.01
CA TYR A 926 11.97 -27.65 -25.47
C TYR A 926 10.87 -26.67 -25.91
N LEU A 927 10.80 -26.35 -27.20
CA LEU A 927 9.63 -25.63 -27.76
C LEU A 927 8.46 -26.60 -27.91
N LEU A 928 7.27 -26.16 -27.49
CA LEU A 928 6.07 -26.99 -27.57
C LEU A 928 5.54 -27.01 -29.01
N SER A 929 5.51 -28.19 -29.64
CA SER A 929 5.03 -28.31 -31.02
C SER A 929 3.50 -28.22 -31.10
N PRO A 930 2.94 -27.67 -32.19
CA PRO A 930 1.48 -27.65 -32.41
C PRO A 930 0.84 -29.04 -32.33
N LYS A 931 1.55 -30.08 -32.79
CA LYS A 931 1.11 -31.48 -32.71
C LYS A 931 0.96 -31.95 -31.26
N ILE A 932 1.97 -31.69 -30.42
CA ILE A 932 1.93 -32.05 -29.00
C ILE A 932 0.81 -31.28 -28.29
N VAL A 933 0.61 -29.99 -28.61
CA VAL A 933 -0.50 -29.20 -28.04
C VAL A 933 -1.85 -29.86 -28.32
N LYS A 934 -2.08 -30.30 -29.56
CA LYS A 934 -3.32 -30.96 -29.95
C LYS A 934 -3.49 -32.32 -29.28
N GLU A 935 -2.44 -33.14 -29.25
CA GLU A 935 -2.47 -34.50 -28.65
C GLU A 935 -2.57 -34.50 -27.12
N MET A 936 -1.97 -33.51 -26.44
CA MET A 936 -2.07 -33.39 -24.98
C MET A 936 -3.41 -32.82 -24.49
N SER A 937 -4.19 -32.23 -25.39
CA SER A 937 -5.43 -31.53 -25.07
C SER A 937 -6.65 -32.45 -25.13
N SER A 938 -7.56 -32.33 -24.18
CA SER A 938 -8.79 -33.14 -24.12
C SER A 938 -9.90 -32.62 -25.02
N THR A 939 -9.94 -31.32 -25.31
CA THR A 939 -10.99 -30.71 -26.13
C THR A 939 -10.50 -29.41 -26.80
N GLU A 940 -11.13 -29.06 -27.91
CA GLU A 940 -11.01 -27.74 -28.53
C GLU A 940 -12.00 -26.77 -27.88
N ILE A 941 -11.58 -25.52 -27.68
CA ILE A 941 -12.40 -24.46 -27.11
C ILE A 941 -12.81 -23.50 -28.21
N THR A 942 -14.10 -23.48 -28.52
CA THR A 942 -14.66 -22.69 -29.61
C THR A 942 -15.59 -21.59 -29.13
N ARG A 943 -16.16 -21.69 -27.92
CA ARG A 943 -17.17 -20.75 -27.40
C ARG A 943 -16.62 -19.81 -26.33
N ALA A 944 -17.10 -18.57 -26.35
CA ALA A 944 -16.69 -17.53 -25.41
C ALA A 944 -17.57 -17.46 -24.15
N GLU A 945 -18.80 -17.98 -24.20
CA GLU A 945 -19.65 -18.10 -23.03
C GLU A 945 -19.04 -19.10 -22.03
N LEU A 946 -19.05 -18.73 -20.75
CA LEU A 946 -18.51 -19.57 -19.68
C LEU A 946 -19.55 -20.58 -19.18
N TYR A 947 -20.79 -20.11 -19.07
CA TYR A 947 -21.90 -20.82 -18.45
C TYR A 947 -23.17 -20.64 -19.30
N ASP A 948 -24.09 -21.60 -19.24
CA ASP A 948 -25.41 -21.46 -19.84
C ASP A 948 -26.35 -20.61 -18.97
N ASN A 949 -27.60 -20.46 -19.40
CA ASN A 949 -28.62 -19.69 -18.70
C ASN A 949 -28.92 -20.24 -17.29
N ASP A 950 -28.65 -21.54 -17.08
CA ASP A 950 -28.83 -22.25 -15.82
C ASP A 950 -27.54 -22.29 -14.98
N GLY A 951 -26.49 -21.60 -15.44
CA GLY A 951 -25.20 -21.50 -14.79
C GLY A 951 -24.24 -22.67 -15.06
N PHE A 952 -24.64 -23.74 -15.76
CA PHE A 952 -23.74 -24.87 -15.99
C PHE A 952 -22.58 -24.51 -16.90
N PRO A 953 -21.36 -25.03 -16.61
CA PRO A 953 -20.23 -24.83 -17.50
C PRO A 953 -20.53 -25.40 -18.89
N LEU A 954 -20.41 -24.54 -19.91
CA LEU A 954 -20.73 -24.89 -21.28
C LEU A 954 -19.68 -25.82 -21.91
N GLU A 955 -20.15 -26.84 -22.63
CA GLU A 955 -19.30 -27.67 -23.48
C GLU A 955 -18.74 -26.86 -24.66
N GLY A 956 -17.45 -27.04 -24.95
CA GLY A 956 -16.71 -26.22 -25.91
C GLY A 956 -16.41 -24.80 -25.44
N GLY A 957 -16.81 -24.42 -24.22
CA GLY A 957 -16.53 -23.13 -23.59
C GLY A 957 -15.29 -23.15 -22.70
N VAL A 958 -14.84 -21.98 -22.22
CA VAL A 958 -13.59 -21.86 -21.43
C VAL A 958 -13.69 -22.61 -20.09
N MET A 959 -14.88 -22.90 -19.57
CA MET A 959 -15.07 -23.67 -18.33
C MET A 959 -15.50 -25.13 -18.58
N ASP A 960 -15.27 -25.67 -19.78
CA ASP A 960 -15.68 -27.04 -20.14
C ASP A 960 -15.27 -28.10 -19.08
N PRO A 961 -16.20 -28.92 -18.57
CA PRO A 961 -15.91 -29.97 -17.59
C PRO A 961 -14.85 -31.02 -18.01
N LYS A 962 -14.52 -31.11 -19.31
CA LYS A 962 -13.39 -31.91 -19.82
C LYS A 962 -12.04 -31.36 -19.38
N LEU A 963 -11.92 -30.05 -19.15
CA LEU A 963 -10.69 -29.40 -18.67
C LEU A 963 -10.44 -29.61 -17.17
N GLY A 964 -11.41 -30.18 -16.45
CA GLY A 964 -11.37 -30.42 -15.00
C GLY A 964 -12.56 -29.80 -14.30
N VAL A 965 -12.72 -30.13 -13.01
CA VAL A 965 -13.83 -29.65 -12.18
C VAL A 965 -13.31 -28.97 -10.92
N ILE A 966 -13.92 -27.84 -10.58
CA ILE A 966 -13.64 -27.07 -9.36
C ILE A 966 -14.85 -27.00 -8.42
N ASP A 967 -16.01 -27.46 -8.87
CA ASP A 967 -17.26 -27.38 -8.14
C ASP A 967 -17.60 -28.68 -7.41
N PRO A 968 -18.01 -28.63 -6.13
CA PRO A 968 -18.40 -29.81 -5.37
C PRO A 968 -19.62 -30.50 -6.00
N GLY A 969 -19.49 -31.79 -6.32
CA GLY A 969 -20.56 -32.60 -6.93
C GLY A 969 -20.39 -32.84 -8.43
N LEU A 970 -19.60 -32.01 -9.13
CA LEU A 970 -19.25 -32.28 -10.53
C LEU A 970 -18.10 -33.28 -10.62
N ARG A 971 -18.18 -34.18 -11.60
CA ARG A 971 -17.09 -35.10 -11.98
C ARG A 971 -16.51 -34.69 -13.31
N CYS A 972 -15.18 -34.75 -13.43
CA CYS A 972 -14.51 -34.44 -14.68
C CYS A 972 -14.93 -35.43 -15.77
N ARG A 973 -15.34 -34.91 -16.93
CA ARG A 973 -15.77 -35.76 -18.05
C ARG A 973 -14.63 -36.52 -18.74
N THR A 974 -13.38 -36.10 -18.50
CA THR A 974 -12.17 -36.72 -19.05
C THR A 974 -11.66 -37.88 -18.17
N CYS A 975 -11.44 -37.64 -16.87
CA CYS A 975 -10.87 -38.65 -15.97
C CYS A 975 -11.84 -39.25 -14.94
N GLY A 976 -13.09 -38.77 -14.86
CA GLY A 976 -14.12 -39.24 -13.91
C GLY A 976 -13.90 -38.85 -12.44
N ARG A 977 -12.78 -38.19 -12.13
CA ARG A 977 -12.43 -37.76 -10.77
C ARG A 977 -13.18 -36.48 -10.37
N GLY A 978 -13.44 -36.35 -9.07
CA GLY A 978 -14.11 -35.17 -8.50
C GLY A 978 -13.14 -34.03 -8.18
N MET A 979 -13.69 -32.99 -7.54
CA MET A 979 -12.94 -31.86 -7.01
C MET A 979 -11.80 -32.35 -6.08
N GLY A 980 -10.59 -31.83 -6.25
CA GLY A 980 -9.41 -32.20 -5.46
C GLY A 980 -8.70 -33.49 -5.91
N SER A 981 -9.38 -34.45 -6.53
CA SER A 981 -8.73 -35.66 -7.08
C SER A 981 -8.39 -35.55 -8.57
N CYS A 982 -9.12 -34.71 -9.32
CA CYS A 982 -8.77 -34.34 -10.69
C CYS A 982 -7.55 -33.40 -10.70
N PHE A 983 -6.57 -33.69 -11.57
CA PHE A 983 -5.42 -32.81 -11.79
C PHE A 983 -5.67 -31.71 -12.84
N GLY A 984 -6.78 -31.79 -13.56
CA GLY A 984 -7.10 -30.90 -14.69
C GLY A 984 -6.45 -31.35 -16.00
N HIS A 985 -7.07 -30.99 -17.11
CA HIS A 985 -6.66 -31.37 -18.47
C HIS A 985 -6.57 -30.13 -19.37
N PHE A 986 -5.62 -30.14 -20.30
CA PHE A 986 -5.43 -29.03 -21.23
C PHE A 986 -6.51 -29.01 -22.30
N GLY A 987 -6.85 -27.82 -22.77
CA GLY A 987 -7.56 -27.61 -24.02
C GLY A 987 -6.67 -26.89 -25.01
N TYR A 988 -7.19 -26.61 -26.20
CA TYR A 988 -6.52 -25.71 -27.15
C TYR A 988 -7.53 -24.80 -27.85
N ILE A 989 -7.03 -23.66 -28.34
CA ILE A 989 -7.74 -22.76 -29.26
C ILE A 989 -6.97 -22.76 -30.57
N GLU A 990 -7.66 -23.02 -31.67
CA GLU A 990 -7.12 -22.85 -33.02
C GLU A 990 -7.33 -21.41 -33.50
N LEU A 991 -6.22 -20.71 -33.72
CA LEU A 991 -6.23 -19.33 -34.15
C LEU A 991 -6.48 -19.26 -35.65
N THR A 992 -7.46 -18.45 -36.06
CA THR A 992 -7.84 -18.25 -37.46
C THR A 992 -6.70 -17.65 -38.28
N LYS A 993 -5.87 -16.81 -37.65
CA LYS A 993 -4.61 -16.28 -38.20
C LYS A 993 -3.48 -16.45 -37.18
N PRO A 994 -2.24 -16.72 -37.61
CA PRO A 994 -1.11 -16.91 -36.71
C PRO A 994 -0.74 -15.62 -35.97
N VAL A 995 -0.23 -15.73 -34.74
CA VAL A 995 0.24 -14.59 -33.94
C VAL A 995 1.66 -14.79 -33.44
N ILE A 996 2.40 -13.71 -33.25
CA ILE A 996 3.78 -13.73 -32.78
C ILE A 996 3.80 -13.97 -31.27
N HIS A 997 4.63 -14.93 -30.82
CA HIS A 997 4.87 -15.14 -29.40
C HIS A 997 5.74 -14.00 -28.82
N VAL A 998 5.11 -13.08 -28.08
CA VAL A 998 5.75 -11.84 -27.61
C VAL A 998 7.00 -12.04 -26.75
N LEU A 999 7.08 -13.12 -25.96
CA LEU A 999 8.27 -13.39 -25.13
C LEU A 999 9.50 -13.76 -25.97
N TYR A 1000 9.30 -14.24 -27.21
CA TYR A 1000 10.36 -14.66 -28.11
C TYR A 1000 10.64 -13.64 -29.24
N SER A 1001 10.02 -12.46 -29.24
CA SER A 1001 10.22 -11.47 -30.32
C SER A 1001 11.68 -11.06 -30.52
N LYS A 1002 12.49 -10.99 -29.45
CA LYS A 1002 13.94 -10.76 -29.57
C LYS A 1002 14.69 -11.94 -30.19
N LEU A 1003 14.24 -13.16 -29.94
CA LEU A 1003 14.82 -14.38 -30.52
C LEU A 1003 14.45 -14.46 -32.01
N ILE A 1004 13.18 -14.22 -32.36
CA ILE A 1004 12.71 -14.11 -33.74
C ILE A 1004 13.53 -13.07 -34.50
N TYR A 1005 13.77 -11.88 -33.92
CA TYR A 1005 14.62 -10.86 -34.53
C TYR A 1005 16.04 -11.35 -34.85
N LYS A 1006 16.64 -12.10 -33.91
CA LYS A 1006 17.98 -12.66 -34.09
C LYS A 1006 17.99 -13.70 -35.19
N ILE A 1007 17.03 -14.63 -35.19
CA ILE A 1007 16.94 -15.69 -36.20
C ILE A 1007 16.76 -15.06 -37.59
N LEU A 1008 15.83 -14.12 -37.74
CA LEU A 1008 15.60 -13.42 -39.00
C LEU A 1008 16.83 -12.66 -39.54
N LYS A 1009 17.73 -12.21 -38.66
CA LYS A 1009 19.01 -11.60 -39.07
C LYS A 1009 20.10 -12.62 -39.41
N MET A 1010 20.02 -13.79 -38.81
CA MET A 1010 21.01 -14.86 -38.98
C MET A 1010 20.70 -15.74 -40.19
N THR A 1011 19.44 -15.79 -40.64
CA THR A 1011 18.98 -16.61 -41.76
C THR A 1011 18.71 -15.79 -43.01
N CYS A 1012 18.97 -16.37 -44.18
CA CYS A 1012 18.67 -15.71 -45.45
C CYS A 1012 17.17 -15.66 -45.71
N TRP A 1013 16.64 -14.50 -46.10
CA TRP A 1013 15.22 -14.32 -46.42
C TRP A 1013 14.75 -15.17 -47.62
N SER A 1014 15.66 -15.49 -48.56
CA SER A 1014 15.36 -16.26 -49.77
C SER A 1014 15.51 -17.78 -49.52
N CYS A 1015 16.71 -18.24 -49.14
CA CYS A 1015 17.03 -19.68 -49.03
C CYS A 1015 16.93 -20.27 -47.61
N GLY A 1016 16.59 -19.48 -46.58
CA GLY A 1016 16.40 -19.96 -45.20
C GLY A 1016 17.67 -20.36 -44.44
N ARG A 1017 18.78 -20.65 -45.12
CA ARG A 1017 20.04 -21.07 -44.48
C ARG A 1017 20.68 -20.00 -43.60
N VAL A 1018 21.42 -20.45 -42.59
CA VAL A 1018 22.18 -19.58 -41.67
C VAL A 1018 23.37 -18.96 -42.40
N VAL A 1019 23.39 -17.62 -42.40
CA VAL A 1019 24.39 -16.77 -43.07
C VAL A 1019 25.55 -16.46 -42.12
N SER A 1020 25.28 -16.32 -40.81
CA SER A 1020 26.28 -16.07 -39.77
C SER A 1020 25.85 -16.67 -38.43
N ALA A 1021 26.79 -17.32 -37.73
CA ALA A 1021 26.59 -17.83 -36.38
C ALA A 1021 26.63 -16.73 -35.28
N SER A 1022 27.07 -15.50 -35.62
CA SER A 1022 27.12 -14.36 -34.71
C SER A 1022 26.25 -13.19 -35.20
N SER A 1023 25.49 -12.57 -34.30
CA SER A 1023 24.53 -11.49 -34.63
C SER A 1023 25.17 -10.15 -34.98
N THR A 1024 26.50 -10.04 -34.91
CA THR A 1024 27.28 -8.79 -35.04
C THR A 1024 27.81 -8.54 -36.44
N THR A 1025 27.93 -9.58 -37.28
CA THR A 1025 28.48 -9.45 -38.65
C THR A 1025 27.36 -9.21 -39.67
N THR A 1026 27.35 -8.03 -40.31
CA THR A 1026 26.43 -7.70 -41.42
C THR A 1026 26.99 -8.22 -42.74
N ILE A 1027 26.51 -9.39 -43.17
CA ILE A 1027 26.86 -9.96 -44.46
C ILE A 1027 25.89 -9.42 -45.52
N LYS A 1028 26.40 -8.76 -46.56
CA LYS A 1028 25.57 -8.14 -47.62
C LYS A 1028 25.01 -9.16 -48.63
N LYS A 1029 25.72 -10.25 -48.92
CA LYS A 1029 25.29 -11.30 -49.87
C LYS A 1029 25.28 -12.67 -49.21
N CYS A 1030 24.23 -13.44 -49.43
CA CYS A 1030 24.11 -14.79 -48.88
C CYS A 1030 25.24 -15.70 -49.43
N PRO A 1031 26.03 -16.39 -48.57
CA PRO A 1031 27.08 -17.29 -49.03
C PRO A 1031 26.54 -18.58 -49.66
N HIS A 1032 25.24 -18.86 -49.51
CA HIS A 1032 24.60 -20.08 -50.02
C HIS A 1032 23.86 -19.88 -51.35
N CYS A 1033 23.08 -18.79 -51.49
CA CYS A 1033 22.26 -18.54 -52.68
C CYS A 1033 22.62 -17.25 -53.45
N GLY A 1034 23.60 -16.48 -53.00
CA GLY A 1034 24.07 -15.26 -53.70
C GLY A 1034 23.17 -14.02 -53.55
N GLU A 1035 21.95 -14.17 -53.04
CA GLU A 1035 20.96 -13.10 -52.87
C GLU A 1035 21.40 -12.00 -51.88
N GLU A 1036 21.02 -10.75 -52.13
CA GLU A 1036 21.29 -9.64 -51.21
C GLU A 1036 20.43 -9.71 -49.94
N GLN A 1037 21.05 -9.52 -48.78
CA GLN A 1037 20.36 -9.57 -47.49
C GLN A 1037 19.66 -8.24 -47.20
N LYS A 1038 18.36 -8.33 -46.94
CA LYS A 1038 17.54 -7.17 -46.59
C LYS A 1038 17.71 -6.80 -45.11
N GLN A 1039 17.71 -5.51 -44.81
CA GLN A 1039 17.89 -5.03 -43.45
C GLN A 1039 16.59 -5.13 -42.65
N ILE A 1040 16.64 -5.76 -41.48
CA ILE A 1040 15.48 -5.92 -40.59
C ILE A 1040 15.58 -4.93 -39.40
N LYS A 1041 14.54 -4.12 -39.24
CA LYS A 1041 14.33 -3.23 -38.09
C LYS A 1041 13.31 -3.86 -37.14
N PHE A 1042 13.57 -3.80 -35.83
CA PHE A 1042 12.68 -4.34 -34.80
C PHE A 1042 12.16 -3.20 -33.93
N ASN A 1043 10.85 -2.97 -33.98
CA ASN A 1043 10.17 -2.06 -33.08
C ASN A 1043 9.51 -2.88 -31.96
N LYS A 1044 9.91 -2.58 -30.73
CA LYS A 1044 9.33 -3.23 -29.56
C LYS A 1044 7.84 -2.85 -29.48
N PRO A 1045 6.94 -3.80 -29.13
CA PRO A 1045 7.26 -5.08 -28.50
C PRO A 1045 7.37 -6.30 -29.45
N TYR A 1046 6.73 -6.31 -30.62
CA TYR A 1046 6.69 -7.48 -31.53
C TYR A 1046 6.54 -7.12 -33.02
N THR A 1047 6.79 -5.88 -33.45
CA THR A 1047 6.67 -5.47 -34.85
C THR A 1047 8.03 -5.49 -35.55
N PHE A 1048 8.04 -6.00 -36.78
CA PHE A 1048 9.24 -6.23 -37.58
C PHE A 1048 9.08 -5.54 -38.94
N PHE A 1049 10.10 -4.80 -39.35
CA PHE A 1049 10.10 -4.10 -40.62
C PHE A 1049 11.29 -4.55 -41.47
N GLU A 1050 11.04 -4.69 -42.76
CA GLU A 1050 12.03 -4.92 -43.80
C GLU A 1050 12.29 -3.63 -44.56
N VAL A 1051 13.56 -3.31 -44.80
CA VAL A 1051 13.96 -2.16 -45.63
C VAL A 1051 14.35 -2.68 -47.01
N GLY A 1052 13.60 -2.27 -48.03
CA GLY A 1052 13.87 -2.59 -49.45
C GLY A 1052 14.91 -1.67 -50.10
N GLU A 1053 15.25 -1.95 -51.37
CA GLU A 1053 16.28 -1.25 -52.15
C GLU A 1053 15.99 0.25 -52.41
N LYS A 1054 14.72 0.67 -52.33
CA LYS A 1054 14.25 2.06 -52.52
C LYS A 1054 13.96 2.82 -51.21
N GLU A 1055 14.49 2.34 -50.08
CA GLU A 1055 14.13 2.80 -48.73
C GLU A 1055 12.66 2.56 -48.31
N ASP A 1056 11.89 1.82 -49.10
CA ASP A 1056 10.54 1.40 -48.74
C ASP A 1056 10.57 0.48 -47.51
N ILE A 1057 9.82 0.85 -46.48
CA ILE A 1057 9.71 0.12 -45.21
C ILE A 1057 8.44 -0.71 -45.25
N VAL A 1058 8.59 -2.04 -45.36
CA VAL A 1058 7.46 -2.98 -45.37
C VAL A 1058 7.37 -3.69 -44.02
N GLU A 1059 6.18 -3.71 -43.42
CA GLU A 1059 5.93 -4.47 -42.19
C GLU A 1059 5.80 -5.96 -42.49
N LEU A 1060 6.51 -6.80 -41.73
CA LEU A 1060 6.43 -8.26 -41.85
C LEU A 1060 5.28 -8.78 -41.00
N THR A 1061 4.31 -9.43 -41.64
CA THR A 1061 3.20 -10.06 -40.92
C THR A 1061 3.67 -11.33 -40.20
N PRO A 1062 2.95 -11.81 -39.16
CA PRO A 1062 3.25 -13.09 -38.52
C PRO A 1062 3.31 -14.27 -39.50
N LEU A 1063 2.55 -14.20 -40.60
CA LEU A 1063 2.50 -15.22 -41.63
C LEU A 1063 3.77 -15.21 -42.48
N ASP A 1064 4.23 -14.03 -42.93
CA ASP A 1064 5.49 -13.88 -43.66
C ASP A 1064 6.69 -14.38 -42.85
N ILE A 1065 6.70 -14.07 -41.55
CA ILE A 1065 7.77 -14.52 -40.64
C ILE A 1065 7.74 -16.04 -40.52
N ARG A 1066 6.56 -16.65 -40.39
CA ARG A 1066 6.43 -18.12 -40.28
C ARG A 1066 6.94 -18.83 -41.52
N GLU A 1067 6.54 -18.38 -42.71
CA GLU A 1067 6.99 -18.96 -43.98
C GLU A 1067 8.50 -18.90 -44.14
N ARG A 1068 9.14 -17.81 -43.69
CA ARG A 1068 10.61 -17.69 -43.70
C ARG A 1068 11.27 -18.66 -42.73
N LEU A 1069 10.72 -18.83 -41.54
CA LEU A 1069 11.26 -19.73 -40.52
C LEU A 1069 11.09 -21.21 -40.91
N GLU A 1070 10.05 -21.55 -41.67
CA GLU A 1070 9.81 -22.92 -42.16
C GLU A 1070 10.84 -23.37 -43.22
N LYS A 1071 11.50 -22.43 -43.92
CA LYS A 1071 12.56 -22.72 -44.89
C LYS A 1071 13.90 -23.15 -44.26
N ILE A 1072 14.05 -23.05 -42.94
CA ILE A 1072 15.31 -23.37 -42.24
C ILE A 1072 15.47 -24.90 -42.21
N PRO A 1073 16.57 -25.48 -42.75
CA PRO A 1073 16.81 -26.92 -42.71
C PRO A 1073 17.21 -27.39 -41.31
N ASP A 1074 16.95 -28.67 -41.00
CA ASP A 1074 17.21 -29.24 -39.67
C ASP A 1074 18.70 -29.22 -39.28
N GLU A 1075 19.61 -29.32 -40.27
CA GLU A 1075 21.07 -29.23 -40.10
C GLU A 1075 21.50 -27.87 -39.50
N ASP A 1076 20.80 -26.79 -39.84
CA ASP A 1076 21.11 -25.43 -39.41
C ASP A 1076 20.56 -25.11 -38.01
N LEU A 1077 19.70 -25.97 -37.44
CA LEU A 1077 19.11 -25.75 -36.11
C LEU A 1077 20.14 -25.81 -34.99
N GLU A 1078 21.16 -26.66 -35.12
CA GLU A 1078 22.27 -26.73 -34.16
C GLU A 1078 23.06 -25.42 -34.14
N LEU A 1079 23.27 -24.80 -35.31
CA LEU A 1079 23.95 -23.50 -35.45
C LEU A 1079 23.15 -22.37 -34.78
N LEU A 1080 21.82 -22.45 -34.80
CA LEU A 1080 20.92 -21.51 -34.13
C LEU A 1080 20.83 -21.73 -32.61
N LYS A 1081 21.49 -22.76 -32.07
CA LYS A 1081 21.44 -23.18 -30.65
C LYS A 1081 20.01 -23.47 -30.16
N ILE A 1082 19.10 -23.85 -31.05
CA ILE A 1082 17.73 -24.23 -30.69
C ILE A 1082 17.74 -25.72 -30.40
N LYS A 1083 17.83 -26.08 -29.11
CA LYS A 1083 17.75 -27.48 -28.68
C LYS A 1083 16.29 -27.92 -28.65
N GLY A 1084 15.93 -28.82 -29.57
CA GLY A 1084 14.63 -29.51 -29.66
C GLY A 1084 13.43 -28.61 -29.91
N GLY A 1085 13.10 -28.50 -31.20
CA GLY A 1085 11.92 -27.83 -31.74
C GLY A 1085 12.29 -26.94 -32.93
N ARG A 1086 11.32 -26.62 -33.79
CA ARG A 1086 11.58 -25.81 -34.99
C ARG A 1086 11.23 -24.32 -34.79
N PRO A 1087 11.95 -23.38 -35.42
CA PRO A 1087 11.79 -21.94 -35.21
C PRO A 1087 10.40 -21.40 -35.55
N GLU A 1088 9.70 -22.00 -36.51
CA GLU A 1088 8.37 -21.56 -36.93
C GLU A 1088 7.32 -21.74 -35.82
N TRP A 1089 7.56 -22.59 -34.82
CA TRP A 1089 6.68 -22.75 -33.66
C TRP A 1089 6.72 -21.55 -32.70
N LEU A 1090 7.65 -20.60 -32.90
CA LEU A 1090 7.63 -19.29 -32.23
C LEU A 1090 6.45 -18.42 -32.71
N ILE A 1091 5.87 -18.77 -33.86
CA ILE A 1091 4.61 -18.22 -34.35
C ILE A 1091 3.48 -19.16 -33.93
N ILE A 1092 2.57 -18.65 -33.11
CA ILE A 1092 1.52 -19.44 -32.48
C ILE A 1092 0.36 -19.61 -33.45
N THR A 1093 0.03 -20.86 -33.74
CA THR A 1093 -1.18 -21.27 -34.48
C THR A 1093 -2.20 -21.93 -33.55
N LEU A 1094 -1.72 -22.74 -32.60
CA LEU A 1094 -2.51 -23.38 -31.56
C LEU A 1094 -2.10 -22.82 -30.21
N LEU A 1095 -3.06 -22.22 -29.49
CA LEU A 1095 -2.84 -21.71 -28.14
C LEU A 1095 -3.33 -22.74 -27.11
N PRO A 1096 -2.47 -23.28 -26.24
CA PRO A 1096 -2.88 -24.18 -25.17
C PRO A 1096 -3.73 -23.44 -24.13
N VAL A 1097 -4.92 -23.97 -23.85
CA VAL A 1097 -5.80 -23.48 -22.80
C VAL A 1097 -5.46 -24.20 -21.50
N PRO A 1098 -5.06 -23.47 -20.44
CA PRO A 1098 -4.74 -24.07 -19.16
C PRO A 1098 -5.99 -24.73 -18.53
N PRO A 1099 -5.81 -25.83 -17.77
CA PRO A 1099 -6.89 -26.49 -17.04
C PRO A 1099 -7.63 -25.56 -16.08
N VAL A 1100 -8.91 -25.84 -15.79
CA VAL A 1100 -9.71 -25.04 -14.84
C VAL A 1100 -9.11 -25.07 -13.42
N THR A 1101 -8.42 -26.15 -13.05
CA THR A 1101 -7.70 -26.26 -11.76
C THR A 1101 -6.55 -25.26 -11.60
N MET A 1102 -5.99 -24.75 -12.70
CA MET A 1102 -4.94 -23.71 -12.71
C MET A 1102 -5.53 -22.28 -12.69
N ARG A 1103 -6.83 -22.14 -13.00
CA ARG A 1103 -7.57 -20.87 -13.04
C ARG A 1103 -8.93 -21.02 -12.33
N PRO A 1104 -8.94 -21.43 -11.04
CA PRO A 1104 -10.18 -21.66 -10.32
C PRO A 1104 -10.92 -20.34 -10.10
N SER A 1105 -12.24 -20.39 -10.22
CA SER A 1105 -13.09 -19.27 -9.80
C SER A 1105 -13.15 -19.22 -8.26
N ILE A 1106 -13.25 -18.01 -7.72
CA ILE A 1106 -13.37 -17.79 -6.28
C ILE A 1106 -14.76 -17.24 -6.00
N THR A 1107 -15.50 -17.89 -5.13
CA THR A 1107 -16.74 -17.31 -4.59
C THR A 1107 -16.35 -16.36 -3.47
N LEU A 1108 -16.69 -15.08 -3.61
CA LEU A 1108 -16.48 -14.08 -2.57
C LEU A 1108 -17.43 -14.33 -1.39
N GLU A 1109 -17.13 -13.77 -0.22
CA GLU A 1109 -18.03 -13.79 0.97
C GLU A 1109 -19.41 -13.19 0.66
N THR A 1110 -19.47 -12.40 -0.42
CA THR A 1110 -20.68 -11.81 -0.99
C THR A 1110 -21.54 -12.79 -1.78
N GLY A 1111 -21.12 -14.03 -2.00
CA GLY A 1111 -21.80 -15.02 -2.85
C GLY A 1111 -21.48 -14.91 -4.34
N GLU A 1112 -20.86 -13.82 -4.79
CA GLU A 1112 -20.50 -13.60 -6.20
C GLU A 1112 -19.24 -14.39 -6.61
N ARG A 1113 -19.25 -14.95 -7.84
CA ARG A 1113 -18.06 -15.58 -8.43
C ARG A 1113 -17.17 -14.54 -9.09
N SER A 1114 -15.96 -14.42 -8.58
CA SER A 1114 -14.86 -13.78 -9.27
C SER A 1114 -14.13 -14.83 -10.09
N GLU A 1115 -14.19 -14.69 -11.41
CA GLU A 1115 -13.41 -15.51 -12.33
C GLU A 1115 -11.93 -15.11 -12.30
N ASP A 1116 -11.07 -16.05 -12.72
CA ASP A 1116 -9.64 -15.82 -12.80
C ASP A 1116 -9.27 -14.89 -13.98
N ASP A 1117 -8.25 -14.04 -13.79
CA ASP A 1117 -7.79 -13.09 -14.80
C ASP A 1117 -7.41 -13.74 -16.15
N LEU A 1118 -6.90 -14.99 -16.14
CA LEU A 1118 -6.61 -15.73 -17.37
C LEU A 1118 -7.89 -16.15 -18.08
N THR A 1119 -8.94 -16.54 -17.35
CA THR A 1119 -10.25 -16.86 -17.92
C THR A 1119 -10.82 -15.65 -18.67
N HIS A 1120 -10.73 -14.45 -18.08
CA HIS A 1120 -11.14 -13.20 -18.76
C HIS A 1120 -10.38 -12.96 -20.08
N LYS A 1121 -9.06 -13.14 -20.08
CA LYS A 1121 -8.26 -12.96 -21.31
C LYS A 1121 -8.56 -14.03 -22.36
N LEU A 1122 -8.77 -15.27 -21.97
CA LEU A 1122 -9.13 -16.36 -22.89
C LEU A 1122 -10.47 -16.09 -23.58
N VAL A 1123 -11.46 -15.58 -22.84
CA VAL A 1123 -12.76 -15.16 -23.40
C VAL A 1123 -12.57 -14.07 -24.46
N ASP A 1124 -11.73 -13.06 -24.19
CA ASP A 1124 -11.46 -12.01 -25.18
C ASP A 1124 -10.79 -12.57 -26.45
N ILE A 1125 -9.82 -13.48 -26.30
CA ILE A 1125 -9.12 -14.13 -27.42
C ILE A 1125 -10.12 -14.92 -28.26
N ILE A 1126 -11.03 -15.69 -27.65
CA ILE A 1126 -12.01 -16.48 -28.39
C ILE A 1126 -12.99 -15.58 -29.13
N ARG A 1127 -13.53 -14.53 -28.48
CA ARG A 1127 -14.47 -13.59 -29.12
C ARG A 1127 -13.85 -12.93 -30.35
N ILE A 1128 -12.61 -12.47 -30.25
CA ILE A 1128 -11.97 -11.80 -31.38
C ILE A 1128 -11.58 -12.80 -32.48
N ASN A 1129 -11.18 -14.02 -32.12
CA ASN A 1129 -10.86 -15.09 -33.06
C ASN A 1129 -12.08 -15.59 -33.85
N GLN A 1130 -13.24 -15.70 -33.18
CA GLN A 1130 -14.54 -16.00 -33.81
C GLN A 1130 -14.95 -14.89 -34.78
N ARG A 1131 -14.93 -13.62 -34.32
CA ARG A 1131 -15.24 -12.47 -35.17
C ARG A 1131 -14.34 -12.38 -36.40
N LEU A 1132 -13.04 -12.65 -36.22
CA LEU A 1132 -12.09 -12.69 -37.32
C LEU A 1132 -12.47 -13.78 -38.34
N ARG A 1133 -12.87 -14.98 -37.86
CA ARG A 1133 -13.33 -16.09 -38.72
C ARG A 1133 -14.60 -15.72 -39.49
N GLU A 1134 -15.62 -15.21 -38.81
CA GLU A 1134 -16.88 -14.79 -39.42
C GLU A 1134 -16.67 -13.71 -40.49
N ASN A 1135 -15.81 -12.71 -40.23
CA ASN A 1135 -15.54 -11.65 -41.20
C ASN A 1135 -14.75 -12.15 -42.41
N ILE A 1136 -13.87 -13.15 -42.24
CA ILE A 1136 -13.19 -13.80 -43.37
C ILE A 1136 -14.19 -14.59 -44.21
N GLU A 1137 -15.10 -15.35 -43.58
CA GLU A 1137 -16.13 -16.14 -44.26
C GLU A 1137 -17.13 -15.26 -45.04
N ILE A 1138 -17.45 -14.07 -44.51
CA ILE A 1138 -18.33 -13.08 -45.17
C ILE A 1138 -17.58 -12.32 -46.29
N GLY A 1139 -16.26 -12.48 -46.42
CA GLY A 1139 -15.45 -11.79 -47.43
C GLY A 1139 -15.25 -10.30 -47.14
N ALA A 1140 -15.10 -9.93 -45.86
CA ALA A 1140 -14.87 -8.54 -45.45
C ALA A 1140 -13.56 -7.98 -46.06
N PRO A 1141 -13.48 -6.65 -46.31
CA PRO A 1141 -12.26 -6.00 -46.78
C PRO A 1141 -11.01 -6.26 -45.90
N ASP A 1142 -9.83 -6.34 -46.52
CA ASP A 1142 -8.56 -6.68 -45.87
C ASP A 1142 -8.19 -5.77 -44.68
N PHE A 1143 -8.58 -4.49 -44.71
CA PHE A 1143 -8.29 -3.58 -43.59
C PHE A 1143 -9.06 -3.97 -42.31
N ILE A 1144 -10.30 -4.47 -42.43
CA ILE A 1144 -11.09 -4.95 -41.28
C ILE A 1144 -10.47 -6.22 -40.72
N ILE A 1145 -10.04 -7.12 -41.60
CA ILE A 1145 -9.35 -8.35 -41.23
C ILE A 1145 -8.02 -8.02 -40.54
N GLY A 1146 -7.27 -7.04 -41.06
CA GLY A 1146 -6.03 -6.52 -40.47
C GLY A 1146 -6.24 -5.98 -39.06
N ASP A 1147 -7.22 -5.10 -38.84
CA ASP A 1147 -7.55 -4.54 -37.53
C ASP A 1147 -7.93 -5.63 -36.51
N LEU A 1148 -8.75 -6.61 -36.94
CA LEU A 1148 -9.14 -7.75 -36.09
C LEU A 1148 -7.96 -8.68 -35.78
N TRP A 1149 -7.02 -8.84 -36.72
CA TRP A 1149 -5.80 -9.62 -36.52
C TRP A 1149 -4.84 -8.93 -35.55
N GLU A 1150 -4.67 -7.61 -35.63
CA GLU A 1150 -3.92 -6.84 -34.63
C GLU A 1150 -4.55 -6.91 -33.24
N LEU A 1151 -5.89 -6.83 -33.15
CA LEU A 1151 -6.61 -7.03 -31.90
C LEU A 1151 -6.38 -8.43 -31.33
N LEU A 1152 -6.41 -9.48 -32.16
CA LEU A 1152 -6.07 -10.85 -31.75
C LEU A 1152 -4.63 -10.94 -31.21
N GLN A 1153 -3.67 -10.33 -31.91
CA GLN A 1153 -2.27 -10.23 -31.47
C GLN A 1153 -2.14 -9.49 -30.12
N TYR A 1154 -2.89 -8.40 -29.91
CA TYR A 1154 -2.92 -7.67 -28.64
C TYR A 1154 -3.46 -8.54 -27.49
N HIS A 1155 -4.58 -9.24 -27.70
CA HIS A 1155 -5.18 -10.09 -26.66
C HIS A 1155 -4.29 -11.29 -26.33
N ALA A 1156 -3.64 -11.90 -27.34
CA ALA A 1156 -2.65 -12.96 -27.15
C ALA A 1156 -1.38 -12.45 -26.42
N ALA A 1157 -0.83 -11.30 -26.83
CA ALA A 1157 0.37 -10.73 -26.21
C ALA A 1157 0.15 -10.38 -24.74
N THR A 1158 -0.98 -9.75 -24.43
CA THR A 1158 -1.33 -9.39 -23.04
C THR A 1158 -1.61 -10.63 -22.18
N PHE A 1159 -2.14 -11.72 -22.75
CA PHE A 1159 -2.29 -13.01 -22.05
C PHE A 1159 -0.95 -13.61 -21.57
N PHE A 1160 0.14 -13.44 -22.34
CA PHE A 1160 1.48 -13.84 -21.91
C PHE A 1160 2.12 -12.84 -20.95
N ASN A 1161 2.02 -11.54 -21.24
CA ASN A 1161 2.63 -10.48 -20.44
C ASN A 1161 1.84 -9.18 -20.57
N ASN A 1162 1.23 -8.73 -19.46
CA ASN A 1162 0.44 -7.51 -19.44
C ASN A 1162 1.28 -6.24 -19.18
N SER A 1163 2.56 -6.40 -18.83
CA SER A 1163 3.49 -5.32 -18.47
C SER A 1163 4.39 -4.92 -19.64
N LEU A 1164 3.92 -5.05 -20.88
CA LEU A 1164 4.69 -4.74 -22.10
C LEU A 1164 4.77 -3.23 -22.36
N SER A 1165 5.98 -2.74 -22.68
CA SER A 1165 6.20 -1.35 -23.06
C SER A 1165 5.59 -1.04 -24.42
N GLY A 1166 4.81 0.03 -24.53
CA GLY A 1166 4.20 0.48 -25.79
C GLY A 1166 2.82 -0.11 -26.09
N ILE A 1167 2.33 -1.04 -25.25
CA ILE A 1167 0.98 -1.60 -25.35
C ILE A 1167 0.17 -1.19 -24.11
N PRO A 1168 -1.10 -0.75 -24.26
CA PRO A 1168 -1.98 -0.50 -23.12
C PRO A 1168 -2.17 -1.76 -22.27
N ALA A 1169 -1.99 -1.65 -20.95
CA ALA A 1169 -2.26 -2.78 -20.05
C ALA A 1169 -3.76 -3.12 -20.01
N ALA A 1170 -4.08 -4.40 -20.17
CA ALA A 1170 -5.43 -4.91 -20.02
C ALA A 1170 -5.88 -4.79 -18.55
N ARG A 1171 -7.10 -4.28 -18.35
CA ARG A 1171 -7.67 -3.96 -17.02
C ARG A 1171 -9.07 -4.52 -16.88
N HIS A 1172 -9.46 -4.84 -15.65
CA HIS A 1172 -10.84 -5.05 -15.24
C HIS A 1172 -11.68 -3.78 -15.48
N ARG A 1173 -13.01 -3.94 -15.51
CA ARG A 1173 -13.95 -2.80 -15.54
C ARG A 1173 -13.77 -1.84 -14.35
N SER A 1174 -13.26 -2.37 -13.23
CA SER A 1174 -12.90 -1.60 -12.02
C SER A 1174 -11.60 -0.77 -12.17
N GLY A 1175 -10.88 -0.90 -13.29
CA GLY A 1175 -9.61 -0.19 -13.54
C GLY A 1175 -8.35 -0.91 -13.04
N ARG A 1176 -8.49 -2.03 -12.31
CA ARG A 1176 -7.35 -2.86 -11.86
C ARG A 1176 -6.71 -3.60 -13.05
N PRO A 1177 -5.37 -3.62 -13.20
CA PRO A 1177 -4.69 -4.42 -14.23
C PRO A 1177 -4.83 -5.93 -13.98
N LEU A 1178 -5.01 -6.70 -15.06
CA LEU A 1178 -5.10 -8.16 -15.02
C LEU A 1178 -3.73 -8.81 -14.76
N LYS A 1179 -3.68 -9.86 -13.93
CA LYS A 1179 -2.46 -10.63 -13.63
C LYS A 1179 -2.32 -11.83 -14.57
N THR A 1180 -1.42 -11.71 -15.55
CA THR A 1180 -1.26 -12.69 -16.64
C THR A 1180 -0.07 -13.62 -16.40
N LEU A 1181 0.24 -14.56 -17.32
CA LEU A 1181 1.15 -15.69 -17.05
C LEU A 1181 2.53 -15.26 -16.54
N SER A 1182 3.17 -14.28 -17.18
CA SER A 1182 4.50 -13.80 -16.75
C SER A 1182 4.48 -13.18 -15.35
N ASP A 1183 3.42 -12.46 -15.02
CA ASP A 1183 3.26 -11.78 -13.73
C ASP A 1183 3.02 -12.78 -12.58
N ARG A 1184 2.40 -13.93 -12.90
CA ARG A 1184 2.23 -15.07 -11.97
C ARG A 1184 3.53 -15.78 -11.64
N LEU A 1185 4.53 -15.73 -12.52
CA LEU A 1185 5.82 -16.41 -12.30
C LEU A 1185 6.87 -15.51 -11.63
N LYS A 1186 7.08 -14.29 -12.14
CA LYS A 1186 8.28 -13.47 -11.82
C LYS A 1186 8.19 -12.64 -10.54
N SER A 1187 7.00 -12.28 -10.10
CA SER A 1187 6.82 -11.33 -9.00
C SER A 1187 7.31 -11.88 -7.65
N LYS A 1188 7.47 -11.01 -6.63
CA LYS A 1188 7.76 -11.46 -5.25
C LYS A 1188 6.66 -12.41 -4.71
N GLU A 1189 5.43 -12.22 -5.19
CA GLU A 1189 4.27 -13.09 -4.95
C GLU A 1189 4.08 -14.15 -6.06
N GLY A 1190 5.07 -14.30 -6.95
CA GLY A 1190 5.01 -15.23 -8.06
C GLY A 1190 5.41 -16.65 -7.66
N ARG A 1191 5.15 -17.64 -8.54
CA ARG A 1191 5.35 -19.07 -8.24
C ARG A 1191 6.77 -19.39 -7.76
N PHE A 1192 7.79 -18.83 -8.41
CA PHE A 1192 9.19 -19.13 -8.08
C PHE A 1192 9.60 -18.69 -6.67
N ARG A 1193 9.22 -17.46 -6.27
CA ARG A 1193 9.67 -16.87 -5.00
C ARG A 1193 8.66 -16.98 -3.86
N HIS A 1194 7.40 -17.27 -4.17
CA HIS A 1194 6.34 -17.33 -3.18
C HIS A 1194 5.89 -18.77 -2.91
N ASN A 1195 5.39 -19.49 -3.91
CA ASN A 1195 4.76 -20.79 -3.68
C ASN A 1195 5.74 -21.96 -3.62
N LEU A 1196 6.79 -21.95 -4.44
CA LEU A 1196 7.76 -23.04 -4.50
C LEU A 1196 8.73 -23.02 -3.32
N THR A 1197 9.21 -21.82 -2.96
CA THR A 1197 10.11 -21.62 -1.81
C THR A 1197 9.34 -21.40 -0.51
N GLY A 1198 8.23 -20.67 -0.54
CA GLY A 1198 7.42 -20.33 0.62
C GLY A 1198 6.31 -21.34 0.85
N LYS A 1199 6.61 -22.45 1.53
CA LYS A 1199 5.56 -23.43 1.86
C LYS A 1199 4.92 -23.10 3.19
N ARG A 1200 3.60 -23.22 3.24
CA ARG A 1200 2.85 -23.06 4.48
C ARG A 1200 2.72 -24.41 5.15
N VAL A 1201 3.15 -24.48 6.40
CA VAL A 1201 3.40 -25.74 7.09
C VAL A 1201 2.21 -26.13 7.96
N ASN A 1202 1.82 -27.40 7.86
CA ASN A 1202 1.00 -28.06 8.88
C ASN A 1202 1.84 -28.34 10.13
N PHE A 1203 1.19 -28.58 11.27
CA PHE A 1203 1.82 -28.78 12.58
C PHE A 1203 2.72 -27.60 12.97
N SER A 1204 2.17 -26.39 12.91
CA SER A 1204 2.87 -25.15 13.21
C SER A 1204 2.11 -24.33 14.25
N ALA A 1205 2.85 -23.62 15.10
CA ALA A 1205 2.29 -22.76 16.12
C ALA A 1205 3.12 -21.47 16.27
N ARG A 1206 2.44 -20.41 16.68
CA ARG A 1206 3.03 -19.09 16.95
C ARG A 1206 2.46 -18.56 18.25
N THR A 1207 3.35 -18.08 19.12
CA THR A 1207 3.00 -17.43 20.38
C THR A 1207 3.94 -16.27 20.68
N VAL A 1208 3.65 -15.52 21.75
CA VAL A 1208 4.55 -14.52 22.32
C VAL A 1208 5.55 -15.24 23.23
N ILE A 1209 6.83 -14.90 23.10
CA ILE A 1209 7.90 -15.45 23.94
C ILE A 1209 7.97 -14.64 25.23
N SER A 1210 7.98 -15.32 26.37
CA SER A 1210 8.29 -14.74 27.68
C SER A 1210 9.57 -15.37 28.21
N PRO A 1211 10.44 -14.60 28.89
CA PRO A 1211 11.59 -15.15 29.58
C PRO A 1211 11.12 -16.02 30.75
N ASP A 1212 11.64 -17.23 30.87
CA ASP A 1212 11.44 -18.09 32.04
C ASP A 1212 12.83 -18.53 32.55
N PRO A 1213 13.26 -18.09 33.74
CA PRO A 1213 14.56 -18.45 34.29
C PRO A 1213 14.63 -19.92 34.75
N CYS A 1214 13.50 -20.63 34.80
CA CYS A 1214 13.44 -22.02 35.26
C CYS A 1214 13.70 -23.04 34.16
N ILE A 1215 13.80 -22.64 32.89
CA ILE A 1215 14.08 -23.54 31.76
C ILE A 1215 15.52 -23.36 31.27
N SER A 1216 16.17 -24.45 30.85
CA SER A 1216 17.52 -24.39 30.29
C SER A 1216 17.54 -23.75 28.89
N ILE A 1217 18.72 -23.28 28.44
CA ILE A 1217 18.89 -22.63 27.13
C ILE A 1217 18.55 -23.54 25.94
N ASN A 1218 18.58 -24.85 26.15
CA ASN A 1218 18.23 -25.88 25.17
C ASN A 1218 16.78 -26.39 25.31
N GLU A 1219 16.01 -25.82 26.24
CA GLU A 1219 14.62 -26.19 26.49
C GLU A 1219 13.65 -25.10 26.01
N VAL A 1220 12.44 -25.51 25.65
CA VAL A 1220 11.38 -24.58 25.25
C VAL A 1220 10.08 -24.95 25.96
N GLY A 1221 9.55 -24.01 26.73
CA GLY A 1221 8.22 -24.14 27.33
C GLY A 1221 7.13 -24.01 26.26
N ILE A 1222 6.24 -25.00 26.16
CA ILE A 1222 5.10 -24.96 25.23
C ILE A 1222 3.80 -24.75 26.02
N PRO A 1223 3.01 -23.71 25.71
CA PRO A 1223 1.69 -23.52 26.32
C PRO A 1223 0.80 -24.76 26.15
N LYS A 1224 0.11 -25.18 27.22
CA LYS A 1224 -0.79 -26.34 27.20
C LYS A 1224 -1.85 -26.27 26.08
N ILE A 1225 -2.33 -25.07 25.75
CA ILE A 1225 -3.31 -24.87 24.67
C ILE A 1225 -2.75 -25.25 23.30
N ILE A 1226 -1.49 -24.89 23.03
CA ILE A 1226 -0.78 -25.28 21.80
C ILE A 1226 -0.51 -26.78 21.80
N ALA A 1227 -0.07 -27.33 22.94
CA ALA A 1227 0.19 -28.77 23.07
C ALA A 1227 -1.08 -29.63 22.85
N ARG A 1228 -2.27 -29.11 23.15
CA ARG A 1228 -3.55 -29.77 22.88
C ARG A 1228 -3.97 -29.70 21.40
N GLU A 1229 -3.61 -28.64 20.68
CA GLU A 1229 -3.96 -28.47 19.26
C GLU A 1229 -2.97 -29.19 18.31
N LEU A 1230 -1.68 -29.23 18.66
CA LEU A 1230 -0.64 -29.87 17.86
C LEU A 1230 -0.62 -31.39 18.05
N THR A 1231 -1.58 -32.07 17.43
CA THR A 1231 -1.67 -33.54 17.45
C THR A 1231 -0.90 -34.19 16.30
N ILE A 1232 -0.31 -35.36 16.53
CA ILE A 1232 0.33 -36.19 15.49
C ILE A 1232 -0.64 -37.34 15.11
N PRO A 1233 -0.85 -37.65 13.81
CA PRO A 1233 -1.64 -38.81 13.43
C PRO A 1233 -0.88 -40.11 13.74
N VAL A 1234 -1.54 -41.06 14.41
CA VAL A 1234 -0.99 -42.39 14.72
C VAL A 1234 -1.88 -43.45 14.09
N THR A 1235 -1.29 -44.32 13.27
CA THR A 1235 -2.00 -45.49 12.71
C THR A 1235 -2.20 -46.53 13.81
N VAL A 1236 -3.44 -46.97 14.00
CA VAL A 1236 -3.75 -48.02 14.98
C VAL A 1236 -3.31 -49.38 14.41
N THR A 1237 -2.50 -50.10 15.17
CA THR A 1237 -2.03 -51.45 14.89
C THR A 1237 -2.38 -52.36 16.06
N GLU A 1238 -2.35 -53.67 15.87
CA GLU A 1238 -2.60 -54.64 16.95
C GLU A 1238 -1.66 -54.41 18.15
N ASN A 1239 -0.44 -53.92 17.90
CA ASN A 1239 0.55 -53.67 18.94
C ASN A 1239 0.28 -52.40 19.77
N ASN A 1240 -0.38 -51.39 19.22
CA ASN A 1240 -0.62 -50.11 19.92
C ASN A 1240 -2.09 -49.90 20.35
N ILE A 1241 -3.01 -50.80 19.96
CA ILE A 1241 -4.44 -50.63 20.17
C ILE A 1241 -4.85 -50.45 21.64
N LYS A 1242 -4.18 -51.16 22.58
CA LYS A 1242 -4.45 -51.04 24.03
C LYS A 1242 -4.11 -49.63 24.54
N TYR A 1243 -2.91 -49.14 24.18
CA TYR A 1243 -2.44 -47.81 24.55
C TYR A 1243 -3.32 -46.70 23.96
N ILE A 1244 -3.70 -46.81 22.69
CA ILE A 1244 -4.59 -45.83 22.04
C ILE A 1244 -5.98 -45.83 22.70
N ARG A 1245 -6.51 -47.00 23.07
CA ARG A 1245 -7.81 -47.12 23.77
C ARG A 1245 -7.77 -46.40 25.13
N GLU A 1246 -6.69 -46.50 25.90
CA GLU A 1246 -6.52 -45.74 27.14
C GLU A 1246 -6.50 -44.22 26.92
N LEU A 1247 -5.81 -43.75 25.87
CA LEU A 1247 -5.77 -42.32 25.54
C LEU A 1247 -7.13 -41.77 25.08
N ILE A 1248 -7.96 -42.60 24.44
CA ILE A 1248 -9.34 -42.25 24.08
C ILE A 1248 -10.19 -42.12 25.36
N LEU A 1249 -10.08 -43.08 26.29
CA LEU A 1249 -10.83 -43.06 27.56
C LEU A 1249 -10.43 -41.90 28.48
N ARG A 1250 -9.19 -41.40 28.38
CA ARG A 1250 -8.73 -40.22 29.14
C ARG A 1250 -9.33 -38.90 28.65
N ALA A 1251 -9.91 -38.85 27.44
CA ALA A 1251 -10.45 -37.59 26.92
C ALA A 1251 -11.51 -37.01 27.88
N PRO A 1252 -11.44 -35.71 28.24
CA PRO A 1252 -10.63 -34.64 27.65
C PRO A 1252 -9.29 -34.33 28.37
N ALA A 1253 -8.83 -35.16 29.31
CA ALA A 1253 -7.61 -34.92 30.07
C ALA A 1253 -6.34 -35.27 29.28
N TRP A 1254 -5.41 -34.31 29.16
CA TRP A 1254 -4.14 -34.51 28.46
C TRP A 1254 -3.21 -35.47 29.22
N PRO A 1255 -2.49 -36.40 28.55
CA PRO A 1255 -2.49 -36.67 27.10
C PRO A 1255 -3.75 -37.45 26.66
N SER A 1256 -4.36 -37.02 25.54
CA SER A 1256 -5.61 -37.57 25.00
C SER A 1256 -5.61 -37.63 23.48
N VAL A 1257 -6.64 -38.27 22.90
CA VAL A 1257 -6.93 -38.27 21.46
C VAL A 1257 -8.01 -37.23 21.15
N ASN A 1258 -7.77 -36.35 20.18
CA ASN A 1258 -8.78 -35.36 19.76
C ASN A 1258 -9.76 -35.94 18.73
N TYR A 1259 -9.28 -36.78 17.80
CA TYR A 1259 -10.07 -37.32 16.69
C TYR A 1259 -9.68 -38.75 16.37
N VAL A 1260 -10.68 -39.54 15.95
CA VAL A 1260 -10.50 -40.87 15.39
C VAL A 1260 -10.91 -40.84 13.92
N VAL A 1261 -10.06 -41.35 13.05
CA VAL A 1261 -10.37 -41.51 11.62
C VAL A 1261 -10.84 -42.94 11.40
N ARG A 1262 -12.05 -43.10 10.89
CA ARG A 1262 -12.63 -44.40 10.56
C ARG A 1262 -12.07 -44.94 9.23
N PRO A 1263 -12.22 -46.24 8.94
CA PRO A 1263 -11.78 -46.84 7.67
C PRO A 1263 -12.42 -46.22 6.41
N ASP A 1264 -13.57 -45.54 6.54
CA ASP A 1264 -14.24 -44.77 5.48
C ASP A 1264 -13.67 -43.35 5.31
N GLU A 1265 -12.51 -43.07 5.89
CA GLU A 1265 -11.82 -41.78 5.96
C GLU A 1265 -12.57 -40.65 6.67
N LYS A 1266 -13.73 -40.94 7.28
CA LYS A 1266 -14.47 -39.95 8.07
C LYS A 1266 -13.80 -39.75 9.43
N ARG A 1267 -13.58 -38.48 9.77
CA ARG A 1267 -13.01 -38.04 11.04
C ARG A 1267 -14.15 -37.80 12.03
N LYS A 1268 -14.11 -38.46 13.19
CA LYS A 1268 -15.03 -38.22 14.31
C LYS A 1268 -14.25 -37.63 15.49
N LYS A 1269 -14.77 -36.59 16.13
CA LYS A 1269 -14.16 -36.06 17.35
C LYS A 1269 -14.44 -37.03 18.50
N VAL A 1270 -13.50 -37.20 19.42
CA VAL A 1270 -13.70 -38.17 20.54
C VAL A 1270 -14.81 -37.71 21.50
N SER A 1271 -15.13 -36.41 21.51
CA SER A 1271 -16.25 -35.84 22.26
C SER A 1271 -17.62 -36.07 21.64
N GLU A 1272 -17.69 -36.59 20.40
CA GLU A 1272 -18.90 -36.89 19.62
C GLU A 1272 -19.09 -38.40 19.50
#